data_AF-P29336-F1
#
_entry.id   AF-P29336-F1
#
_cell.length_a   1.000
_cell.length_b   1.000
_cell.length_c   1.000
_cell.angle_alpha   90.00
_cell.angle_beta   90.00
_cell.angle_gamma   90.00
#
_symmetry.space_group_name_H-M   'P 1'
#
loop_
_entity.id
_entity.type
_entity.pdbx_description
1 polymer ?
#
loop_
_entity_poly.entity_id
_entity_poly.type
_entity_poly.pdbx_seq_one_letter_code
_entity_poly.pdbx_strand_id
1 'polypeptide(L)'
;MEKNLRYKLHKVKKQWVAIGVTTVTLSFLAGGQVVAADTNNNDGTSVQVNKMVPSDPKFDAQAQNGQLAQAMFKAANQADQTATSQVSPATDGRVDNQVTPAANQPAANVANQDVANPATDAGALNRQSAADTSTDGKAVPQTSDQPGHLETVDGKTYYVDANGQRLKNYSMVIDGKTYYFDGQTGEAQTDLPKTGQANQDNVPDSYQANNQAYSNEASSFETVDNYLTADSWYRPRKILKNGQSWQASSEGDLRPILMTWWPDAATKAAYANFWAKEGLISGSYRQNSANLDAATQNIQSAIEKKIASEGNTNWLRDKMSQFVKSQNQWSIASENETVYPNQDHMQGGALLFSNSKDTEHANSDWRLLNRNPTFQTGKQKYFTTNYAGYELLLANDVDNSNPVVQAEQLNHLHYLMNWGDIVMGDKDANFDGVRVDAVDNVNADLLQIQRDYYKAKYGTDQNEKNAIDHLSILEAWSGNDNDYVKDQNNFSLSIDNDQRSGMLKAFGYASAYRGNLSNLATAGLKNRSANPDSDPVPNYVFIRAHDSEVQTRIAKIIREKLGKTNADGLTNLTLDDLNKAFDIYNQDMNATDKVYYPNNLPMAYAWMLQNKDTVTRVYYGDMYTDNGQYMATKTPFYNAIETLLKGRIKYVAGGQAVSYKQDWSSGILTSVRYGKGANSASDAGNTETRNSGMALLINNRPNFRAYRNLTLNMGAAHKSQAYRPLLLSTKDGIATYLNDSDVDSRQYKYTDSQGNLSFSASELQSVANAQVSGMIQVWVPVGAADNQDVRTSPSTQATKDGNIYHQSDALDSQVIYEGFSNFQAFAQSPDQYTNAVIAKNGDLFKSWGITQFEMAPQYVSSEDGTFLDSVILNGYAFSDRYDLAMSKNNKYGSKQDLANAIKGLQSAGIKVLSDLVPNQLYNLPGKEVVTATRVNQYGQAKSGATINKTPYVANTRSYGDYQEQYGGKFLDDLQKLYPRLFSTKQISTGKPIDPSVKITNWSAKYFNGSNILGRGAKYVLSEGNKYLNLADGKLFLPTVLNNTYGQPQVSANGFISKNGGIHYLDKNGQEVKNRFKEISGSWYYFDSDGKMATGKTKIGNDTYLFMPNGKQLKEGVWYDGKKAYYYDDNGRTWTNKGFVEFRVDGQDKWRYFNGDGTIAIGLVSLDNRTLYFDAYGYQVKGQTVTINGKSYTFDADQGDLVQTDNANPAPQGQAGWKLLGDNQWGYRKDGQLLTGEQTIDGQKVFFQDNGVQVKGGTATDASGVLRFYDRDQGHQVGKGWYSTSDDNWVYVNESGQVLTGLQTIDGQTVYFDDKGIQAKGKAVWDENGNLRYFDADSGNMLRDRWKNVDGNWYYFNRNGLATRW
;
A
#
# COMPACT_ATOMS: atom_id res chain seq x y z
N MET A 1 0.91 -25.78 -17.49
CA MET A 1 1.90 -25.69 -16.39
C MET A 1 1.97 -27.03 -15.68
N GLU A 2 3.00 -27.82 -15.89
CA GLU A 2 3.26 -29.01 -15.05
C GLU A 2 3.93 -28.58 -13.75
N LYS A 3 3.32 -28.90 -12.60
CA LYS A 3 3.98 -28.78 -11.29
C LYS A 3 4.98 -29.92 -11.12
N ASN A 4 6.22 -29.71 -11.54
CA ASN A 4 7.31 -30.64 -11.20
C ASN A 4 7.69 -30.50 -9.71
N LEU A 5 7.04 -31.28 -8.85
CA LEU A 5 7.52 -31.48 -7.48
C LEU A 5 8.85 -32.23 -7.52
N ARG A 6 9.94 -31.57 -7.11
CA ARG A 6 11.22 -32.24 -6.84
C ARG A 6 11.33 -32.50 -5.34
N TYR A 7 11.38 -33.76 -4.97
CA TYR A 7 11.70 -34.16 -3.60
C TYR A 7 13.22 -34.16 -3.42
N LYS A 8 13.76 -33.28 -2.56
CA LYS A 8 15.12 -33.44 -2.02
C LYS A 8 15.02 -34.27 -0.73
N LEU A 9 15.80 -35.35 -0.65
CA LEU A 9 16.03 -36.08 0.60
C LEU A 9 17.04 -35.30 1.44
N HIS A 10 16.60 -34.78 2.58
CA HIS A 10 17.45 -34.03 3.50
C HIS A 10 17.65 -34.84 4.80
N LYS A 11 18.85 -34.80 5.37
CA LYS A 11 19.23 -35.65 6.51
C LYS A 11 19.22 -34.84 7.80
N VAL A 12 18.24 -35.08 8.67
CA VAL A 12 18.16 -34.44 9.99
C VAL A 12 18.61 -35.44 11.05
N LYS A 13 19.75 -35.16 11.71
CA LYS A 13 20.45 -36.08 12.63
C LYS A 13 20.75 -37.45 11.99
N LYS A 14 19.94 -38.47 12.30
CA LYS A 14 20.07 -39.86 11.80
C LYS A 14 18.91 -40.29 10.89
N GLN A 15 17.96 -39.41 10.60
CA GLN A 15 16.78 -39.72 9.78
C GLN A 15 16.79 -38.94 8.46
N TRP A 16 16.21 -39.56 7.43
CA TRP A 16 15.97 -38.97 6.13
C TRP A 16 14.56 -38.39 6.09
N VAL A 17 14.42 -37.14 5.63
CA VAL A 17 13.14 -36.45 5.47
C VAL A 17 13.02 -36.00 4.03
N ALA A 18 11.88 -36.26 3.39
CA ALA A 18 11.61 -35.75 2.05
C ALA A 18 11.02 -34.34 2.15
N ILE A 19 11.71 -33.35 1.58
CA ILE A 19 11.22 -31.98 1.47
C ILE A 19 10.82 -31.74 0.01
N GLY A 20 9.56 -31.39 -0.22
CA GLY A 20 9.04 -31.05 -1.53
C GLY A 20 9.42 -29.61 -1.90
N VAL A 21 10.33 -29.45 -2.87
CA VAL A 21 10.64 -28.15 -3.46
C VAL A 21 9.81 -27.99 -4.72
N THR A 22 8.90 -27.01 -4.72
CA THR A 22 8.09 -26.68 -5.90
C THR A 22 8.85 -25.63 -6.71
N THR A 23 9.44 -26.03 -7.83
CA THR A 23 10.08 -25.10 -8.77
C THR A 23 9.11 -24.81 -9.92
N VAL A 24 8.75 -23.54 -10.12
CA VAL A 24 7.93 -23.11 -11.27
C VAL A 24 8.87 -22.64 -12.37
N THR A 25 9.17 -23.49 -13.34
CA THR A 25 9.94 -23.09 -14.53
C THR A 25 8.99 -22.60 -15.62
N LEU A 26 8.97 -21.28 -15.90
CA LEU A 26 8.46 -20.76 -17.17
C LEU A 26 9.57 -20.77 -18.22
N SER A 27 9.40 -21.60 -19.25
CA SER A 27 10.25 -21.61 -20.43
C SER A 27 9.65 -20.70 -21.51
N PHE A 28 10.20 -19.50 -21.69
CA PHE A 28 9.87 -18.65 -22.84
C PHE A 28 10.75 -19.03 -24.04
N LEU A 29 10.14 -19.64 -25.06
CA LEU A 29 10.74 -19.75 -26.40
C LEU A 29 10.21 -18.61 -27.27
N ALA A 30 11.14 -17.80 -27.80
CA ALA A 30 10.83 -16.65 -28.65
C ALA A 30 10.29 -17.07 -30.03
N GLY A 31 9.31 -16.34 -30.57
CA GLY A 31 8.69 -16.73 -31.84
C GLY A 31 7.63 -15.79 -32.43
N GLY A 32 7.97 -14.52 -32.69
CA GLY A 32 7.50 -13.79 -33.89
C GLY A 32 6.04 -13.32 -34.04
N GLN A 33 5.91 -12.00 -34.28
CA GLN A 33 4.93 -11.35 -35.17
C GLN A 33 3.45 -11.20 -34.72
N VAL A 34 3.21 -10.16 -33.93
CA VAL A 34 2.45 -8.93 -34.31
C VAL A 34 1.56 -9.02 -35.58
N VAL A 35 0.26 -8.75 -35.48
CA VAL A 35 -0.46 -7.52 -35.94
C VAL A 35 -1.85 -7.47 -35.27
N ALA A 36 -2.36 -6.26 -34.98
CA ALA A 36 -3.55 -5.97 -34.18
C ALA A 36 -4.79 -5.53 -35.01
N ALA A 37 -5.79 -4.97 -34.31
CA ALA A 37 -6.97 -4.19 -34.78
C ALA A 37 -8.25 -5.01 -35.13
N ASP A 38 -9.48 -4.59 -34.80
CA ASP A 38 -9.93 -3.38 -34.07
C ASP A 38 -11.43 -3.42 -33.64
N THR A 39 -11.89 -2.41 -32.87
CA THR A 39 -13.29 -1.92 -32.69
C THR A 39 -14.32 -2.80 -31.95
N ASN A 40 -15.33 -2.28 -31.22
CA ASN A 40 -15.68 -0.94 -30.71
C ASN A 40 -16.72 -1.03 -29.56
N ASN A 41 -16.79 0.00 -28.70
CA ASN A 41 -17.94 0.53 -27.88
C ASN A 41 -17.35 1.25 -26.63
N ASN A 42 -17.22 2.60 -26.58
CA ASN A 42 -18.27 3.59 -26.22
C ASN A 42 -19.06 3.19 -24.95
N ASP A 43 -19.04 3.90 -23.82
CA ASP A 43 -19.21 5.36 -23.63
C ASP A 43 -18.33 5.96 -22.50
N GLY A 44 -18.29 7.29 -22.41
CA GLY A 44 -17.37 8.02 -21.51
C GLY A 44 -18.04 8.96 -20.50
N THR A 45 -17.33 9.21 -19.40
CA THR A 45 -17.58 10.32 -18.46
C THR A 45 -16.26 10.98 -18.10
N SER A 46 -16.20 12.31 -18.24
CA SER A 46 -15.02 13.11 -17.94
C SER A 46 -14.87 13.34 -16.44
N VAL A 47 -13.76 12.92 -15.85
CA VAL A 47 -13.35 13.34 -14.49
C VAL A 47 -12.21 14.34 -14.61
N GLN A 48 -12.37 15.52 -14.03
CA GLN A 48 -11.29 16.51 -14.00
C GLN A 48 -10.16 16.03 -13.07
N VAL A 49 -8.97 15.86 -13.63
CA VAL A 49 -7.77 15.50 -12.86
C VAL A 49 -7.24 16.75 -12.14
N ASN A 50 -7.57 16.88 -10.85
CA ASN A 50 -6.95 17.88 -10.01
C ASN A 50 -5.45 17.62 -9.87
N LYS A 51 -4.67 18.66 -10.12
CA LYS A 51 -3.22 18.58 -10.31
C LYS A 51 -2.50 18.57 -8.97
N MET A 52 -2.10 17.40 -8.50
CA MET A 52 -1.08 17.26 -7.45
C MET A 52 0.15 16.52 -8.00
N VAL A 53 1.32 17.09 -7.73
CA VAL A 53 2.62 16.50 -8.02
C VAL A 53 3.02 15.70 -6.79
N PRO A 54 3.17 14.37 -6.86
CA PRO A 54 3.79 13.63 -5.78
C PRO A 54 5.27 14.02 -5.71
N SER A 55 5.71 14.55 -4.57
CA SER A 55 7.04 14.25 -4.07
C SER A 55 7.16 12.74 -3.80
N ASP A 56 8.37 12.23 -3.57
CA ASP A 56 8.62 10.86 -3.11
C ASP A 56 7.59 10.37 -2.08
N PRO A 57 7.30 9.04 -2.02
CA PRO A 57 6.29 8.43 -1.16
C PRO A 57 6.66 8.54 0.33
N LYS A 58 6.56 9.75 0.86
CA LYS A 58 6.24 10.03 2.24
C LYS A 58 4.83 9.49 2.44
N PHE A 59 4.73 8.23 2.88
CA PHE A 59 3.51 7.77 3.53
C PHE A 59 3.22 8.73 4.68
N ASP A 60 2.03 9.33 4.64
CA ASP A 60 1.72 10.51 5.42
C ASP A 60 1.76 10.16 6.91
N ALA A 61 2.63 10.82 7.67
CA ALA A 61 2.90 10.49 9.07
C ALA A 61 1.78 11.03 9.98
N GLN A 62 0.56 10.52 9.79
CA GLN A 62 -0.64 10.86 10.56
C GLN A 62 -1.06 9.74 11.52
N ALA A 63 -0.15 9.29 12.39
CA ALA A 63 -0.52 8.61 13.63
C ALA A 63 0.55 8.76 14.73
N GLN A 64 0.08 9.04 15.96
CA GLN A 64 0.79 8.90 17.24
C GLN A 64 1.96 9.87 17.56
N ASN A 65 1.60 11.08 18.02
CA ASN A 65 2.10 11.57 19.31
C ASN A 65 1.17 12.63 19.91
N GLY A 66 0.12 12.16 20.60
CA GLY A 66 -0.93 13.00 21.16
C GLY A 66 -0.51 13.73 22.43
N GLN A 67 0.18 14.87 22.29
CA GLN A 67 0.18 15.96 23.30
C GLN A 67 0.76 17.31 22.82
N LEU A 68 1.52 17.37 21.72
CA LEU A 68 2.10 18.62 21.18
C LEU A 68 1.34 19.22 19.98
N ALA A 69 0.60 18.41 19.21
CA ALA A 69 -0.03 18.85 17.96
C ALA A 69 -1.10 19.94 18.14
N GLN A 70 -1.80 20.02 19.29
CA GLN A 70 -2.83 21.05 19.54
C GLN A 70 -2.28 22.49 19.64
N ALA A 71 -0.97 22.66 19.83
CA ALA A 71 -0.33 23.98 19.75
C ALA A 71 0.05 24.36 18.31
N MET A 72 0.52 23.40 17.50
CA MET A 72 0.99 23.66 16.13
C MET A 72 -0.13 23.70 15.09
N PHE A 73 -1.23 22.96 15.28
CA PHE A 73 -2.40 23.00 14.39
C PHE A 73 -3.16 24.34 14.42
N LYS A 74 -2.89 25.19 15.42
CA LYS A 74 -3.35 26.60 15.48
C LYS A 74 -2.39 27.61 14.83
N ALA A 75 -1.14 27.23 14.57
CA ALA A 75 -0.13 28.09 13.94
C ALA A 75 -0.03 27.87 12.42
N ALA A 76 -0.19 26.62 11.94
CA ALA A 76 -0.15 26.32 10.51
C ALA A 76 -1.40 26.81 9.74
N ASN A 77 -2.57 26.84 10.37
CA ASN A 77 -3.83 27.30 9.77
C ASN A 77 -4.04 28.83 9.80
N GLN A 78 -2.99 29.62 10.00
CA GLN A 78 -3.03 31.09 9.94
C GLN A 78 -2.09 31.72 8.89
N ALA A 79 -1.44 30.90 8.05
CA ALA A 79 -0.46 31.37 7.08
C ALA A 79 -0.95 31.38 5.60
N ASP A 80 -2.15 30.86 5.32
CA ASP A 80 -2.68 30.74 3.94
C ASP A 80 -4.05 31.43 3.78
N GLN A 81 -4.11 32.70 4.18
CA GLN A 81 -5.21 33.62 3.88
C GLN A 81 -4.68 35.07 3.74
N THR A 82 -4.26 35.47 2.53
CA THR A 82 -4.38 36.86 1.98
C THR A 82 -3.58 37.02 0.67
N ALA A 83 -4.27 37.08 -0.48
CA ALA A 83 -3.89 37.85 -1.69
C ALA A 83 -4.89 37.63 -2.84
N THR A 84 -6.07 38.23 -2.74
CA THR A 84 -7.00 38.36 -3.88
C THR A 84 -6.51 39.41 -4.89
N SER A 85 -6.64 39.16 -6.21
CA SER A 85 -7.22 40.10 -7.21
C SER A 85 -6.94 39.71 -8.68
N GLN A 86 -8.03 39.58 -9.47
CA GLN A 86 -8.29 40.19 -10.82
C GLN A 86 -7.19 40.10 -11.93
N VAL A 87 -7.41 39.82 -13.24
CA VAL A 87 -8.54 39.95 -14.21
C VAL A 87 -8.33 38.84 -15.29
N SER A 88 -9.29 37.95 -15.58
CA SER A 88 -10.23 37.91 -16.75
C SER A 88 -9.68 38.03 -18.21
N PRO A 89 -10.33 37.40 -19.22
CA PRO A 89 -9.61 36.72 -20.33
C PRO A 89 -9.97 37.18 -21.77
N ALA A 90 -9.39 36.53 -22.78
CA ALA A 90 -9.72 36.67 -24.21
C ALA A 90 -9.79 35.31 -24.96
N THR A 91 -10.50 35.29 -26.08
CA THR A 91 -11.13 34.13 -26.75
C THR A 91 -10.50 33.71 -28.10
N ASP A 92 -11.06 32.63 -28.68
CA ASP A 92 -11.00 32.22 -30.11
C ASP A 92 -9.77 31.35 -30.51
N GLY A 93 -9.86 30.30 -31.35
CA GLY A 93 -11.01 29.77 -32.09
C GLY A 93 -10.77 28.38 -32.73
N ARG A 94 -11.77 27.93 -33.51
CA ARG A 94 -11.94 26.69 -34.34
C ARG A 94 -10.69 26.22 -35.12
N VAL A 95 -10.57 25.01 -35.69
CA VAL A 95 -11.45 24.32 -36.68
C VAL A 95 -11.26 22.78 -36.69
N ASP A 96 -12.32 22.05 -37.05
CA ASP A 96 -12.44 20.58 -37.23
C ASP A 96 -12.13 20.13 -38.68
N ASN A 97 -11.71 18.87 -38.88
CA ASN A 97 -11.90 18.17 -40.17
C ASN A 97 -11.70 16.64 -40.07
N GLN A 98 -12.70 15.89 -40.53
CA GLN A 98 -12.80 14.43 -40.54
C GLN A 98 -12.27 13.78 -41.86
N VAL A 99 -12.54 12.46 -42.01
CA VAL A 99 -12.45 11.57 -43.20
C VAL A 99 -11.14 10.77 -43.29
N THR A 100 -11.01 9.46 -42.92
CA THR A 100 -11.72 8.18 -43.27
C THR A 100 -11.34 7.58 -44.67
N PRO A 101 -11.55 6.28 -44.98
CA PRO A 101 -10.85 5.10 -44.41
C PRO A 101 -10.49 3.96 -45.43
N ALA A 102 -9.99 2.81 -44.92
CA ALA A 102 -10.33 1.40 -45.30
C ALA A 102 -9.38 0.45 -46.11
N ALA A 103 -9.40 -0.83 -45.66
CA ALA A 103 -9.31 -2.13 -46.39
C ALA A 103 -7.93 -2.65 -46.90
N ASN A 104 -7.48 -3.91 -46.70
CA ASN A 104 -8.19 -5.21 -46.81
C ASN A 104 -7.48 -6.43 -46.14
N GLN A 105 -8.27 -7.47 -45.81
CA GLN A 105 -7.93 -8.87 -45.39
C GLN A 105 -7.58 -9.79 -46.62
N PRO A 106 -7.30 -11.14 -46.57
CA PRO A 106 -7.79 -12.25 -45.69
C PRO A 106 -6.77 -13.43 -45.43
N ALA A 107 -7.11 -14.72 -45.20
CA ALA A 107 -7.82 -15.39 -44.07
C ALA A 107 -7.62 -16.96 -44.12
N ALA A 108 -8.12 -17.70 -43.11
CA ALA A 108 -8.42 -19.16 -43.06
C ALA A 108 -7.27 -20.20 -42.91
N ASN A 109 -7.11 -20.85 -41.73
CA ASN A 109 -7.59 -22.22 -41.35
C ASN A 109 -6.37 -23.21 -41.16
N VAL A 110 -6.38 -24.38 -40.49
CA VAL A 110 -7.39 -25.29 -39.85
C VAL A 110 -6.95 -25.65 -38.40
N ALA A 111 -7.74 -26.45 -37.65
CA ALA A 111 -7.57 -26.85 -36.24
C ALA A 111 -6.69 -28.08 -35.93
N ASN A 112 -6.19 -28.19 -34.69
CA ASN A 112 -6.56 -29.30 -33.78
C ASN A 112 -6.26 -29.03 -32.28
N GLN A 113 -7.26 -29.38 -31.46
CA GLN A 113 -7.28 -29.90 -30.08
C GLN A 113 -5.91 -30.23 -29.42
N ASP A 114 -5.59 -29.82 -28.18
CA ASP A 114 -6.18 -30.38 -26.95
C ASP A 114 -5.91 -29.60 -25.64
N VAL A 115 -6.93 -29.59 -24.76
CA VAL A 115 -6.90 -29.72 -23.26
C VAL A 115 -6.37 -28.60 -22.33
N ALA A 116 -7.26 -28.25 -21.37
CA ALA A 116 -7.06 -27.69 -20.01
C ALA A 116 -7.10 -26.15 -19.74
N ASN A 117 -8.34 -25.67 -19.54
CA ASN A 117 -8.81 -24.65 -18.58
C ASN A 117 -8.30 -23.18 -18.63
N PRO A 118 -9.13 -22.27 -19.16
CA PRO A 118 -9.13 -20.85 -18.78
C PRO A 118 -9.97 -20.59 -17.52
N ALA A 119 -9.75 -19.45 -16.87
CA ALA A 119 -10.61 -18.93 -15.79
C ALA A 119 -10.70 -17.39 -15.84
N THR A 120 -11.05 -16.86 -17.00
CA THR A 120 -11.83 -15.62 -17.07
C THR A 120 -13.30 -15.96 -16.80
N ASP A 121 -14.01 -15.02 -16.18
CA ASP A 121 -15.46 -15.05 -15.89
C ASP A 121 -15.97 -16.06 -14.84
N ALA A 122 -15.77 -15.71 -13.57
CA ALA A 122 -16.72 -15.98 -12.50
C ALA A 122 -17.00 -14.62 -11.83
N GLY A 123 -18.04 -13.88 -12.18
CA GLY A 123 -19.37 -14.36 -12.56
C GLY A 123 -20.20 -14.48 -11.28
N ALA A 124 -21.16 -13.57 -11.12
CA ALA A 124 -21.88 -13.36 -9.86
C ALA A 124 -22.62 -14.63 -9.40
N LEU A 125 -22.10 -15.31 -8.37
CA LEU A 125 -22.75 -16.46 -7.75
C LEU A 125 -22.76 -16.38 -6.22
N ASN A 126 -23.88 -15.84 -5.74
CA ASN A 126 -24.49 -16.07 -4.43
C ASN A 126 -23.60 -15.81 -3.20
N ARG A 127 -23.70 -14.57 -2.70
CA ARG A 127 -24.16 -14.37 -1.32
C ARG A 127 -25.55 -15.01 -1.15
N GLN A 128 -25.59 -16.34 -1.06
CA GLN A 128 -26.63 -17.01 -0.29
C GLN A 128 -26.17 -16.96 1.17
N SER A 129 -26.24 -15.76 1.74
CA SER A 129 -26.47 -15.61 3.17
C SER A 129 -27.66 -16.49 3.52
N ALA A 130 -27.46 -17.43 4.44
CA ALA A 130 -28.53 -18.30 4.89
C ALA A 130 -29.69 -17.41 5.39
N ALA A 131 -30.82 -17.48 4.70
CA ALA A 131 -31.87 -16.48 4.81
C ALA A 131 -32.57 -16.52 6.17
N ASP A 132 -32.14 -15.69 7.11
CA ASP A 132 -33.04 -15.20 8.17
C ASP A 132 -33.54 -13.81 7.78
N THR A 133 -34.83 -13.79 7.46
CA THR A 133 -35.60 -12.59 7.13
C THR A 133 -35.74 -11.72 8.38
N SER A 134 -34.83 -10.75 8.49
CA SER A 134 -34.98 -9.54 9.29
C SER A 134 -35.36 -8.40 8.36
N THR A 135 -36.64 -8.31 8.01
CA THR A 135 -37.17 -7.03 7.52
C THR A 135 -37.16 -6.06 8.69
N ASP A 136 -36.35 -5.00 8.63
CA ASP A 136 -36.88 -3.63 8.55
C ASP A 136 -35.77 -2.55 8.61
N GLY A 137 -35.91 -1.53 7.76
CA GLY A 137 -34.83 -0.57 7.54
C GLY A 137 -35.07 0.49 6.48
N LYS A 138 -36.28 1.07 6.42
CA LYS A 138 -36.53 2.34 5.72
C LYS A 138 -37.34 3.28 6.62
N ALA A 139 -37.04 4.58 6.51
CA ALA A 139 -37.75 5.70 7.16
C ALA A 139 -39.28 5.68 6.86
N VAL A 140 -40.19 6.40 7.55
CA VAL A 140 -40.14 7.80 8.03
C VAL A 140 -41.05 7.98 9.31
N PRO A 141 -41.59 9.15 9.78
CA PRO A 141 -41.37 9.60 11.18
C PRO A 141 -42.62 9.90 12.05
N GLN A 142 -42.39 10.37 13.29
CA GLN A 142 -43.36 10.95 14.26
C GLN A 142 -44.34 9.93 14.90
N THR A 143 -44.86 10.01 16.15
CA THR A 143 -44.65 10.87 17.35
C THR A 143 -45.31 10.23 18.60
N SER A 144 -44.93 10.69 19.80
CA SER A 144 -45.67 10.63 21.09
C SER A 144 -45.99 9.28 21.77
N ASP A 145 -45.35 9.07 22.93
CA ASP A 145 -45.93 8.58 24.20
C ASP A 145 -46.60 7.19 24.32
N GLN A 146 -46.30 6.23 23.44
CA GLN A 146 -46.21 4.81 23.82
C GLN A 146 -44.98 4.16 23.16
N PRO A 147 -43.95 3.73 23.92
CA PRO A 147 -42.87 2.94 23.37
C PRO A 147 -43.40 1.52 23.15
N GLY A 148 -43.94 1.27 21.96
CA GLY A 148 -44.49 -0.03 21.55
C GLY A 148 -45.59 -0.57 22.47
N HIS A 149 -45.90 -1.85 22.30
CA HIS A 149 -46.76 -2.63 23.18
C HIS A 149 -46.42 -4.12 23.10
N LEU A 150 -46.80 -4.88 24.11
CA LEU A 150 -46.82 -6.35 24.02
C LEU A 150 -48.06 -6.79 23.23
N GLU A 151 -47.85 -7.51 22.14
CA GLU A 151 -48.88 -8.11 21.30
C GLU A 151 -48.83 -9.64 21.47
N THR A 152 -49.96 -10.29 21.74
CA THR A 152 -50.04 -11.76 21.73
C THR A 152 -50.80 -12.23 20.50
N VAL A 153 -50.11 -12.95 19.61
CA VAL A 153 -50.68 -13.56 18.40
C VAL A 153 -50.41 -15.05 18.43
N ASP A 154 -51.45 -15.86 18.20
CA ASP A 154 -51.41 -17.34 18.25
C ASP A 154 -50.80 -17.91 19.55
N GLY A 155 -51.06 -17.23 20.69
CA GLY A 155 -50.52 -17.58 22.00
C GLY A 155 -49.05 -17.20 22.22
N LYS A 156 -48.39 -16.66 21.19
CA LYS A 156 -47.01 -16.18 21.24
C LYS A 156 -46.99 -14.68 21.51
N THR A 157 -46.23 -14.27 22.52
CA THR A 157 -46.08 -12.86 22.86
C THR A 157 -44.92 -12.26 22.09
N TYR A 158 -45.13 -11.09 21.50
CA TYR A 158 -44.15 -10.26 20.81
C TYR A 158 -44.16 -8.88 21.46
N TYR A 159 -43.10 -8.10 21.28
CA TYR A 159 -43.19 -6.65 21.46
C TYR A 159 -43.17 -6.00 20.10
N VAL A 160 -44.22 -5.25 19.83
CA VAL A 160 -44.44 -4.48 18.61
C VAL A 160 -44.06 -3.05 18.94
N ASP A 161 -43.05 -2.51 18.26
CA ASP A 161 -42.62 -1.13 18.46
C ASP A 161 -43.66 -0.12 17.94
N ALA A 162 -43.38 1.18 18.06
CA ALA A 162 -44.28 2.23 17.59
C ALA A 162 -44.52 2.22 16.05
N ASN A 163 -43.68 1.51 15.29
CA ASN A 163 -43.77 1.39 13.83
C ASN A 163 -44.50 0.11 13.39
N GLY A 164 -45.01 -0.71 14.32
CA GLY A 164 -45.62 -2.00 14.02
C GLY A 164 -44.62 -3.15 13.88
N GLN A 165 -43.34 -2.93 14.19
CA GLN A 165 -42.27 -3.90 13.96
C GLN A 165 -42.02 -4.75 15.20
N ARG A 166 -41.91 -6.07 15.03
CA ARG A 166 -41.65 -7.00 16.13
C ARG A 166 -40.16 -7.00 16.45
N LEU A 167 -39.80 -6.62 17.68
CA LEU A 167 -38.40 -6.67 18.12
C LEU A 167 -37.84 -8.09 18.00
N LYS A 168 -36.56 -8.19 17.60
CA LYS A 168 -35.77 -9.42 17.57
C LYS A 168 -34.41 -9.18 18.20
N ASN A 169 -33.85 -10.22 18.82
CA ASN A 169 -32.60 -10.20 19.59
C ASN A 169 -32.49 -9.03 20.59
N TYR A 170 -33.62 -8.67 21.20
CA TYR A 170 -33.75 -7.54 22.10
C TYR A 170 -34.32 -8.03 23.43
N SER A 171 -33.75 -7.59 24.54
CA SER A 171 -34.30 -7.83 25.87
C SER A 171 -34.60 -6.50 26.56
N MET A 172 -35.78 -6.40 27.17
CA MET A 172 -36.18 -5.21 27.92
C MET A 172 -37.02 -5.55 29.14
N VAL A 173 -37.00 -4.65 30.12
CA VAL A 173 -37.89 -4.71 31.29
C VAL A 173 -39.20 -3.98 30.96
N ILE A 174 -40.31 -4.71 30.94
CA ILE A 174 -41.67 -4.19 30.76
C ILE A 174 -42.46 -4.56 32.01
N ASP A 175 -43.08 -3.57 32.67
CA ASP A 175 -43.84 -3.74 33.92
C ASP A 175 -43.08 -4.51 35.02
N GLY A 176 -41.76 -4.27 35.11
CA GLY A 176 -40.87 -4.93 36.07
C GLY A 176 -40.47 -6.37 35.72
N LYS A 177 -40.96 -6.92 34.60
CA LYS A 177 -40.60 -8.25 34.10
C LYS A 177 -39.65 -8.14 32.89
N THR A 178 -38.54 -8.86 32.93
CA THR A 178 -37.62 -8.95 31.78
C THR A 178 -38.20 -9.88 30.71
N TYR A 179 -38.43 -9.33 29.53
CA TYR A 179 -38.73 -10.07 28.31
C TYR A 179 -37.46 -10.17 27.44
N TYR A 180 -37.36 -11.23 26.65
CA TYR A 180 -36.41 -11.33 25.54
C TYR A 180 -37.14 -11.83 24.30
N PHE A 181 -37.02 -11.08 23.22
CA PHE A 181 -37.61 -11.38 21.93
C PHE A 181 -36.56 -12.07 21.07
N ASP A 182 -36.86 -13.32 20.72
CA ASP A 182 -35.92 -14.22 20.05
C ASP A 182 -35.36 -13.65 18.73
N GLY A 183 -34.07 -13.91 18.46
CA GLY A 183 -33.37 -13.37 17.30
C GLY A 183 -33.92 -13.80 15.94
N GLN A 184 -34.56 -14.98 15.83
CA GLN A 184 -35.16 -15.43 14.59
C GLN A 184 -36.65 -15.07 14.52
N THR A 185 -37.38 -15.36 15.58
CA THR A 185 -38.85 -15.31 15.59
C THR A 185 -39.45 -14.01 16.16
N GLY A 186 -38.72 -13.29 17.00
CA GLY A 186 -39.25 -12.18 17.83
C GLY A 186 -40.14 -12.62 18.99
N GLU A 187 -40.34 -13.93 19.18
CA GLU A 187 -41.20 -14.49 20.22
C GLU A 187 -40.54 -14.31 21.60
N ALA A 188 -41.33 -13.88 22.58
CA ALA A 188 -40.91 -13.68 23.96
C ALA A 188 -40.55 -15.02 24.64
N GLN A 189 -39.27 -15.24 24.90
CA GLN A 189 -38.79 -16.46 25.56
C GLN A 189 -38.80 -16.30 27.08
N THR A 190 -39.78 -16.89 27.77
CA THR A 190 -39.82 -16.95 29.25
C THR A 190 -39.61 -18.33 29.85
N ASP A 191 -39.64 -19.40 29.03
CA ASP A 191 -39.66 -20.77 29.52
C ASP A 191 -38.29 -21.26 30.00
N LEU A 192 -38.24 -21.80 31.21
CA LEU A 192 -37.07 -22.48 31.77
C LEU A 192 -36.72 -23.74 30.94
N PRO A 193 -35.43 -24.14 30.85
CA PRO A 193 -35.05 -25.40 30.23
C PRO A 193 -35.78 -26.57 30.90
N LYS A 194 -36.35 -27.49 30.10
CA LYS A 194 -37.06 -28.67 30.61
C LYS A 194 -36.08 -29.57 31.37
N THR A 195 -36.20 -29.61 32.69
CA THR A 195 -35.38 -30.49 33.53
C THR A 195 -36.00 -31.88 33.62
N GLY A 196 -35.20 -32.93 33.50
CA GLY A 196 -35.64 -34.32 33.75
C GLY A 196 -36.16 -35.09 32.53
N GLN A 197 -36.10 -34.52 31.32
CA GLN A 197 -36.14 -35.31 30.08
C GLN A 197 -34.70 -35.69 29.70
N ALA A 198 -34.35 -36.97 29.79
CA ALA A 198 -33.11 -37.47 29.18
C ALA A 198 -33.25 -37.44 27.65
N ASN A 199 -32.27 -36.89 26.93
CA ASN A 199 -32.28 -36.94 25.47
C ASN A 199 -32.21 -38.41 25.00
N GLN A 200 -33.17 -38.82 24.18
CA GLN A 200 -33.30 -40.22 23.73
C GLN A 200 -32.32 -40.60 22.60
N ASP A 201 -31.51 -39.66 22.09
CA ASP A 201 -30.63 -39.86 20.93
C ASP A 201 -29.26 -40.50 21.27
N ASN A 202 -29.10 -41.06 22.47
CA ASN A 202 -27.83 -41.68 22.93
C ASN A 202 -27.59 -43.08 22.32
N VAL A 203 -27.46 -43.15 20.99
CA VAL A 203 -26.78 -44.27 20.31
C VAL A 203 -25.27 -44.02 20.34
N PRO A 204 -24.41 -45.00 20.68
CA PRO A 204 -22.96 -44.82 20.65
C PRO A 204 -22.47 -44.45 19.24
N ASP A 205 -22.06 -43.19 19.04
CA ASP A 205 -21.55 -42.72 17.77
C ASP A 205 -20.19 -43.33 17.46
N SER A 206 -20.20 -44.33 16.58
CA SER A 206 -18.97 -45.02 16.14
C SER A 206 -17.97 -44.06 15.47
N TYR A 207 -18.41 -42.95 14.87
CA TYR A 207 -17.51 -41.99 14.25
C TYR A 207 -16.61 -41.33 15.31
N GLN A 208 -17.18 -40.83 16.40
CA GLN A 208 -16.41 -40.17 17.46
C GLN A 208 -15.30 -41.06 18.04
N ALA A 209 -15.60 -42.32 18.36
CA ALA A 209 -14.61 -43.22 18.95
C ALA A 209 -13.52 -43.68 17.96
N ASN A 210 -13.88 -43.85 16.68
CA ASN A 210 -12.95 -44.28 15.63
C ASN A 210 -12.10 -43.12 15.07
N ASN A 211 -12.62 -41.89 15.10
CA ASN A 211 -11.95 -40.67 14.64
C ASN A 211 -11.03 -40.02 15.69
N GLN A 212 -11.00 -40.46 16.96
CA GLN A 212 -9.94 -40.05 17.89
C GLN A 212 -8.56 -40.32 17.28
N ALA A 213 -7.55 -39.48 17.57
CA ALA A 213 -6.21 -39.64 17.05
C ALA A 213 -5.57 -40.96 17.51
N TYR A 214 -4.71 -41.55 16.68
CA TYR A 214 -4.01 -42.80 16.95
C TYR A 214 -3.13 -42.73 18.20
N SER A 215 -2.48 -41.59 18.42
CA SER A 215 -1.85 -41.17 19.67
C SER A 215 -2.02 -39.66 19.87
N ASN A 216 -1.71 -39.15 21.07
CA ASN A 216 -1.62 -37.71 21.34
C ASN A 216 -0.23 -37.13 21.01
N GLU A 217 0.63 -37.90 20.33
CA GLU A 217 2.00 -37.52 20.00
C GLU A 217 2.06 -36.74 18.68
N ALA A 218 3.05 -35.85 18.52
CA ALA A 218 3.27 -35.13 17.27
C ALA A 218 3.46 -36.04 16.03
N SER A 219 3.87 -37.30 16.19
CA SER A 219 3.95 -38.29 15.11
C SER A 219 2.59 -38.71 14.52
N SER A 220 1.48 -38.42 15.21
CA SER A 220 0.11 -38.64 14.69
C SER A 220 -0.48 -37.41 14.01
N PHE A 221 0.25 -36.29 13.86
CA PHE A 221 -0.28 -35.02 13.35
C PHE A 221 0.71 -34.25 12.45
N GLU A 222 0.21 -33.55 11.44
CA GLU A 222 0.95 -32.48 10.75
C GLU A 222 0.87 -31.22 11.61
N THR A 223 2.01 -30.71 12.10
CA THR A 223 2.08 -29.59 13.06
C THR A 223 3.10 -28.53 12.65
N VAL A 224 2.99 -27.34 13.25
CA VAL A 224 4.07 -26.35 13.27
C VAL A 224 4.45 -26.10 14.73
N ASP A 225 5.70 -26.42 15.09
CA ASP A 225 6.22 -26.35 16.48
C ASP A 225 5.26 -26.94 17.55
N ASN A 226 4.66 -28.10 17.22
CA ASN A 226 3.64 -28.84 17.98
C ASN A 226 2.24 -28.21 18.05
N TYR A 227 1.99 -27.04 17.45
CA TYR A 227 0.65 -26.48 17.29
C TYR A 227 -0.07 -27.07 16.07
N LEU A 228 -1.40 -27.14 16.17
CA LEU A 228 -2.28 -27.55 15.07
C LEU A 228 -2.83 -26.32 14.34
N THR A 229 -2.86 -26.38 13.02
CA THR A 229 -3.36 -25.32 12.13
C THR A 229 -4.65 -25.75 11.42
N ALA A 230 -5.38 -24.80 10.83
CA ALA A 230 -6.63 -25.10 10.12
C ALA A 230 -6.47 -26.11 8.96
N ASP A 231 -5.27 -26.19 8.38
CA ASP A 231 -4.87 -27.15 7.35
C ASP A 231 -4.12 -28.38 7.89
N SER A 232 -4.00 -28.58 9.21
CA SER A 232 -3.39 -29.77 9.81
C SER A 232 -4.16 -31.05 9.48
N TRP A 233 -3.41 -32.10 9.18
CA TRP A 233 -3.91 -33.48 9.09
C TRP A 233 -3.47 -34.29 10.30
N TYR A 234 -4.17 -35.39 10.57
CA TYR A 234 -3.88 -36.28 11.67
C TYR A 234 -4.22 -37.74 11.32
N ARG A 235 -3.63 -38.68 12.04
CA ARG A 235 -3.92 -40.11 11.94
C ARG A 235 -5.05 -40.46 12.91
N PRO A 236 -6.29 -40.73 12.48
CA PRO A 236 -7.33 -41.27 13.36
C PRO A 236 -7.00 -42.72 13.77
N ARG A 237 -7.62 -43.24 14.83
CA ARG A 237 -7.48 -44.64 15.27
C ARG A 237 -7.92 -45.62 14.18
N LYS A 238 -8.99 -45.29 13.45
CA LYS A 238 -9.50 -46.09 12.33
C LYS A 238 -9.93 -45.20 11.16
N ILE A 239 -9.96 -45.81 9.98
CA ILE A 239 -10.45 -45.23 8.72
C ILE A 239 -11.74 -45.94 8.32
N LEU A 240 -12.76 -45.18 7.91
CA LEU A 240 -14.01 -45.73 7.37
C LEU A 240 -13.80 -46.10 5.89
N LYS A 241 -13.03 -47.15 5.63
CA LYS A 241 -12.57 -47.53 4.29
C LYS A 241 -13.75 -47.69 3.32
N ASN A 242 -13.65 -47.04 2.16
CA ASN A 242 -14.68 -46.97 1.12
C ASN A 242 -16.04 -46.44 1.61
N GLY A 243 -16.08 -45.68 2.72
CA GLY A 243 -17.31 -45.22 3.35
C GLY A 243 -18.11 -46.33 4.08
N GLN A 244 -17.56 -47.55 4.18
CA GLN A 244 -18.32 -48.77 4.56
C GLN A 244 -17.80 -49.48 5.82
N SER A 245 -16.49 -49.68 5.97
CA SER A 245 -15.94 -50.51 7.05
C SER A 245 -14.81 -49.82 7.81
N TRP A 246 -14.92 -49.73 9.13
CA TRP A 246 -13.86 -49.21 9.98
C TRP A 246 -12.67 -50.18 10.09
N GLN A 247 -11.49 -49.77 9.63
CA GLN A 247 -10.24 -50.53 9.68
C GLN A 247 -9.18 -49.73 10.46
N ALA A 248 -8.27 -50.40 11.18
CA ALA A 248 -7.17 -49.71 11.86
C ALA A 248 -6.32 -48.89 10.88
N SER A 249 -5.96 -47.66 11.24
CA SER A 249 -5.14 -46.80 10.39
C SER A 249 -3.69 -47.28 10.31
N SER A 250 -3.07 -47.16 9.14
CA SER A 250 -1.62 -47.18 8.99
C SER A 250 -1.00 -45.80 9.27
N GLU A 251 0.32 -45.71 9.29
CA GLU A 251 1.03 -44.44 9.52
C GLU A 251 0.78 -43.40 8.42
N GLY A 252 0.56 -43.84 7.17
CA GLY A 252 0.22 -42.97 6.04
C GLY A 252 -1.25 -42.56 5.95
N ASP A 253 -2.14 -43.11 6.79
CA ASP A 253 -3.58 -42.85 6.75
C ASP A 253 -3.96 -41.52 7.45
N LEU A 254 -3.34 -40.43 7.04
CA LEU A 254 -3.68 -39.09 7.51
C LEU A 254 -5.01 -38.61 6.92
N ARG A 255 -5.76 -37.83 7.70
CA ARG A 255 -7.01 -37.15 7.32
C ARG A 255 -7.02 -35.71 7.86
N PRO A 256 -7.69 -34.75 7.20
CA PRO A 256 -7.73 -33.37 7.68
C PRO A 256 -8.50 -33.27 9.00
N ILE A 257 -8.01 -32.48 9.97
CA ILE A 257 -8.67 -32.30 11.27
C ILE A 257 -10.12 -31.83 11.12
N LEU A 258 -10.36 -30.93 10.15
CA LEU A 258 -11.67 -30.38 9.80
C LEU A 258 -12.68 -31.39 9.22
N MET A 259 -12.32 -32.68 9.10
CA MET A 259 -13.27 -33.77 8.84
C MET A 259 -13.94 -34.27 10.15
N THR A 260 -13.32 -34.02 11.30
CA THR A 260 -13.71 -34.58 12.61
C THR A 260 -14.04 -33.49 13.64
N TRP A 261 -13.34 -32.35 13.58
CA TRP A 261 -13.45 -31.27 14.57
C TRP A 261 -13.45 -29.90 13.91
N TRP A 262 -14.25 -28.98 14.45
CA TRP A 262 -14.38 -27.59 14.02
C TRP A 262 -14.33 -26.69 15.26
N PRO A 263 -13.78 -25.47 15.17
CA PRO A 263 -13.67 -24.56 16.31
C PRO A 263 -15.03 -24.08 16.85
N ASP A 264 -16.03 -24.00 15.98
CA ASP A 264 -17.37 -23.51 16.29
C ASP A 264 -18.42 -24.09 15.31
N ALA A 265 -19.70 -23.94 15.67
CA ALA A 265 -20.83 -24.44 14.90
C ALA A 265 -21.00 -23.74 13.53
N ALA A 266 -20.58 -22.48 13.42
CA ALA A 266 -20.62 -21.73 12.15
C ALA A 266 -19.63 -22.31 11.13
N THR A 267 -18.40 -22.60 11.56
CA THR A 267 -17.35 -23.25 10.76
C THR A 267 -17.77 -24.67 10.36
N LYS A 268 -18.45 -25.40 11.25
CA LYS A 268 -19.02 -26.73 10.94
C LYS A 268 -20.11 -26.64 9.86
N ALA A 269 -21.01 -25.66 9.95
CA ALA A 269 -22.02 -25.41 8.92
C ALA A 269 -21.39 -24.95 7.59
N ALA A 270 -20.37 -24.10 7.63
CA ALA A 270 -19.60 -23.69 6.46
C ALA A 270 -18.92 -24.87 5.76
N TYR A 271 -18.32 -25.80 6.52
CA TYR A 271 -17.75 -27.05 6.00
C TYR A 271 -18.82 -27.92 5.31
N ALA A 272 -20.00 -28.07 5.92
CA ALA A 272 -21.10 -28.82 5.32
C ALA A 272 -21.61 -28.17 4.01
N ASN A 273 -21.74 -26.83 4.00
CA ASN A 273 -22.13 -26.08 2.80
C ASN A 273 -21.07 -26.12 1.70
N PHE A 274 -19.78 -26.12 2.04
CA PHE A 274 -18.69 -26.28 1.07
C PHE A 274 -18.81 -27.61 0.34
N TRP A 275 -18.97 -28.72 1.06
CA TRP A 275 -19.14 -30.04 0.44
C TRP A 275 -20.48 -30.26 -0.23
N ALA A 276 -21.53 -29.52 0.16
CA ALA A 276 -22.79 -29.47 -0.60
C ALA A 276 -22.62 -28.74 -1.94
N LYS A 277 -21.87 -27.62 -1.98
CA LYS A 277 -21.55 -26.89 -3.21
C LYS A 277 -20.65 -27.69 -4.15
N GLU A 278 -19.72 -28.48 -3.60
CA GLU A 278 -18.87 -29.43 -4.33
C GLU A 278 -19.62 -30.72 -4.75
N GLY A 279 -20.93 -30.83 -4.47
CA GLY A 279 -21.78 -31.95 -4.89
C GLY A 279 -21.52 -33.28 -4.18
N LEU A 280 -20.75 -33.28 -3.09
CA LEU A 280 -20.42 -34.49 -2.33
C LEU A 280 -21.55 -34.90 -1.36
N ILE A 281 -22.34 -33.93 -0.92
CA ILE A 281 -23.64 -34.11 -0.24
C ILE A 281 -24.66 -33.11 -0.82
N SER A 282 -25.89 -33.10 -0.29
CA SER A 282 -26.92 -32.12 -0.65
C SER A 282 -27.55 -31.50 0.59
N GLY A 283 -27.82 -30.19 0.56
CA GLY A 283 -28.45 -29.45 1.65
C GLY A 283 -27.96 -28.01 1.76
N SER A 284 -28.59 -27.25 2.65
CA SER A 284 -28.11 -25.94 3.10
C SER A 284 -28.17 -25.93 4.63
N TYR A 285 -27.03 -25.63 5.26
CA TYR A 285 -26.81 -25.81 6.69
C TYR A 285 -26.53 -24.48 7.37
N ARG A 286 -27.20 -24.25 8.49
CA ARG A 286 -26.90 -23.22 9.49
C ARG A 286 -26.27 -23.83 10.73
N GLN A 287 -25.65 -23.00 11.57
CA GLN A 287 -25.00 -23.41 12.82
C GLN A 287 -25.89 -24.21 13.78
N ASN A 288 -27.21 -23.98 13.76
CA ASN A 288 -28.22 -24.65 14.58
C ASN A 288 -29.01 -25.75 13.83
N SER A 289 -28.53 -26.26 12.70
CA SER A 289 -29.24 -27.31 11.94
C SER A 289 -29.22 -28.64 12.70
N ALA A 290 -30.40 -29.19 13.01
CA ALA A 290 -30.52 -30.44 13.78
C ALA A 290 -29.82 -31.65 13.14
N ASN A 291 -29.62 -31.64 11.81
CA ASN A 291 -28.96 -32.70 11.05
C ASN A 291 -27.47 -32.42 10.74
N LEU A 292 -26.85 -31.39 11.32
CA LEU A 292 -25.49 -30.98 10.99
C LEU A 292 -24.44 -32.07 11.30
N ASP A 293 -24.61 -32.82 12.38
CA ASP A 293 -23.72 -33.94 12.74
C ASP A 293 -23.80 -35.06 11.70
N ALA A 294 -25.02 -35.48 11.34
CA ALA A 294 -25.25 -36.48 10.31
C ALA A 294 -24.72 -36.03 8.92
N ALA A 295 -24.84 -34.74 8.59
CA ALA A 295 -24.25 -34.18 7.38
C ALA A 295 -22.72 -34.35 7.36
N THR A 296 -22.04 -34.06 8.47
CA THR A 296 -20.58 -34.26 8.57
C THR A 296 -20.14 -35.73 8.52
N GLN A 297 -20.92 -36.64 9.10
CA GLN A 297 -20.67 -38.10 8.98
C GLN A 297 -20.85 -38.58 7.53
N ASN A 298 -21.88 -38.10 6.83
CA ASN A 298 -22.12 -38.39 5.41
C ASN A 298 -20.99 -37.85 4.52
N ILE A 299 -20.48 -36.65 4.80
CA ILE A 299 -19.29 -36.09 4.12
C ILE A 299 -18.08 -37.01 4.33
N GLN A 300 -17.79 -37.46 5.56
CA GLN A 300 -16.69 -38.39 5.80
C GLN A 300 -16.85 -39.69 5.00
N SER A 301 -18.03 -40.31 5.01
CA SER A 301 -18.29 -41.53 4.22
C SER A 301 -18.05 -41.30 2.72
N ALA A 302 -18.51 -40.17 2.18
CA ALA A 302 -18.34 -39.81 0.78
C ALA A 302 -16.88 -39.45 0.43
N ILE A 303 -16.14 -38.78 1.32
CA ILE A 303 -14.69 -38.54 1.18
C ILE A 303 -13.94 -39.87 1.12
N GLU A 304 -14.19 -40.80 2.04
CA GLU A 304 -13.49 -42.09 2.10
C GLU A 304 -13.82 -42.99 0.91
N LYS A 305 -15.06 -42.92 0.39
CA LYS A 305 -15.44 -43.55 -0.88
C LYS A 305 -14.67 -42.93 -2.06
N LYS A 306 -14.49 -41.61 -2.08
CA LYS A 306 -13.72 -40.92 -3.12
C LYS A 306 -12.21 -41.19 -3.02
N ILE A 307 -11.64 -41.28 -1.82
CA ILE A 307 -10.24 -41.73 -1.62
C ILE A 307 -10.06 -43.15 -2.17
N ALA A 308 -11.02 -44.04 -1.95
CA ALA A 308 -10.98 -45.41 -2.49
C ALA A 308 -11.06 -45.47 -4.03
N SER A 309 -11.74 -44.52 -4.70
CA SER A 309 -11.80 -44.46 -6.16
C SER A 309 -10.60 -43.73 -6.80
N GLU A 310 -10.11 -42.66 -6.17
CA GLU A 310 -8.99 -41.84 -6.68
C GLU A 310 -7.62 -42.45 -6.33
N GLY A 311 -7.56 -43.37 -5.36
CA GLY A 311 -6.32 -43.99 -4.87
C GLY A 311 -5.37 -43.05 -4.12
N ASN A 312 -5.76 -41.79 -3.88
CA ASN A 312 -4.91 -40.76 -3.28
C ASN A 312 -5.74 -39.69 -2.53
N THR A 313 -5.05 -38.81 -1.81
CA THR A 313 -5.62 -37.71 -1.01
C THR A 313 -5.23 -36.30 -1.50
N ASN A 314 -4.56 -36.16 -2.65
CA ASN A 314 -4.08 -34.87 -3.16
C ASN A 314 -5.25 -33.91 -3.47
N TRP A 315 -6.29 -34.42 -4.14
CA TRP A 315 -7.52 -33.69 -4.42
C TRP A 315 -8.18 -33.15 -3.13
N LEU A 316 -8.08 -33.90 -2.03
CA LEU A 316 -8.63 -33.52 -0.73
C LEU A 316 -7.75 -32.45 -0.07
N ARG A 317 -6.42 -32.49 -0.21
CA ARG A 317 -5.54 -31.41 0.25
C ARG A 317 -5.83 -30.09 -0.46
N ASP A 318 -5.99 -30.12 -1.79
CA ASP A 318 -6.34 -28.93 -2.57
C ASP A 318 -7.71 -28.37 -2.15
N LYS A 319 -8.73 -29.24 -2.01
CA LYS A 319 -10.08 -28.83 -1.58
C LYS A 319 -10.13 -28.33 -0.13
N MET A 320 -9.39 -28.94 0.78
CA MET A 320 -9.27 -28.42 2.15
C MET A 320 -8.52 -27.09 2.20
N SER A 321 -7.51 -26.85 1.35
CA SER A 321 -6.86 -25.55 1.24
C SER A 321 -7.82 -24.47 0.71
N GLN A 322 -8.65 -24.81 -0.29
CA GLN A 322 -9.72 -23.92 -0.78
C GLN A 322 -10.74 -23.61 0.33
N PHE A 323 -11.18 -24.62 1.10
CA PHE A 323 -12.08 -24.41 2.24
C PHE A 323 -11.43 -23.48 3.28
N VAL A 324 -10.20 -23.77 3.72
CA VAL A 324 -9.52 -22.96 4.75
C VAL A 324 -9.42 -21.49 4.32
N LYS A 325 -8.92 -21.22 3.11
CA LYS A 325 -8.78 -19.85 2.57
C LYS A 325 -10.12 -19.12 2.39
N SER A 326 -11.25 -19.82 2.30
CA SER A 326 -12.58 -19.22 2.19
C SER A 326 -13.15 -18.71 3.52
N GLN A 327 -12.52 -19.02 4.66
CA GLN A 327 -12.99 -18.59 5.97
C GLN A 327 -12.28 -17.29 6.40
N ASN A 328 -13.04 -16.27 6.78
CA ASN A 328 -12.49 -14.96 7.17
C ASN A 328 -11.42 -15.05 8.28
N GLN A 329 -11.62 -15.93 9.26
CA GLN A 329 -10.70 -16.17 10.38
C GLN A 329 -9.39 -16.89 10.01
N TRP A 330 -9.32 -17.44 8.80
CA TRP A 330 -8.18 -18.15 8.21
C TRP A 330 -7.76 -17.52 6.86
N SER A 331 -7.93 -16.20 6.75
CA SER A 331 -7.52 -15.39 5.60
C SER A 331 -7.18 -13.97 6.04
N ILE A 332 -6.64 -13.19 5.09
CA ILE A 332 -6.27 -11.77 5.25
C ILE A 332 -7.38 -10.89 5.87
N ALA A 333 -8.66 -11.27 5.69
CA ALA A 333 -9.82 -10.57 6.22
C ALA A 333 -9.84 -10.46 7.77
N SER A 334 -9.07 -11.29 8.49
CA SER A 334 -8.91 -11.21 9.95
C SER A 334 -7.58 -10.59 10.42
N GLU A 335 -6.71 -10.18 9.49
CA GLU A 335 -5.38 -9.59 9.79
C GLU A 335 -5.39 -8.05 9.83
N ASN A 336 -6.57 -7.44 9.62
CA ASN A 336 -6.78 -6.00 9.60
C ASN A 336 -5.85 -5.29 8.59
N GLU A 337 -5.85 -5.78 7.35
CA GLU A 337 -5.19 -5.15 6.20
C GLU A 337 -5.62 -3.68 6.02
N THR A 338 -4.73 -2.88 5.47
CA THR A 338 -4.94 -1.50 5.05
C THR A 338 -4.51 -1.35 3.59
N VAL A 339 -5.20 -0.51 2.83
CA VAL A 339 -4.98 -0.36 1.38
C VAL A 339 -4.80 1.10 1.00
N TYR A 340 -4.19 1.33 -0.16
CA TYR A 340 -3.98 2.65 -0.73
C TYR A 340 -5.28 3.48 -0.77
N PRO A 341 -5.27 4.78 -0.40
CA PRO A 341 -4.12 5.58 0.06
C PRO A 341 -3.80 5.46 1.56
N ASN A 342 -4.61 4.75 2.34
CA ASN A 342 -4.57 4.72 3.81
C ASN A 342 -3.75 3.54 4.37
N GLN A 343 -2.75 3.04 3.64
CA GLN A 343 -1.95 1.89 4.05
C GLN A 343 -0.93 2.24 5.14
N ASP A 344 -0.85 1.40 6.18
CA ASP A 344 0.02 1.60 7.35
C ASP A 344 1.34 0.80 7.28
N HIS A 345 1.59 0.16 6.13
CA HIS A 345 2.79 -0.58 5.74
C HIS A 345 2.76 -0.81 4.22
N MET A 346 3.91 -1.02 3.56
CA MET A 346 3.98 -1.18 2.09
C MET A 346 3.36 -2.48 1.55
N GLN A 347 3.14 -3.47 2.42
CA GLN A 347 2.45 -4.74 2.09
C GLN A 347 1.19 -4.92 2.93
N GLY A 348 0.36 -3.88 2.99
CA GLY A 348 -0.98 -3.88 3.62
C GLY A 348 -1.02 -3.91 5.16
N GLY A 349 0.04 -4.38 5.81
CA GLY A 349 0.23 -4.36 7.26
C GLY A 349 1.49 -5.10 7.69
N ALA A 350 1.87 -4.95 8.96
CA ALA A 350 2.99 -5.67 9.57
C ALA A 350 2.63 -6.34 10.91
N LEU A 351 3.44 -7.33 11.29
CA LEU A 351 3.33 -8.17 12.47
C LEU A 351 4.62 -8.09 13.29
N LEU A 352 4.54 -7.56 14.52
CA LEU A 352 5.67 -7.50 15.45
C LEU A 352 5.77 -8.78 16.28
N PHE A 353 6.94 -9.42 16.29
CA PHE A 353 7.17 -10.63 17.07
C PHE A 353 7.43 -10.29 18.55
N SER A 354 6.60 -10.88 19.42
CA SER A 354 6.56 -10.63 20.85
C SER A 354 7.09 -11.83 21.62
N ASN A 355 7.84 -11.60 22.71
CA ASN A 355 8.30 -12.69 23.56
C ASN A 355 7.12 -13.32 24.31
N SER A 356 7.11 -14.66 24.37
CA SER A 356 6.08 -15.43 25.08
C SER A 356 6.65 -16.73 25.65
N LYS A 357 5.99 -17.26 26.70
CA LYS A 357 6.22 -18.62 27.21
C LYS A 357 5.63 -19.68 26.30
N ASP A 358 4.70 -19.30 25.43
CA ASP A 358 4.05 -20.23 24.50
C ASP A 358 4.96 -20.54 23.30
N THR A 359 5.77 -19.57 22.87
CA THR A 359 6.62 -19.62 21.67
C THR A 359 8.10 -19.33 22.00
N GLU A 360 8.65 -19.95 23.04
CA GLU A 360 9.99 -19.63 23.60
C GLU A 360 11.13 -19.70 22.58
N HIS A 361 11.03 -20.58 21.57
CA HIS A 361 12.00 -20.72 20.48
C HIS A 361 12.12 -19.46 19.60
N ALA A 362 11.11 -18.58 19.63
CA ALA A 362 11.03 -17.33 18.88
C ALA A 362 11.31 -16.07 19.73
N ASN A 363 11.74 -16.22 20.99
CA ASN A 363 12.05 -15.08 21.86
C ASN A 363 13.39 -14.41 21.47
N SER A 364 13.47 -13.08 21.57
CA SER A 364 14.69 -12.28 21.41
C SER A 364 14.81 -11.28 22.57
N ASP A 365 16.01 -11.09 23.10
CA ASP A 365 16.29 -10.07 24.14
C ASP A 365 16.54 -8.67 23.57
N TRP A 366 16.49 -8.53 22.23
CA TRP A 366 16.90 -7.32 21.51
C TRP A 366 15.69 -6.59 20.92
N ARG A 367 15.33 -6.80 19.64
CA ARG A 367 14.20 -6.15 18.94
C ARG A 367 14.03 -4.67 19.28
N LEU A 368 15.15 -3.94 19.30
CA LEU A 368 15.18 -2.51 19.56
C LEU A 368 14.78 -1.79 18.27
N LEU A 369 13.49 -1.53 18.10
CA LEU A 369 12.92 -0.90 16.91
C LEU A 369 13.28 0.59 16.79
N ASN A 370 13.26 1.08 15.55
CA ASN A 370 13.51 2.44 15.10
C ASN A 370 14.84 2.97 15.61
N ARG A 371 15.93 2.24 15.35
CA ARG A 371 17.31 2.61 15.77
C ARG A 371 18.20 3.12 14.63
N ASN A 372 17.56 3.70 13.62
CA ASN A 372 18.15 4.50 12.55
C ASN A 372 19.04 5.66 13.05
N PRO A 373 19.74 6.39 12.17
CA PRO A 373 20.70 7.43 12.58
C PRO A 373 20.12 8.50 13.51
N THR A 374 18.86 8.88 13.31
CA THR A 374 18.16 9.87 14.14
C THR A 374 17.90 9.37 15.56
N PHE A 375 17.57 8.09 15.73
CA PHE A 375 17.09 7.47 16.97
C PHE A 375 17.98 6.36 17.54
N GLN A 376 19.22 6.20 17.08
CA GLN A 376 20.14 5.12 17.47
C GLN A 376 20.22 4.86 19.00
N THR A 377 20.23 5.93 19.80
CA THR A 377 20.26 5.87 21.29
C THR A 377 18.92 5.52 21.95
N GLY A 378 17.86 5.32 21.18
CA GLY A 378 16.46 5.29 21.63
C GLY A 378 15.85 6.68 21.87
N LYS A 379 16.57 7.75 21.53
CA LYS A 379 16.12 9.15 21.62
C LYS A 379 16.55 9.91 20.36
N GLN A 380 15.73 10.86 19.94
CA GLN A 380 16.05 11.76 18.83
C GLN A 380 17.29 12.58 19.18
N LYS A 381 18.34 12.48 18.35
CA LYS A 381 19.58 13.25 18.48
C LYS A 381 19.69 14.40 17.46
N TYR A 382 19.10 14.23 16.28
CA TYR A 382 19.20 15.15 15.14
C TYR A 382 17.83 15.73 14.78
N PHE A 383 17.83 16.97 14.27
CA PHE A 383 16.62 17.82 14.18
C PHE A 383 16.53 18.65 12.89
N THR A 384 17.38 18.37 11.90
CA THR A 384 17.40 19.03 10.59
C THR A 384 16.11 18.76 9.80
N THR A 385 15.46 17.62 10.03
CA THR A 385 14.12 17.31 9.51
C THR A 385 13.28 16.49 10.51
N ASN A 386 11.96 16.56 10.34
CA ASN A 386 10.98 15.76 11.09
C ASN A 386 10.90 14.30 10.60
N TYR A 387 11.35 14.00 9.39
CA TYR A 387 11.42 12.63 8.89
C TYR A 387 12.68 11.93 9.42
N ALA A 388 12.55 10.67 9.82
CA ALA A 388 13.61 9.96 10.51
C ALA A 388 13.59 8.44 10.24
N GLY A 389 12.89 7.98 9.20
CA GLY A 389 12.72 6.55 8.96
C GLY A 389 11.74 5.81 9.88
N TYR A 390 11.67 4.49 9.72
CA TYR A 390 10.78 3.54 10.40
C TYR A 390 11.29 2.11 10.20
N GLU A 391 11.21 1.23 11.21
CA GLU A 391 11.84 -0.11 11.09
C GLU A 391 11.18 -1.00 10.02
N LEU A 392 9.89 -1.32 10.16
CA LEU A 392 9.25 -2.38 9.36
C LEU A 392 8.94 -1.87 7.94
N LEU A 393 9.80 -2.20 6.98
CA LEU A 393 9.72 -1.76 5.58
C LEU A 393 8.97 -2.77 4.67
N LEU A 394 9.52 -3.98 4.54
CA LEU A 394 9.07 -5.04 3.62
C LEU A 394 9.43 -6.44 4.17
N ALA A 395 8.67 -7.47 3.78
CA ALA A 395 8.94 -8.89 4.04
C ALA A 395 9.24 -9.24 5.53
N ASN A 396 10.23 -10.11 5.81
CA ASN A 396 10.66 -10.43 7.17
C ASN A 396 11.79 -9.50 7.60
N ASP A 397 11.51 -8.69 8.63
CA ASP A 397 12.36 -7.59 9.08
C ASP A 397 13.42 -8.06 10.08
N VAL A 398 14.69 -7.91 9.74
CA VAL A 398 15.85 -8.48 10.46
C VAL A 398 16.15 -7.67 11.73
N ASP A 399 16.29 -8.35 12.88
CA ASP A 399 16.64 -7.74 14.18
C ASP A 399 18.11 -7.31 14.20
N ASN A 400 18.42 -6.23 13.50
CA ASN A 400 19.74 -5.63 13.40
C ASN A 400 20.21 -4.97 14.73
N SER A 401 19.38 -5.00 15.77
CA SER A 401 19.75 -4.64 17.14
C SER A 401 20.36 -5.80 17.94
N ASN A 402 20.26 -7.04 17.43
CA ASN A 402 20.82 -8.22 18.08
C ASN A 402 22.33 -8.36 17.78
N PRO A 403 23.22 -8.36 18.80
CA PRO A 403 24.68 -8.47 18.59
C PRO A 403 25.14 -9.70 17.79
N VAL A 404 24.37 -10.80 17.80
CA VAL A 404 24.65 -11.99 16.96
C VAL A 404 24.34 -11.70 15.49
N VAL A 405 23.23 -11.00 15.23
CA VAL A 405 22.87 -10.54 13.88
C VAL A 405 23.87 -9.49 13.39
N GLN A 406 24.28 -8.55 14.24
CA GLN A 406 25.31 -7.56 13.93
C GLN A 406 26.66 -8.20 13.55
N ALA A 407 27.09 -9.23 14.27
CA ALA A 407 28.26 -10.02 13.90
C ALA A 407 28.04 -10.72 12.54
N GLU A 408 26.87 -11.28 12.29
CA GLU A 408 26.54 -11.90 11.01
C GLU A 408 26.47 -10.89 9.84
N GLN A 409 26.05 -9.64 10.07
CA GLN A 409 26.12 -8.59 9.04
C GLN A 409 27.57 -8.20 8.73
N LEU A 410 28.48 -8.20 9.72
CA LEU A 410 29.92 -8.07 9.48
C LEU A 410 30.48 -9.26 8.65
N ASN A 411 29.98 -10.48 8.90
CA ASN A 411 30.33 -11.67 8.09
C ASN A 411 29.88 -11.51 6.63
N HIS A 412 28.66 -11.02 6.41
CA HIS A 412 28.12 -10.77 5.08
C HIS A 412 28.86 -9.64 4.35
N LEU A 413 29.17 -8.52 5.03
CA LEU A 413 29.99 -7.45 4.48
C LEU A 413 31.39 -7.96 4.10
N HIS A 414 32.03 -8.78 4.94
CA HIS A 414 33.31 -9.40 4.59
C HIS A 414 33.18 -10.34 3.38
N TYR A 415 32.10 -11.11 3.29
CA TYR A 415 31.85 -11.98 2.15
C TYR A 415 31.76 -11.21 0.83
N LEU A 416 30.96 -10.13 0.77
CA LEU A 416 30.86 -9.28 -0.42
C LEU A 416 32.23 -8.67 -0.79
N MET A 417 32.93 -8.10 0.20
CA MET A 417 34.24 -7.45 0.02
C MET A 417 35.41 -8.42 -0.28
N ASN A 418 35.16 -9.72 -0.37
CA ASN A 418 36.12 -10.73 -0.81
C ASN A 418 35.45 -11.79 -1.71
N TRP A 419 34.34 -11.44 -2.39
CA TRP A 419 33.49 -12.41 -3.07
C TRP A 419 34.22 -13.21 -4.15
N GLY A 420 35.00 -12.54 -4.99
CA GLY A 420 35.79 -13.17 -6.06
C GLY A 420 36.83 -14.15 -5.51
N ASP A 421 37.51 -13.78 -4.43
CA ASP A 421 38.47 -14.67 -3.75
C ASP A 421 37.75 -15.90 -3.12
N ILE A 422 36.63 -15.67 -2.43
CA ILE A 422 35.87 -16.71 -1.72
C ILE A 422 35.15 -17.70 -2.65
N VAL A 423 34.62 -17.22 -3.79
CA VAL A 423 33.73 -17.98 -4.68
C VAL A 423 34.41 -18.43 -5.97
N MET A 424 35.33 -17.61 -6.50
CA MET A 424 36.03 -17.85 -7.77
C MET A 424 37.52 -18.20 -7.58
N GLY A 425 38.10 -17.96 -6.39
CA GLY A 425 39.55 -18.04 -6.18
C GLY A 425 40.32 -16.92 -6.89
N ASP A 426 39.65 -15.80 -7.18
CA ASP A 426 40.17 -14.70 -7.98
C ASP A 426 39.93 -13.36 -7.27
N LYS A 427 40.96 -12.85 -6.59
CA LYS A 427 40.95 -11.58 -5.88
C LYS A 427 40.69 -10.35 -6.77
N ASP A 428 40.91 -10.46 -8.08
CA ASP A 428 40.68 -9.37 -9.04
C ASP A 428 39.19 -9.34 -9.48
N ALA A 429 38.35 -10.23 -8.93
CA ALA A 429 36.89 -10.21 -9.02
C ALA A 429 36.21 -9.82 -7.68
N ASN A 430 36.93 -9.14 -6.78
CA ASN A 430 36.37 -8.60 -5.54
C ASN A 430 35.75 -7.21 -5.75
N PHE A 431 34.64 -6.92 -5.05
CA PHE A 431 34.11 -5.57 -4.93
C PHE A 431 35.03 -4.66 -4.11
N ASP A 432 34.98 -3.35 -4.39
CA ASP A 432 35.84 -2.34 -3.75
C ASP A 432 35.14 -1.59 -2.60
N GLY A 433 33.81 -1.39 -2.70
CA GLY A 433 33.00 -0.65 -1.72
C GLY A 433 31.54 -1.09 -1.70
N VAL A 434 30.67 -0.40 -0.95
CA VAL A 434 29.23 -0.72 -0.88
C VAL A 434 28.30 0.49 -1.00
N ARG A 435 27.10 0.24 -1.54
CA ARG A 435 25.87 0.97 -1.18
C ARG A 435 25.26 0.28 0.03
N VAL A 436 24.93 1.03 1.08
CA VAL A 436 24.10 0.51 2.18
C VAL A 436 22.64 0.90 1.92
N ASP A 437 21.81 -0.11 1.70
CA ASP A 437 20.37 -0.01 1.47
C ASP A 437 19.60 0.35 2.76
N ALA A 438 18.46 1.03 2.61
CA ALA A 438 17.44 1.22 3.63
C ALA A 438 17.97 1.71 5.00
N VAL A 439 18.87 2.70 5.00
CA VAL A 439 19.56 3.17 6.22
C VAL A 439 18.62 3.72 7.29
N ASP A 440 17.53 4.37 6.85
CA ASP A 440 16.46 4.89 7.71
C ASP A 440 15.60 3.78 8.36
N ASN A 441 15.72 2.53 7.89
CA ASN A 441 14.90 1.39 8.30
C ASN A 441 15.64 0.40 9.22
N VAL A 442 16.97 0.46 9.28
CA VAL A 442 17.78 -0.45 10.09
C VAL A 442 18.43 0.21 11.31
N ASN A 443 18.97 -0.63 12.20
CA ASN A 443 19.79 -0.18 13.30
C ASN A 443 21.12 0.42 12.81
N ALA A 444 21.36 1.71 13.09
CA ALA A 444 22.54 2.45 12.65
C ALA A 444 23.86 1.96 13.27
N ASP A 445 23.85 1.02 14.22
CA ASP A 445 25.07 0.32 14.64
C ASP A 445 25.77 -0.40 13.47
N LEU A 446 25.03 -0.84 12.44
CA LEU A 446 25.63 -1.42 11.24
C LEU A 446 26.58 -0.47 10.51
N LEU A 447 26.31 0.84 10.55
CA LEU A 447 27.14 1.87 9.94
C LEU A 447 28.48 2.05 10.68
N GLN A 448 28.46 1.93 12.00
CA GLN A 448 29.68 1.91 12.82
C GLN A 448 30.53 0.67 12.52
N ILE A 449 29.88 -0.49 12.38
CA ILE A 449 30.53 -1.75 12.03
C ILE A 449 31.19 -1.68 10.65
N GLN A 450 30.50 -1.10 9.65
CA GLN A 450 31.08 -0.83 8.32
C GLN A 450 32.31 0.08 8.41
N ARG A 451 32.17 1.26 9.06
CA ARG A 451 33.27 2.21 9.28
C ARG A 451 34.49 1.52 9.88
N ASP A 452 34.30 0.83 10.99
CA ASP A 452 35.42 0.29 11.76
C ASP A 452 36.06 -0.91 11.04
N TYR A 453 35.28 -1.72 10.30
CA TYR A 453 35.83 -2.76 9.41
C TYR A 453 36.68 -2.15 8.29
N TYR A 454 36.23 -1.06 7.65
CA TYR A 454 36.97 -0.40 6.57
C TYR A 454 38.26 0.25 7.08
N LYS A 455 38.23 0.91 8.26
CA LYS A 455 39.44 1.38 8.94
C LYS A 455 40.42 0.23 9.20
N ALA A 456 39.92 -0.90 9.72
CA ALA A 456 40.77 -2.02 10.12
C ALA A 456 41.37 -2.81 8.93
N LYS A 457 40.60 -3.02 7.85
CA LYS A 457 41.03 -3.80 6.67
C LYS A 457 41.79 -2.96 5.63
N TYR A 458 41.33 -1.73 5.38
CA TYR A 458 41.80 -0.90 4.27
C TYR A 458 42.52 0.37 4.71
N GLY A 459 42.47 0.73 6.00
CA GLY A 459 43.09 1.96 6.51
C GLY A 459 42.49 3.22 5.88
N THR A 460 41.15 3.25 5.73
CA THR A 460 40.43 4.40 5.16
C THR A 460 40.58 5.69 5.97
N ASP A 461 40.95 5.61 7.25
CA ASP A 461 41.26 6.76 8.11
C ASP A 461 42.73 7.22 8.04
N GLN A 462 43.57 6.56 7.23
CA GLN A 462 45.00 6.88 7.15
C GLN A 462 45.32 7.95 6.10
N ASN A 463 44.61 7.98 4.98
CA ASN A 463 44.79 8.96 3.90
C ASN A 463 43.60 8.95 2.93
N GLU A 464 43.47 10.03 2.16
CA GLU A 464 42.40 10.23 1.17
C GLU A 464 42.37 9.16 0.07
N LYS A 465 43.53 8.66 -0.38
CA LYS A 465 43.58 7.58 -1.38
C LYS A 465 42.91 6.31 -0.87
N ASN A 466 43.23 5.86 0.34
CA ASN A 466 42.62 4.67 0.92
C ASN A 466 41.11 4.83 1.10
N ALA A 467 40.64 6.04 1.47
CA ALA A 467 39.22 6.33 1.55
C ALA A 467 38.55 6.23 0.17
N ILE A 468 39.06 6.93 -0.85
CA ILE A 468 38.46 6.99 -2.19
C ILE A 468 38.59 5.66 -2.97
N ASP A 469 39.64 4.89 -2.75
CA ASP A 469 39.80 3.53 -3.30
C ASP A 469 38.69 2.56 -2.83
N HIS A 470 38.03 2.88 -1.70
CA HIS A 470 36.98 2.11 -1.03
C HIS A 470 35.73 2.96 -0.79
N LEU A 471 35.45 3.90 -1.71
CA LEU A 471 34.29 4.80 -1.65
C LEU A 471 33.01 4.00 -1.37
N SER A 472 32.17 4.48 -0.46
CA SER A 472 30.89 3.88 -0.14
C SER A 472 29.82 4.94 0.03
N ILE A 473 28.57 4.56 -0.21
CA ILE A 473 27.41 5.44 -0.16
C ILE A 473 26.30 4.87 0.72
N LEU A 474 25.46 5.77 1.24
CA LEU A 474 24.29 5.44 2.05
C LEU A 474 23.01 5.79 1.29
N GLU A 475 22.02 4.89 1.31
CA GLU A 475 20.64 5.23 0.99
C GLU A 475 19.98 5.87 2.22
N ALA A 476 20.41 7.10 2.50
CA ALA A 476 20.04 7.89 3.67
C ALA A 476 19.14 9.04 3.24
N TRP A 477 17.83 8.86 3.39
CA TRP A 477 16.82 9.79 2.85
C TRP A 477 16.54 10.96 3.81
N SER A 478 16.84 10.83 5.09
CA SER A 478 16.66 11.89 6.07
C SER A 478 17.77 12.94 6.01
N GLY A 479 17.37 14.22 6.05
CA GLY A 479 18.31 15.33 6.25
C GLY A 479 19.12 15.22 7.55
N ASN A 480 18.61 14.48 8.56
CA ASN A 480 19.31 14.19 9.81
C ASN A 480 20.53 13.27 9.62
N ASP A 481 20.57 12.48 8.55
CA ASP A 481 21.62 11.47 8.36
C ASP A 481 22.96 12.10 7.99
N ASN A 482 22.93 13.29 7.37
CA ASN A 482 24.14 14.08 7.11
C ASN A 482 24.77 14.58 8.41
N ASP A 483 23.98 14.96 9.42
CA ASP A 483 24.49 15.30 10.76
C ASP A 483 25.06 14.07 11.48
N TYR A 484 24.42 12.90 11.31
CA TYR A 484 24.95 11.64 11.82
C TYR A 484 26.30 11.27 11.17
N VAL A 485 26.39 11.32 9.84
CA VAL A 485 27.62 10.99 9.09
C VAL A 485 28.78 11.90 9.52
N LYS A 486 28.51 13.20 9.73
CA LYS A 486 29.45 14.16 10.29
C LYS A 486 29.96 13.75 11.66
N ASP A 487 29.05 13.39 12.57
CA ASP A 487 29.38 12.89 13.91
C ASP A 487 30.09 11.51 13.90
N GLN A 488 29.94 10.73 12.82
CA GLN A 488 30.62 9.43 12.62
C GLN A 488 31.90 9.54 11.78
N ASN A 489 32.55 10.71 11.75
CA ASN A 489 33.83 10.99 11.09
C ASN A 489 33.78 10.97 9.55
N ASN A 490 32.66 11.38 8.93
CA ASN A 490 32.49 11.36 7.46
C ASN A 490 32.89 10.01 6.85
N PHE A 491 32.38 8.90 7.38
CA PHE A 491 32.85 7.55 7.04
C PHE A 491 32.29 6.97 5.72
N SER A 492 31.23 7.58 5.19
CA SER A 492 30.48 7.19 3.98
C SER A 492 29.82 8.44 3.42
N LEU A 493 29.44 8.44 2.14
CA LEU A 493 28.74 9.58 1.52
C LEU A 493 27.23 9.40 1.66
N SER A 494 26.54 10.40 2.20
CA SER A 494 25.08 10.45 2.29
C SER A 494 24.47 11.30 1.16
N ILE A 495 23.15 11.17 0.96
CA ILE A 495 22.42 11.87 -0.09
C ILE A 495 22.30 13.37 0.26
N ASP A 496 22.68 14.24 -0.66
CA ASP A 496 22.22 15.64 -0.65
C ASP A 496 20.77 15.71 -1.18
N ASN A 497 19.83 15.22 -0.37
CA ASN A 497 18.42 15.06 -0.77
C ASN A 497 17.70 16.42 -0.93
N ASP A 498 18.16 17.46 -0.23
CA ASP A 498 17.66 18.82 -0.40
C ASP A 498 18.09 19.41 -1.75
N GLN A 499 19.32 19.16 -2.21
CA GLN A 499 19.73 19.55 -3.57
C GLN A 499 18.97 18.74 -4.63
N ARG A 500 18.77 17.43 -4.43
CA ARG A 500 17.90 16.61 -5.30
C ARG A 500 16.49 17.18 -5.40
N SER A 501 15.85 17.48 -4.26
CA SER A 501 14.51 18.09 -4.21
C SER A 501 14.48 19.46 -4.89
N GLY A 502 15.54 20.26 -4.70
CA GLY A 502 15.75 21.53 -5.40
C GLY A 502 15.77 21.38 -6.92
N MET A 503 16.54 20.42 -7.44
CA MET A 503 16.61 20.11 -8.87
C MET A 503 15.27 19.61 -9.43
N LEU A 504 14.54 18.74 -8.73
CA LEU A 504 13.23 18.26 -9.17
C LEU A 504 12.21 19.40 -9.29
N LYS A 505 12.15 20.28 -8.28
CA LYS A 505 11.32 21.50 -8.31
C LYS A 505 11.75 22.48 -9.40
N ALA A 506 13.04 22.63 -9.66
CA ALA A 506 13.58 23.54 -10.68
C ALA A 506 13.38 23.03 -12.11
N PHE A 507 13.53 21.72 -12.34
CA PHE A 507 13.67 21.12 -13.67
C PHE A 507 12.61 20.05 -13.96
N GLY A 508 12.49 19.05 -13.08
CA GLY A 508 11.76 17.80 -13.32
C GLY A 508 10.25 17.95 -13.50
N TYR A 509 9.63 18.93 -12.86
CA TYR A 509 8.18 19.12 -12.93
C TYR A 509 7.72 19.73 -14.27
N ALA A 510 6.45 19.50 -14.63
CA ALA A 510 5.81 20.14 -15.77
C ALA A 510 5.89 21.68 -15.66
N SER A 511 5.94 22.38 -16.78
CA SER A 511 6.27 23.81 -16.89
C SER A 511 5.48 24.73 -15.95
N ALA A 512 4.21 24.38 -15.68
CA ALA A 512 3.30 25.10 -14.79
C ALA A 512 3.68 25.04 -13.29
N TYR A 513 4.47 24.05 -12.85
CA TYR A 513 4.84 23.85 -11.42
C TYR A 513 6.33 24.05 -11.13
N ARG A 514 7.14 24.42 -12.12
CA ARG A 514 8.58 24.65 -11.90
C ARG A 514 8.81 25.85 -10.99
N GLY A 515 9.60 25.64 -9.95
CA GLY A 515 9.99 26.63 -8.95
C GLY A 515 10.98 27.68 -9.48
N ASN A 516 11.36 28.60 -8.61
CA ASN A 516 12.35 29.65 -8.92
C ASN A 516 13.78 29.08 -8.89
N LEU A 517 14.56 29.36 -9.93
CA LEU A 517 15.95 28.91 -10.06
C LEU A 517 16.89 29.52 -9.01
N SER A 518 16.53 30.66 -8.41
CA SER A 518 17.29 31.28 -7.31
C SER A 518 17.64 30.30 -6.20
N ASN A 519 16.69 29.42 -5.87
CA ASN A 519 16.76 28.56 -4.70
C ASN A 519 17.78 27.42 -4.89
N LEU A 520 18.15 27.11 -6.13
CA LEU A 520 19.07 26.00 -6.43
C LEU A 520 20.52 26.31 -6.02
N ALA A 521 20.90 27.59 -5.99
CA ALA A 521 22.22 28.05 -5.55
C ALA A 521 22.47 27.83 -4.04
N THR A 522 21.39 27.73 -3.25
CA THR A 522 21.40 27.57 -1.79
C THR A 522 20.71 26.28 -1.35
N ALA A 523 20.31 25.41 -2.27
CA ALA A 523 19.70 24.12 -1.96
C ALA A 523 20.78 23.08 -1.68
N GLY A 524 20.55 22.27 -0.64
CA GLY A 524 21.46 21.22 -0.21
C GLY A 524 22.54 21.67 0.76
N LEU A 525 23.54 20.81 0.93
CA LEU A 525 24.54 20.93 1.99
C LEU A 525 25.56 22.05 1.72
N LYS A 526 25.79 22.40 0.44
CA LYS A 526 26.68 23.50 0.03
C LYS A 526 25.88 24.68 -0.51
N ASN A 527 25.95 25.79 0.20
CA ASN A 527 25.64 27.10 -0.34
C ASN A 527 26.71 27.50 -1.37
N ARG A 528 26.31 27.61 -2.64
CA ARG A 528 27.18 27.91 -3.79
C ARG A 528 27.08 29.38 -4.26
N SER A 529 26.35 30.20 -3.51
CA SER A 529 26.22 31.64 -3.74
C SER A 529 27.48 32.41 -3.29
N ALA A 530 27.46 33.74 -3.40
CA ALA A 530 28.62 34.60 -3.11
C ALA A 530 29.08 34.59 -1.63
N ASN A 531 28.26 34.09 -0.70
CA ASN A 531 28.67 33.75 0.67
C ASN A 531 28.66 32.22 0.81
N PRO A 532 29.75 31.51 0.44
CA PRO A 532 29.87 30.10 0.75
C PRO A 532 30.05 29.92 2.26
N ASP A 533 29.20 29.09 2.86
CA ASP A 533 29.37 28.62 4.23
C ASP A 533 30.56 27.64 4.33
N SER A 534 30.87 27.19 5.56
CA SER A 534 31.91 26.17 5.82
C SER A 534 31.74 24.93 4.94
N ASP A 535 32.84 24.21 4.68
CA ASP A 535 32.79 23.04 3.81
C ASP A 535 31.74 22.01 4.24
N PRO A 536 30.94 21.51 3.29
CA PRO A 536 29.78 20.68 3.56
C PRO A 536 30.24 19.28 3.99
N VAL A 537 29.33 18.51 4.57
CA VAL A 537 29.55 17.08 4.78
C VAL A 537 29.84 16.41 3.42
N PRO A 538 30.86 15.54 3.30
CA PRO A 538 31.07 14.68 2.14
C PRO A 538 29.79 13.94 1.74
N ASN A 539 29.34 14.17 0.52
CA ASN A 539 28.01 13.79 0.03
C ASN A 539 28.05 13.32 -1.42
N TYR A 540 26.97 12.66 -1.83
CA TYR A 540 26.67 12.42 -3.23
C TYR A 540 25.29 12.97 -3.61
N VAL A 541 25.11 13.29 -4.90
CA VAL A 541 23.88 13.86 -5.43
C VAL A 541 23.47 13.20 -6.75
N PHE A 542 22.17 13.03 -6.94
CA PHE A 542 21.54 12.51 -8.16
C PHE A 542 20.22 13.22 -8.44
N ILE A 543 19.64 12.99 -9.62
CA ILE A 543 18.31 13.49 -10.01
C ILE A 543 17.23 12.40 -10.00
N ARG A 544 17.59 11.18 -10.43
CA ARG A 544 16.79 9.95 -10.44
C ARG A 544 17.65 8.78 -9.94
N ALA A 545 17.00 7.69 -9.55
CA ALA A 545 17.63 6.42 -9.18
C ALA A 545 16.79 5.24 -9.68
N HIS A 546 17.22 3.99 -9.45
CA HIS A 546 16.49 2.79 -9.90
C HIS A 546 15.05 2.69 -9.34
N ASP A 547 14.87 3.24 -8.14
CA ASP A 547 13.63 3.38 -7.38
C ASP A 547 13.04 4.79 -7.58
N SER A 548 13.83 5.82 -7.27
CA SER A 548 13.38 7.17 -7.01
C SER A 548 13.17 7.94 -8.32
N GLU A 549 11.99 8.55 -8.44
CA GLU A 549 11.54 9.18 -9.69
C GLU A 549 11.48 8.20 -10.88
N VAL A 550 11.27 6.90 -10.59
CA VAL A 550 10.97 5.85 -11.58
C VAL A 550 9.78 5.01 -11.13
N GLN A 551 9.92 4.19 -10.08
CA GLN A 551 8.85 3.26 -9.66
C GLN A 551 7.58 4.00 -9.24
N THR A 552 7.73 5.17 -8.62
CA THR A 552 6.64 6.04 -8.17
C THR A 552 5.83 6.60 -9.34
N ARG A 553 6.49 6.84 -10.48
CA ARG A 553 5.89 7.35 -11.72
C ARG A 553 5.21 6.23 -12.52
N ILE A 554 5.83 5.04 -12.59
CA ILE A 554 5.19 3.83 -13.15
C ILE A 554 3.95 3.46 -12.34
N ALA A 555 4.04 3.42 -11.01
CA ALA A 555 2.90 3.19 -10.12
C ALA A 555 1.78 4.23 -10.34
N LYS A 556 2.13 5.51 -10.55
CA LYS A 556 1.17 6.56 -10.90
C LYS A 556 0.44 6.28 -12.22
N ILE A 557 1.15 5.86 -13.27
CA ILE A 557 0.52 5.46 -14.55
C ILE A 557 -0.42 4.27 -14.35
N ILE A 558 -0.01 3.25 -13.58
CA ILE A 558 -0.85 2.07 -13.31
C ILE A 558 -2.17 2.48 -12.63
N ARG A 559 -2.11 3.37 -11.63
CA ARG A 559 -3.31 3.88 -10.94
C ARG A 559 -4.19 4.74 -11.85
N GLU A 560 -3.62 5.70 -12.57
CA GLU A 560 -4.37 6.72 -13.34
C GLU A 560 -4.80 6.28 -14.74
N LYS A 561 -4.11 5.32 -15.36
CA LYS A 561 -4.31 4.95 -16.77
C LYS A 561 -4.71 3.50 -16.99
N LEU A 562 -4.37 2.58 -16.08
CA LEU A 562 -4.73 1.16 -16.19
C LEU A 562 -5.91 0.77 -15.28
N GLY A 563 -6.61 1.74 -14.69
CA GLY A 563 -7.85 1.52 -13.92
C GLY A 563 -7.65 0.93 -12.52
N LYS A 564 -6.41 0.76 -12.04
CA LYS A 564 -6.12 0.25 -10.69
C LYS A 564 -6.10 1.38 -9.64
N THR A 565 -7.14 2.20 -9.59
CA THR A 565 -7.16 3.45 -8.77
C THR A 565 -6.99 3.22 -7.27
N ASN A 566 -7.43 2.07 -6.76
CA ASN A 566 -7.36 1.71 -5.33
C ASN A 566 -6.18 0.78 -5.01
N ALA A 567 -5.26 0.57 -5.95
CA ALA A 567 -3.98 -0.10 -5.69
C ALA A 567 -2.89 0.95 -5.42
N ASP A 568 -1.85 0.58 -4.67
CA ASP A 568 -0.64 1.40 -4.54
C ASP A 568 0.14 1.53 -5.87
N GLY A 569 -0.05 0.60 -6.81
CA GLY A 569 0.72 0.49 -8.04
C GLY A 569 2.11 -0.14 -7.85
N LEU A 570 2.32 -0.87 -6.74
CA LEU A 570 3.55 -1.57 -6.34
C LEU A 570 3.28 -3.03 -5.94
N THR A 571 2.09 -3.33 -5.41
CA THR A 571 1.62 -4.69 -5.09
C THR A 571 0.55 -5.15 -6.10
N ASN A 572 0.30 -6.46 -6.16
CA ASN A 572 -0.70 -7.07 -7.07
C ASN A 572 -0.53 -6.67 -8.55
N LEU A 573 0.73 -6.67 -9.01
CA LEU A 573 1.14 -6.32 -10.37
C LEU A 573 1.48 -7.56 -11.21
N THR A 574 1.31 -7.43 -12.52
CA THR A 574 1.82 -8.36 -13.53
C THR A 574 2.84 -7.67 -14.43
N LEU A 575 3.67 -8.45 -15.14
CA LEU A 575 4.56 -7.91 -16.17
C LEU A 575 3.79 -7.20 -17.32
N ASP A 576 2.55 -7.60 -17.57
CA ASP A 576 1.67 -6.96 -18.57
C ASP A 576 1.20 -5.56 -18.11
N ASP A 577 0.85 -5.39 -16.83
CA ASP A 577 0.59 -4.06 -16.24
C ASP A 577 1.80 -3.14 -16.38
N LEU A 578 3.00 -3.67 -16.09
CA LEU A 578 4.25 -2.92 -16.20
C LEU A 578 4.55 -2.53 -17.66
N ASN A 579 4.41 -3.45 -18.61
CA ASN A 579 4.63 -3.16 -20.03
C ASN A 579 3.71 -2.04 -20.53
N LYS A 580 2.40 -2.12 -20.24
CA LYS A 580 1.43 -1.07 -20.62
C LYS A 580 1.73 0.28 -19.97
N ALA A 581 2.21 0.27 -18.73
CA ALA A 581 2.64 1.50 -18.07
C ALA A 581 3.91 2.08 -18.71
N PHE A 582 4.83 1.22 -19.16
CA PHE A 582 6.04 1.64 -19.88
C PHE A 582 5.78 2.18 -21.29
N ASP A 583 4.79 1.67 -22.01
CA ASP A 583 4.40 2.23 -23.31
C ASP A 583 4.01 3.71 -23.16
N ILE A 584 3.22 4.04 -22.12
CA ILE A 584 2.83 5.41 -21.77
C ILE A 584 4.05 6.22 -21.28
N TYR A 585 4.89 5.65 -20.41
CA TYR A 585 6.08 6.32 -19.86
C TYR A 585 7.11 6.71 -20.94
N ASN A 586 7.38 5.79 -21.87
CA ASN A 586 8.31 5.99 -22.98
C ASN A 586 7.72 6.92 -24.06
N GLN A 587 6.40 6.93 -24.25
CA GLN A 587 5.74 7.93 -25.09
C GLN A 587 5.87 9.34 -24.47
N ASP A 588 5.58 9.47 -23.17
CA ASP A 588 5.69 10.74 -22.45
C ASP A 588 7.15 11.25 -22.37
N MET A 589 8.14 10.36 -22.30
CA MET A 589 9.57 10.72 -22.42
C MET A 589 9.87 11.57 -23.68
N ASN A 590 9.11 11.39 -24.76
CA ASN A 590 9.28 12.13 -26.01
C ASN A 590 8.39 13.39 -26.12
N ALA A 591 7.55 13.68 -25.13
CA ALA A 591 6.72 14.88 -25.07
C ALA A 591 7.54 16.15 -24.70
N THR A 592 7.05 17.32 -25.10
CA THR A 592 7.70 18.63 -24.86
C THR A 592 7.46 19.21 -23.45
N ASP A 593 6.31 18.92 -22.85
CA ASP A 593 6.05 19.14 -21.42
C ASP A 593 5.48 17.84 -20.86
N LYS A 594 6.28 17.16 -20.02
CA LYS A 594 6.08 15.76 -19.64
C LYS A 594 5.19 15.65 -18.41
N VAL A 595 4.28 14.68 -18.42
CA VAL A 595 3.31 14.44 -17.32
C VAL A 595 3.83 13.41 -16.33
N TYR A 596 4.49 12.37 -16.83
CA TYR A 596 4.95 11.20 -16.06
C TYR A 596 6.47 11.05 -16.02
N TYR A 597 7.18 11.47 -17.05
CA TYR A 597 8.64 11.45 -17.13
C TYR A 597 9.23 12.79 -16.61
N PRO A 598 10.40 12.83 -15.98
CA PRO A 598 11.02 14.09 -15.55
C PRO A 598 11.40 15.03 -16.71
N ASN A 599 11.08 16.31 -16.57
CA ASN A 599 11.45 17.36 -17.52
C ASN A 599 12.91 17.83 -17.32
N ASN A 600 13.51 18.42 -18.37
CA ASN A 600 14.78 19.16 -18.29
C ASN A 600 15.97 18.39 -17.69
N LEU A 601 16.04 17.07 -17.86
CA LEU A 601 17.16 16.26 -17.35
C LEU A 601 18.56 16.76 -17.78
N PRO A 602 18.80 17.17 -19.04
CA PRO A 602 20.09 17.78 -19.42
C PRO A 602 20.46 19.03 -18.61
N MET A 603 19.49 19.80 -18.09
CA MET A 603 19.75 20.92 -17.18
C MET A 603 20.16 20.45 -15.78
N ALA A 604 19.48 19.43 -15.24
CA ALA A 604 19.85 18.82 -13.96
C ALA A 604 21.26 18.23 -14.03
N TYR A 605 21.57 17.47 -15.08
CA TYR A 605 22.90 16.93 -15.34
C TYR A 605 23.95 18.01 -15.51
N ALA A 606 23.68 19.06 -16.29
CA ALA A 606 24.60 20.17 -16.47
C ALA A 606 24.85 20.94 -15.16
N TRP A 607 23.84 21.05 -14.29
CA TRP A 607 23.98 21.64 -12.96
C TRP A 607 24.85 20.78 -12.04
N MET A 608 24.54 19.49 -11.87
CA MET A 608 25.24 18.64 -10.90
C MET A 608 26.66 18.28 -11.33
N LEU A 609 26.90 17.97 -12.62
CA LEU A 609 28.23 17.56 -13.09
C LEU A 609 29.30 18.66 -12.99
N GLN A 610 28.92 19.93 -12.97
CA GLN A 610 29.84 21.06 -12.77
C GLN A 610 29.93 21.56 -11.31
N ASN A 611 29.07 21.08 -10.40
CA ASN A 611 29.09 21.56 -9.01
C ASN A 611 30.40 21.17 -8.31
N LYS A 612 30.85 22.03 -7.40
CA LYS A 612 31.93 21.74 -6.44
C LYS A 612 31.35 21.13 -5.15
N ASP A 613 32.19 20.39 -4.44
CA ASP A 613 32.02 19.78 -3.12
C ASP A 613 30.87 18.75 -3.08
N THR A 614 30.82 17.89 -4.11
CA THR A 614 29.82 16.81 -4.25
C THR A 614 30.24 15.74 -5.26
N VAL A 615 29.98 14.46 -4.94
CA VAL A 615 30.11 13.36 -5.90
C VAL A 615 28.82 13.22 -6.70
N THR A 616 28.86 13.35 -8.02
CA THR A 616 27.67 13.09 -8.85
C THR A 616 27.45 11.59 -9.04
N ARG A 617 26.22 11.12 -8.82
CA ARG A 617 25.75 9.80 -9.27
C ARG A 617 24.87 9.95 -10.51
N VAL A 618 25.25 9.23 -11.56
CA VAL A 618 24.59 9.18 -12.87
C VAL A 618 23.72 7.92 -12.93
N TYR A 619 22.43 8.09 -13.22
CA TYR A 619 21.51 6.97 -13.36
C TYR A 619 21.52 6.33 -14.76
N TYR A 620 21.50 4.99 -14.84
CA TYR A 620 21.37 4.24 -16.09
C TYR A 620 20.15 4.67 -16.92
N GLY A 621 18.98 4.85 -16.29
CA GLY A 621 17.72 5.19 -16.97
C GLY A 621 17.64 6.63 -17.50
N ASP A 622 18.68 7.44 -17.29
CA ASP A 622 18.84 8.74 -17.97
C ASP A 622 19.68 8.63 -19.24
N MET A 623 20.53 7.61 -19.35
CA MET A 623 21.35 7.31 -20.53
C MET A 623 20.61 6.37 -21.50
N TYR A 624 20.00 5.31 -20.97
CA TYR A 624 19.24 4.30 -21.70
C TYR A 624 17.81 4.23 -21.16
N THR A 625 16.89 3.58 -21.87
CA THR A 625 15.53 3.39 -21.36
C THR A 625 15.53 2.51 -20.10
N ASP A 626 14.72 2.89 -19.11
CA ASP A 626 14.52 2.15 -17.86
C ASP A 626 14.09 0.69 -18.09
N ASN A 627 13.30 0.45 -19.15
CA ASN A 627 12.89 -0.88 -19.59
C ASN A 627 13.59 -1.34 -20.88
N GLY A 628 13.37 -2.61 -21.24
CA GLY A 628 14.00 -3.24 -22.40
C GLY A 628 15.34 -3.91 -22.07
N GLN A 629 16.05 -4.38 -23.09
CA GLN A 629 17.36 -5.04 -22.93
C GLN A 629 18.43 -4.03 -22.50
N TYR A 630 19.39 -4.47 -21.68
CA TYR A 630 20.40 -3.59 -21.09
C TYR A 630 21.24 -2.85 -22.16
N MET A 631 21.35 -1.53 -22.03
CA MET A 631 22.05 -0.63 -22.97
C MET A 631 21.54 -0.65 -24.43
N ALA A 632 20.38 -1.25 -24.72
CA ALA A 632 19.89 -1.42 -26.09
C ALA A 632 19.32 -0.14 -26.72
N THR A 633 18.59 0.66 -25.94
CA THR A 633 17.89 1.86 -26.43
C THR A 633 18.38 3.09 -25.66
N LYS A 634 19.00 4.05 -26.35
CA LYS A 634 19.42 5.34 -25.76
C LYS A 634 18.20 6.24 -25.52
N THR A 635 18.21 7.00 -24.43
CA THR A 635 17.22 8.07 -24.22
C THR A 635 17.47 9.23 -25.21
N PRO A 636 16.49 10.13 -25.41
CA PRO A 636 16.75 11.40 -26.07
C PRO A 636 17.86 12.24 -25.41
N PHE A 637 18.18 12.01 -24.13
CA PHE A 637 19.12 12.84 -23.36
C PHE A 637 20.59 12.36 -23.47
N TYR A 638 20.82 11.12 -23.92
CA TYR A 638 22.14 10.46 -23.95
C TYR A 638 23.28 11.35 -24.45
N ASN A 639 23.14 11.94 -25.65
CA ASN A 639 24.24 12.71 -26.26
C ASN A 639 24.64 13.93 -25.41
N ALA A 640 23.66 14.59 -24.80
CA ALA A 640 23.90 15.76 -23.95
C ALA A 640 24.61 15.36 -22.65
N ILE A 641 24.15 14.27 -22.01
CA ILE A 641 24.75 13.76 -20.76
C ILE A 641 26.15 13.20 -21.01
N GLU A 642 26.36 12.43 -22.08
CA GLU A 642 27.70 11.95 -22.49
C GLU A 642 28.67 13.10 -22.75
N THR A 643 28.22 14.16 -23.44
CA THR A 643 29.04 15.35 -23.72
C THR A 643 29.40 16.11 -22.45
N LEU A 644 28.48 16.22 -21.49
CA LEU A 644 28.74 16.80 -20.17
C LEU A 644 29.72 15.95 -19.36
N LEU A 645 29.60 14.62 -19.38
CA LEU A 645 30.50 13.68 -18.71
C LEU A 645 31.93 13.77 -19.24
N LYS A 646 32.11 13.70 -20.57
CA LYS A 646 33.41 13.89 -21.23
C LYS A 646 33.96 15.31 -21.02
N GLY A 647 33.09 16.32 -21.06
CA GLY A 647 33.44 17.71 -20.76
C GLY A 647 33.88 17.92 -19.32
N ARG A 648 33.34 17.16 -18.36
CA ARG A 648 33.74 17.21 -16.94
C ARG A 648 35.23 16.90 -16.77
N ILE A 649 35.69 15.81 -17.41
CA ILE A 649 37.11 15.38 -17.42
C ILE A 649 38.01 16.48 -17.97
N LYS A 650 37.62 17.13 -19.07
CA LYS A 650 38.44 18.15 -19.75
C LYS A 650 38.43 19.51 -19.05
N TYR A 651 37.34 19.90 -18.37
CA TYR A 651 37.11 21.31 -18.02
C TYR A 651 36.69 21.59 -16.56
N VAL A 652 36.10 20.65 -15.82
CA VAL A 652 35.49 20.94 -14.50
C VAL A 652 36.52 20.79 -13.38
N ALA A 653 37.12 21.91 -12.98
CA ALA A 653 38.04 22.02 -11.84
C ALA A 653 38.04 23.43 -11.24
N GLY A 654 38.68 23.60 -10.08
CA GLY A 654 38.82 24.89 -9.38
C GLY A 654 37.57 25.35 -8.63
N GLY A 655 37.62 26.57 -8.12
CA GLY A 655 36.52 27.19 -7.38
C GLY A 655 35.25 27.39 -8.21
N GLN A 656 34.12 27.56 -7.53
CA GLN A 656 32.80 27.78 -8.14
C GLN A 656 32.21 29.11 -7.70
N ALA A 657 31.53 29.81 -8.60
CA ALA A 657 30.66 30.93 -8.27
C ALA A 657 29.30 30.78 -8.95
N VAL A 658 28.21 30.80 -8.16
CA VAL A 658 26.84 30.82 -8.69
C VAL A 658 26.21 32.19 -8.47
N SER A 659 25.49 32.69 -9.47
CA SER A 659 24.64 33.88 -9.36
C SER A 659 23.30 33.65 -10.05
N TYR A 660 22.26 34.31 -9.55
CA TYR A 660 20.96 34.36 -10.23
C TYR A 660 20.67 35.81 -10.62
N LYS A 661 20.40 36.04 -11.90
CA LYS A 661 20.11 37.38 -12.44
C LYS A 661 18.60 37.50 -12.66
N GLN A 662 17.92 38.21 -11.76
CA GLN A 662 16.46 38.36 -11.74
C GLN A 662 16.03 39.76 -12.22
N ASP A 663 16.41 40.12 -13.44
CA ASP A 663 16.02 41.39 -14.08
C ASP A 663 14.76 41.22 -14.96
N TRP A 664 14.14 40.03 -14.92
CA TRP A 664 13.09 39.57 -15.84
C TRP A 664 12.00 38.81 -15.06
N SER A 665 10.85 38.53 -15.70
CA SER A 665 9.77 37.70 -15.13
C SER A 665 10.20 36.27 -14.74
N SER A 666 11.33 35.81 -15.29
CA SER A 666 12.11 34.68 -14.79
C SER A 666 13.59 34.95 -15.03
N GLY A 667 14.45 34.72 -14.05
CA GLY A 667 15.88 35.01 -14.16
C GLY A 667 16.68 33.95 -14.92
N ILE A 668 17.97 34.24 -15.09
CA ILE A 668 18.97 33.27 -15.57
C ILE A 668 19.85 32.86 -14.39
N LEU A 669 19.99 31.56 -14.16
CA LEU A 669 20.98 31.01 -13.24
C LEU A 669 22.31 30.85 -13.98
N THR A 670 23.38 31.41 -13.42
CA THR A 670 24.74 31.34 -13.97
C THR A 670 25.65 30.63 -13.00
N SER A 671 26.46 29.68 -13.47
CA SER A 671 27.58 29.14 -12.68
C SER A 671 28.89 29.22 -13.46
N VAL A 672 29.99 29.54 -12.77
CA VAL A 672 31.35 29.56 -13.31
C VAL A 672 32.22 28.64 -12.46
N ARG A 673 32.99 27.76 -13.12
CA ARG A 673 34.16 27.07 -12.56
C ARG A 673 35.43 27.74 -13.13
N TYR A 674 36.35 28.16 -12.25
CA TYR A 674 37.52 28.98 -12.62
C TYR A 674 38.71 28.20 -13.20
N GLY A 675 38.62 26.88 -13.32
CA GLY A 675 39.70 26.04 -13.86
C GLY A 675 40.71 25.60 -12.80
N LYS A 676 41.46 24.56 -13.12
CA LYS A 676 42.36 23.87 -12.19
C LYS A 676 43.44 24.82 -11.65
N GLY A 677 43.54 24.91 -10.33
CA GLY A 677 44.48 25.82 -9.64
C GLY A 677 43.98 27.26 -9.45
N ALA A 678 42.76 27.61 -9.87
CA ALA A 678 42.09 28.86 -9.51
C ALA A 678 40.86 28.59 -8.64
N ASN A 679 40.84 29.13 -7.42
CA ASN A 679 39.77 29.02 -6.44
C ASN A 679 38.84 30.24 -6.45
N SER A 680 39.29 31.37 -7.00
CA SER A 680 38.58 32.64 -7.02
C SER A 680 38.70 33.37 -8.37
N ALA A 681 37.80 34.32 -8.62
CA ALA A 681 37.87 35.19 -9.80
C ALA A 681 39.15 36.05 -9.86
N SER A 682 39.85 36.23 -8.74
CA SER A 682 41.11 37.00 -8.67
C SER A 682 42.35 36.19 -9.03
N ASP A 683 42.28 34.86 -9.06
CA ASP A 683 43.46 34.02 -9.23
C ASP A 683 44.00 34.09 -10.65
N ALA A 684 45.31 34.28 -10.77
CA ALA A 684 45.98 34.42 -12.07
C ALA A 684 46.09 33.10 -12.86
N GLY A 685 45.97 31.96 -12.16
CA GLY A 685 46.07 30.63 -12.76
C GLY A 685 47.45 30.30 -13.35
N ASN A 686 47.48 29.19 -14.09
CA ASN A 686 48.61 28.70 -14.89
C ASN A 686 48.09 28.20 -16.26
N THR A 687 48.94 27.51 -17.04
CA THR A 687 48.57 26.96 -18.36
C THR A 687 47.43 25.92 -18.29
N GLU A 688 47.36 25.11 -17.24
CA GLU A 688 46.28 24.14 -17.01
C GLU A 688 44.98 24.85 -16.61
N THR A 689 45.06 25.89 -15.77
CA THR A 689 43.92 26.79 -15.48
C THR A 689 43.39 27.37 -16.78
N ARG A 690 44.27 27.95 -17.61
CA ARG A 690 43.91 28.64 -18.86
C ARG A 690 43.05 27.78 -19.77
N ASN A 691 43.35 26.49 -19.90
CA ASN A 691 42.62 25.58 -20.78
C ASN A 691 41.48 24.82 -20.08
N SER A 692 41.15 25.15 -18.83
CA SER A 692 40.07 24.53 -18.05
C SER A 692 39.07 25.57 -17.54
N GLY A 693 38.10 25.16 -16.72
CA GLY A 693 36.99 26.00 -16.31
C GLY A 693 35.81 25.93 -17.28
N MET A 694 34.64 26.34 -16.79
CA MET A 694 33.35 26.17 -17.47
C MET A 694 32.38 27.29 -17.06
N ALA A 695 31.58 27.78 -18.00
CA ALA A 695 30.41 28.61 -17.73
C ALA A 695 29.12 27.85 -18.06
N LEU A 696 28.14 27.93 -17.16
CA LEU A 696 26.80 27.36 -17.28
C LEU A 696 25.77 28.49 -17.20
N LEU A 697 24.81 28.52 -18.14
CA LEU A 697 23.67 29.43 -18.14
C LEU A 697 22.37 28.62 -18.28
N ILE A 698 21.44 28.77 -17.35
CA ILE A 698 20.15 28.06 -17.33
C ILE A 698 18.96 29.02 -17.14
N ASN A 699 17.89 28.81 -17.90
CA ASN A 699 16.53 29.26 -17.60
C ASN A 699 15.54 28.09 -17.76
N ASN A 700 14.52 27.98 -16.90
CA ASN A 700 13.59 26.83 -16.86
C ASN A 700 12.17 27.13 -17.40
N ARG A 701 11.96 28.28 -18.07
CA ARG A 701 10.67 28.69 -18.65
C ARG A 701 10.70 28.55 -20.17
N PRO A 702 9.75 27.83 -20.79
CA PRO A 702 9.81 27.50 -22.23
C PRO A 702 9.84 28.73 -23.16
N ASN A 703 9.25 29.85 -22.73
CA ASN A 703 9.07 31.05 -23.55
C ASN A 703 9.91 32.26 -23.10
N PHE A 704 10.92 32.07 -22.25
CA PHE A 704 11.77 33.18 -21.80
C PHE A 704 12.60 33.79 -22.94
N ARG A 705 12.69 35.12 -22.94
CA ARG A 705 13.61 35.91 -23.77
C ARG A 705 14.19 37.04 -22.93
N ALA A 706 15.50 37.18 -22.90
CA ALA A 706 16.11 38.37 -22.30
C ALA A 706 15.84 39.60 -23.17
N TYR A 707 15.63 40.76 -22.53
CA TYR A 707 15.61 42.07 -23.20
C TYR A 707 16.88 42.91 -22.89
N ARG A 708 17.86 42.33 -22.19
CA ARG A 708 19.15 42.93 -21.85
C ARG A 708 20.28 41.92 -22.02
N ASN A 709 21.48 42.44 -22.20
CA ASN A 709 22.70 41.65 -22.27
C ASN A 709 23.07 41.10 -20.88
N LEU A 710 23.81 40.00 -20.84
CA LEU A 710 24.30 39.35 -19.62
C LEU A 710 25.82 39.20 -19.71
N THR A 711 26.51 39.38 -18.59
CA THR A 711 27.98 39.24 -18.50
C THR A 711 28.35 38.34 -17.33
N LEU A 712 29.24 37.37 -17.57
CA LEU A 712 29.78 36.45 -16.58
C LEU A 712 31.28 36.74 -16.40
N ASN A 713 31.75 36.83 -15.16
CA ASN A 713 33.18 36.97 -14.86
C ASN A 713 33.82 35.58 -14.84
N MET A 714 34.66 35.27 -15.83
CA MET A 714 35.38 34.00 -15.94
C MET A 714 36.67 33.97 -15.10
N GLY A 715 37.05 35.07 -14.45
CA GLY A 715 38.22 35.16 -13.60
C GLY A 715 39.50 35.65 -14.30
N ALA A 716 40.48 36.05 -13.49
CA ALA A 716 41.71 36.71 -13.96
C ALA A 716 42.60 35.79 -14.82
N ALA A 717 42.58 34.48 -14.59
CA ALA A 717 43.22 33.47 -15.44
C ALA A 717 42.70 33.46 -16.89
N HIS A 718 41.47 33.95 -17.12
CA HIS A 718 40.73 33.83 -18.37
C HIS A 718 40.55 35.15 -19.13
N LYS A 719 41.39 36.16 -18.86
CA LYS A 719 41.43 37.44 -19.59
C LYS A 719 41.78 37.27 -21.07
N SER A 720 41.10 37.98 -21.96
CA SER A 720 41.36 37.99 -23.41
C SER A 720 41.48 36.59 -24.02
N GLN A 721 40.48 35.74 -23.81
CA GLN A 721 40.47 34.32 -24.19
C GLN A 721 39.26 33.96 -25.04
N ALA A 722 39.46 33.10 -26.03
CA ALA A 722 38.37 32.48 -26.80
C ALA A 722 37.69 31.35 -26.00
N TYR A 723 36.37 31.40 -25.96
CA TYR A 723 35.46 30.37 -25.46
C TYR A 723 34.55 29.89 -26.59
N ARG A 724 34.15 28.63 -26.52
CA ARG A 724 33.22 27.99 -27.47
C ARG A 724 32.13 27.22 -26.70
N PRO A 725 30.97 26.94 -27.32
CA PRO A 725 29.95 26.12 -26.69
C PRO A 725 30.40 24.66 -26.52
N LEU A 726 29.94 24.04 -25.43
CA LEU A 726 29.92 22.60 -25.19
C LEU A 726 28.50 22.07 -25.45
N LEU A 727 27.49 22.75 -24.89
CA LEU A 727 26.06 22.50 -25.13
C LEU A 727 25.35 23.82 -25.48
N LEU A 728 24.40 23.78 -26.44
CA LEU A 728 23.44 24.87 -26.70
C LEU A 728 22.03 24.32 -26.92
N SER A 729 21.03 24.91 -26.27
CA SER A 729 19.62 24.67 -26.58
C SER A 729 19.24 25.26 -27.94
N THR A 730 18.66 24.43 -28.81
CA THR A 730 18.22 24.76 -30.18
C THR A 730 16.74 24.40 -30.36
N LYS A 731 16.11 24.79 -31.47
CA LYS A 731 14.71 24.44 -31.72
C LYS A 731 14.49 22.92 -31.74
N ASP A 732 15.39 22.19 -32.40
CA ASP A 732 15.27 20.77 -32.68
C ASP A 732 15.81 19.87 -31.57
N GLY A 733 16.46 20.44 -30.55
CA GLY A 733 17.05 19.71 -29.44
C GLY A 733 18.17 20.49 -28.72
N ILE A 734 19.18 19.78 -28.23
CA ILE A 734 20.41 20.32 -27.66
C ILE A 734 21.56 19.96 -28.61
N ALA A 735 22.23 20.98 -29.15
CA ALA A 735 23.47 20.79 -29.89
C ALA A 735 24.62 20.53 -28.93
N THR A 736 25.46 19.55 -29.27
CA THR A 736 26.57 19.05 -28.45
C THR A 736 27.88 19.12 -29.22
N TYR A 737 28.91 19.70 -28.61
CA TYR A 737 30.21 19.95 -29.23
C TYR A 737 31.31 19.52 -28.26
N LEU A 738 32.02 18.42 -28.51
CA LEU A 738 33.03 17.91 -27.57
C LEU A 738 34.39 18.59 -27.76
N ASN A 739 34.73 18.91 -29.01
CA ASN A 739 36.02 19.46 -29.42
C ASN A 739 35.86 20.81 -30.11
N ASP A 740 36.94 21.57 -30.18
CA ASP A 740 36.94 22.91 -30.80
C ASP A 740 36.70 22.84 -32.32
N SER A 741 36.99 21.69 -32.94
CA SER A 741 36.68 21.36 -34.34
C SER A 741 35.19 21.21 -34.65
N ASP A 742 34.37 20.98 -33.63
CA ASP A 742 32.94 20.68 -33.81
C ASP A 742 32.13 21.98 -34.02
N VAL A 743 32.80 23.13 -33.86
CA VAL A 743 32.23 24.47 -33.80
C VAL A 743 32.90 25.35 -34.86
N ASP A 744 32.12 26.12 -35.61
CA ASP A 744 32.67 27.13 -36.51
C ASP A 744 33.26 28.30 -35.69
N SER A 745 34.45 28.79 -36.03
CA SER A 745 35.11 29.86 -35.27
C SER A 745 34.31 31.17 -35.18
N ARG A 746 33.30 31.37 -36.04
CA ARG A 746 32.30 32.46 -35.93
C ARG A 746 31.36 32.33 -34.72
N GLN A 747 31.27 31.14 -34.10
CA GLN A 747 30.52 30.89 -32.87
C GLN A 747 31.40 31.08 -31.62
N TYR A 748 32.70 31.38 -31.77
CA TYR A 748 33.57 31.68 -30.64
C TYR A 748 33.21 33.02 -30.02
N LYS A 749 33.35 33.11 -28.70
CA LYS A 749 33.14 34.32 -27.92
C LYS A 749 34.39 34.64 -27.13
N TYR A 750 34.70 35.92 -26.99
CA TYR A 750 35.94 36.35 -26.34
C TYR A 750 35.62 36.99 -24.99
N THR A 751 36.40 36.64 -23.97
CA THR A 751 36.45 37.42 -22.73
C THR A 751 37.19 38.73 -22.97
N ASP A 752 36.82 39.77 -22.22
CA ASP A 752 37.54 41.04 -22.23
C ASP A 752 38.86 40.99 -21.42
N SER A 753 39.54 42.13 -21.30
CA SER A 753 40.77 42.30 -20.52
C SER A 753 40.61 42.13 -19.00
N GLN A 754 39.37 42.03 -18.51
CA GLN A 754 39.04 41.75 -17.11
C GLN A 754 38.65 40.28 -16.88
N GLY A 755 38.35 39.52 -17.94
CA GLY A 755 37.90 38.12 -17.89
C GLY A 755 36.40 37.95 -18.09
N ASN A 756 35.68 38.99 -18.53
CA ASN A 756 34.23 38.96 -18.65
C ASN A 756 33.76 38.38 -20.00
N LEU A 757 32.95 37.33 -19.98
CA LEU A 757 32.27 36.75 -21.14
C LEU A 757 30.85 37.35 -21.27
N SER A 758 30.53 37.98 -22.41
CA SER A 758 29.28 38.72 -22.58
C SER A 758 28.34 38.13 -23.64
N PHE A 759 27.03 38.15 -23.34
CA PHE A 759 25.94 37.60 -24.14
C PHE A 759 24.93 38.70 -24.48
N SER A 760 24.56 38.80 -25.75
CA SER A 760 23.50 39.68 -26.21
C SER A 760 22.13 39.16 -25.78
N ALA A 761 21.16 40.07 -25.59
CA ALA A 761 19.78 39.70 -25.28
C ALA A 761 19.19 38.68 -26.30
N SER A 762 19.55 38.83 -27.57
CA SER A 762 19.17 37.93 -28.67
C SER A 762 19.71 36.50 -28.55
N GLU A 763 20.85 36.29 -27.89
CA GLU A 763 21.41 34.94 -27.65
C GLU A 763 20.76 34.23 -26.45
N LEU A 764 19.98 34.96 -25.63
CA LEU A 764 19.44 34.47 -24.37
C LEU A 764 17.93 34.23 -24.49
N GLN A 765 17.58 33.19 -25.26
CA GLN A 765 16.20 32.80 -25.55
C GLN A 765 15.99 31.31 -25.26
N SER A 766 14.81 30.99 -24.74
CA SER A 766 14.39 29.62 -24.48
C SER A 766 13.71 28.96 -25.68
N VAL A 767 13.71 27.63 -25.64
CA VAL A 767 13.08 26.73 -26.61
C VAL A 767 12.28 25.67 -25.85
N ALA A 768 11.40 24.97 -26.55
CA ALA A 768 10.63 23.86 -25.99
C ALA A 768 10.60 22.70 -26.99
N ASN A 769 11.19 21.57 -26.59
CA ASN A 769 11.20 20.28 -27.29
C ASN A 769 11.36 19.15 -26.26
N ALA A 770 11.51 17.90 -26.72
CA ALA A 770 11.61 16.73 -25.84
C ALA A 770 12.81 16.76 -24.88
N GLN A 771 13.93 17.35 -25.27
CA GLN A 771 15.17 17.41 -24.46
C GLN A 771 15.20 18.60 -23.50
N VAL A 772 14.62 19.74 -23.90
CA VAL A 772 14.69 21.00 -23.15
C VAL A 772 13.42 21.84 -23.30
N SER A 773 12.96 22.36 -22.16
CA SER A 773 11.83 23.28 -21.97
C SER A 773 12.36 24.47 -21.15
N GLY A 774 13.04 25.40 -21.83
CA GLY A 774 13.85 26.47 -21.26
C GLY A 774 15.08 26.80 -22.11
N MET A 775 16.15 27.29 -21.50
CA MET A 775 17.43 27.59 -22.14
C MET A 775 18.56 26.91 -21.37
N ILE A 776 19.45 26.19 -22.06
CA ILE A 776 20.71 25.69 -21.53
C ILE A 776 21.85 26.13 -22.45
N GLN A 777 22.88 26.73 -21.88
CA GLN A 777 24.15 26.96 -22.57
C GLN A 777 25.30 26.58 -21.65
N VAL A 778 26.28 25.86 -22.20
CA VAL A 778 27.52 25.52 -21.52
C VAL A 778 28.68 25.96 -22.39
N TRP A 779 29.66 26.67 -21.82
CA TRP A 779 30.79 27.27 -22.54
C TRP A 779 32.11 26.89 -21.87
N VAL A 780 33.12 26.59 -22.69
CA VAL A 780 34.44 26.11 -22.26
C VAL A 780 35.54 26.82 -23.06
N PRO A 781 36.77 26.95 -22.53
CA PRO A 781 37.87 27.60 -23.23
C PRO A 781 38.31 26.81 -24.47
N VAL A 782 38.66 27.54 -25.53
CA VAL A 782 39.33 27.01 -26.72
C VAL A 782 40.80 26.72 -26.41
N GLY A 783 41.34 25.64 -26.97
CA GLY A 783 42.75 25.26 -26.88
C GLY A 783 43.06 24.08 -25.94
N ALA A 784 42.04 23.46 -25.35
CA ALA A 784 42.20 22.25 -24.53
C ALA A 784 42.52 21.03 -25.40
N ALA A 785 43.58 20.29 -25.05
CA ALA A 785 43.97 19.07 -25.76
C ALA A 785 42.88 17.99 -25.71
N ASP A 786 42.83 17.11 -26.71
CA ASP A 786 41.83 16.02 -26.79
C ASP A 786 41.90 15.08 -25.58
N ASN A 787 43.11 14.84 -25.06
CA ASN A 787 43.40 14.01 -23.90
C ASN A 787 43.60 14.81 -22.59
N GLN A 788 43.14 16.06 -22.52
CA GLN A 788 43.23 16.86 -21.30
C GLN A 788 42.37 16.25 -20.18
N ASP A 789 42.98 16.04 -19.01
CA ASP A 789 42.30 15.57 -17.81
C ASP A 789 42.61 16.50 -16.63
N VAL A 790 41.61 17.25 -16.18
CA VAL A 790 41.74 18.24 -15.10
C VAL A 790 41.34 17.66 -13.75
N ARG A 791 41.10 16.35 -13.66
CA ARG A 791 40.88 15.69 -12.37
C ARG A 791 42.13 15.74 -11.50
N THR A 792 41.93 15.52 -10.21
CA THR A 792 42.96 15.52 -9.17
C THR A 792 43.07 14.12 -8.58
N SER A 793 44.27 13.54 -8.59
CA SER A 793 44.54 12.26 -7.95
C SER A 793 44.43 12.40 -6.41
N PRO A 794 43.89 11.41 -5.70
CA PRO A 794 43.76 11.46 -4.25
C PRO A 794 45.12 11.40 -3.55
N SER A 795 45.22 12.12 -2.44
CA SER A 795 46.42 12.28 -1.64
C SER A 795 46.76 11.01 -0.85
N THR A 796 48.04 10.65 -0.86
CA THR A 796 48.63 9.61 0.02
C THR A 796 49.16 10.20 1.33
N GLN A 797 49.01 11.50 1.57
CA GLN A 797 49.44 12.14 2.81
C GLN A 797 48.53 11.75 3.98
N ALA A 798 49.14 11.63 5.17
CA ALA A 798 48.42 11.19 6.35
C ALA A 798 47.39 12.22 6.84
N THR A 799 46.12 11.80 6.95
CA THR A 799 45.03 12.57 7.57
C THR A 799 45.19 12.60 9.10
N LYS A 800 44.69 13.65 9.76
CA LYS A 800 44.95 13.91 11.20
C LYS A 800 43.77 14.46 12.01
N ASP A 801 42.69 14.86 11.34
CA ASP A 801 41.46 15.35 11.96
C ASP A 801 40.50 14.21 12.36
N GLY A 802 40.78 12.99 11.91
CA GLY A 802 40.03 11.78 12.22
C GLY A 802 38.87 11.49 11.26
N ASN A 803 38.59 12.39 10.30
CA ASN A 803 37.64 12.15 9.22
C ASN A 803 38.21 11.16 8.20
N ILE A 804 37.32 10.39 7.56
CA ILE A 804 37.67 9.47 6.46
C ILE A 804 37.58 10.19 5.12
N TYR A 805 36.40 10.73 4.79
CA TYR A 805 36.22 11.59 3.61
C TYR A 805 36.38 13.07 3.99
N HIS A 806 36.96 13.81 3.05
CA HIS A 806 37.14 15.26 3.08
C HIS A 806 36.56 15.83 1.79
N GLN A 807 36.00 17.05 1.86
CA GLN A 807 35.69 17.78 0.63
C GLN A 807 37.00 18.26 0.00
N SER A 808 37.26 17.79 -1.22
CA SER A 808 38.52 18.02 -1.92
C SER A 808 38.33 17.93 -3.43
N ASP A 809 39.30 18.45 -4.18
CA ASP A 809 39.28 18.34 -5.64
C ASP A 809 39.44 16.87 -6.11
N ALA A 810 39.96 15.97 -5.27
CA ALA A 810 40.06 14.54 -5.57
C ALA A 810 38.74 13.78 -5.31
N LEU A 811 37.98 14.18 -4.29
CA LEU A 811 36.61 13.68 -4.09
C LEU A 811 35.67 14.24 -5.17
N ASP A 812 35.78 15.53 -5.50
CA ASP A 812 35.08 16.13 -6.64
C ASP A 812 35.42 15.45 -7.97
N SER A 813 36.62 14.86 -8.11
CA SER A 813 37.01 14.13 -9.31
C SER A 813 36.29 12.79 -9.50
N GLN A 814 35.56 12.30 -8.49
CA GLN A 814 34.80 11.05 -8.57
C GLN A 814 33.45 11.22 -9.29
N VAL A 815 33.01 10.17 -9.96
CA VAL A 815 31.65 10.04 -10.52
C VAL A 815 31.18 8.60 -10.33
N ILE A 816 29.99 8.44 -9.74
CA ILE A 816 29.32 7.16 -9.57
C ILE A 816 28.38 6.92 -10.76
N TYR A 817 28.35 5.72 -11.31
CA TYR A 817 27.30 5.28 -12.24
C TYR A 817 26.45 4.20 -11.58
N GLU A 818 25.17 4.50 -11.36
CA GLU A 818 24.15 3.55 -10.95
C GLU A 818 23.78 2.71 -12.17
N GLY A 819 24.46 1.57 -12.28
CA GLY A 819 24.61 0.83 -13.53
C GLY A 819 23.41 0.00 -13.93
N PHE A 820 22.23 0.21 -13.35
CA PHE A 820 21.05 -0.62 -13.56
C PHE A 820 19.72 0.14 -13.47
N SER A 821 18.63 -0.51 -13.87
CA SER A 821 17.26 -0.11 -13.56
C SER A 821 16.48 -1.34 -13.13
N ASN A 822 15.56 -1.14 -12.18
CA ASN A 822 14.58 -2.14 -11.74
C ASN A 822 13.89 -2.83 -12.92
N PHE A 823 13.50 -2.05 -13.93
CA PHE A 823 12.57 -2.46 -14.98
C PHE A 823 13.23 -3.01 -16.25
N GLN A 824 14.54 -3.29 -16.21
CA GLN A 824 15.23 -4.03 -17.26
C GLN A 824 14.49 -5.32 -17.62
N ALA A 825 14.37 -5.61 -18.91
CA ALA A 825 13.80 -6.87 -19.39
C ALA A 825 14.75 -8.04 -19.07
N PHE A 826 14.18 -9.23 -18.93
CA PHE A 826 14.97 -10.46 -18.81
C PHE A 826 15.77 -10.71 -20.09
N ALA A 827 17.03 -11.10 -19.94
CA ALA A 827 17.91 -11.45 -21.06
C ALA A 827 17.32 -12.62 -21.87
N GLN A 828 17.29 -12.50 -23.20
CA GLN A 828 16.79 -13.55 -24.10
C GLN A 828 17.91 -14.47 -24.61
N SER A 829 19.17 -14.04 -24.47
CA SER A 829 20.36 -14.84 -24.75
C SER A 829 21.48 -14.52 -23.74
N PRO A 830 22.49 -15.40 -23.57
CA PRO A 830 23.57 -15.18 -22.60
C PRO A 830 24.34 -13.87 -22.79
N ASP A 831 24.53 -13.43 -24.04
CA ASP A 831 25.25 -12.19 -24.36
C ASP A 831 24.48 -10.90 -23.98
N GLN A 832 23.18 -11.01 -23.68
CA GLN A 832 22.32 -9.90 -23.26
C GLN A 832 22.23 -9.72 -21.73
N TYR A 833 22.77 -10.67 -20.95
CA TYR A 833 22.83 -10.50 -19.49
C TYR A 833 23.61 -9.23 -19.13
N THR A 834 23.05 -8.43 -18.23
CA THR A 834 23.60 -7.13 -17.81
C THR A 834 25.09 -7.20 -17.49
N ASN A 835 25.54 -8.20 -16.72
CA ASN A 835 26.94 -8.37 -16.36
C ASN A 835 27.83 -8.75 -17.57
N ALA A 836 27.32 -9.57 -18.49
CA ALA A 836 28.02 -9.93 -19.74
C ALA A 836 28.18 -8.72 -20.68
N VAL A 837 27.24 -7.76 -20.65
CA VAL A 837 27.34 -6.49 -21.39
C VAL A 837 28.27 -5.51 -20.67
N ILE A 838 28.21 -5.39 -19.34
CA ILE A 838 29.12 -4.55 -18.54
C ILE A 838 30.58 -4.94 -18.79
N ALA A 839 30.90 -6.24 -18.76
CA ALA A 839 32.25 -6.78 -19.01
C ALA A 839 32.84 -6.32 -20.36
N LYS A 840 31.99 -6.08 -21.36
CA LYS A 840 32.37 -5.63 -22.72
C LYS A 840 32.49 -4.11 -22.85
N ASN A 841 32.08 -3.33 -21.85
CA ASN A 841 31.91 -1.87 -21.93
C ASN A 841 32.77 -1.07 -20.93
N GLY A 842 33.74 -1.69 -20.24
CA GLY A 842 34.63 -1.00 -19.29
C GLY A 842 35.27 0.28 -19.83
N ASP A 843 35.81 0.24 -21.05
CA ASP A 843 36.40 1.41 -21.73
C ASP A 843 35.38 2.51 -22.06
N LEU A 844 34.12 2.15 -22.33
CA LEU A 844 33.05 3.14 -22.56
C LEU A 844 32.74 3.92 -21.27
N PHE A 845 32.55 3.21 -20.15
CA PHE A 845 32.31 3.84 -18.84
C PHE A 845 33.51 4.70 -18.41
N LYS A 846 34.73 4.24 -18.68
CA LYS A 846 35.97 5.01 -18.47
C LYS A 846 35.99 6.29 -19.32
N SER A 847 35.54 6.22 -20.58
CA SER A 847 35.47 7.39 -21.47
C SER A 847 34.49 8.46 -20.98
N TRP A 848 33.49 8.09 -20.17
CA TRP A 848 32.59 9.02 -19.48
C TRP A 848 33.15 9.56 -18.16
N GLY A 849 34.33 9.09 -17.74
CA GLY A 849 34.96 9.53 -16.50
C GLY A 849 34.38 8.91 -15.23
N ILE A 850 33.59 7.84 -15.37
CA ILE A 850 33.10 7.04 -14.24
C ILE A 850 34.30 6.48 -13.47
N THR A 851 34.32 6.68 -12.16
CA THR A 851 35.35 6.13 -11.27
C THR A 851 34.81 5.05 -10.34
N GLN A 852 33.49 5.06 -10.09
CA GLN A 852 32.77 4.11 -9.24
C GLN A 852 31.56 3.57 -10.02
N PHE A 853 31.41 2.25 -10.10
CA PHE A 853 30.28 1.58 -10.74
C PHE A 853 29.45 0.88 -9.68
N GLU A 854 28.24 1.36 -9.46
CA GLU A 854 27.27 0.75 -8.55
C GLU A 854 26.49 -0.32 -9.30
N MET A 855 26.74 -1.58 -8.95
CA MET A 855 26.02 -2.72 -9.51
C MET A 855 24.71 -2.93 -8.78
N ALA A 856 23.71 -3.47 -9.48
CA ALA A 856 22.49 -3.96 -8.86
C ALA A 856 22.78 -5.03 -7.78
N PRO A 857 21.91 -5.22 -6.77
CA PRO A 857 22.03 -6.35 -5.85
C PRO A 857 22.09 -7.68 -6.62
N GLN A 858 23.18 -8.41 -6.44
CA GLN A 858 23.48 -9.63 -7.22
C GLN A 858 22.81 -10.90 -6.66
N TYR A 859 21.95 -10.78 -5.65
CA TYR A 859 21.27 -11.89 -5.01
C TYR A 859 20.29 -12.59 -5.96
N VAL A 860 20.17 -13.92 -5.86
CA VAL A 860 19.11 -14.68 -6.54
C VAL A 860 17.75 -14.32 -5.93
N SER A 861 16.87 -13.73 -6.73
CA SER A 861 15.60 -13.17 -6.26
C SER A 861 14.57 -14.22 -5.84
N SER A 862 13.72 -13.84 -4.88
CA SER A 862 12.42 -14.46 -4.63
C SER A 862 11.48 -14.19 -5.80
N GLU A 863 10.62 -15.16 -6.10
CA GLU A 863 9.62 -15.13 -7.17
C GLU A 863 8.18 -15.19 -6.59
N ASP A 864 7.98 -14.69 -5.36
CA ASP A 864 6.70 -14.77 -4.64
C ASP A 864 5.63 -13.75 -5.09
N GLY A 865 6.01 -12.71 -5.84
CA GLY A 865 5.11 -11.66 -6.31
C GLY A 865 4.48 -10.78 -5.21
N THR A 866 4.95 -10.86 -3.96
CA THR A 866 4.39 -10.12 -2.81
C THR A 866 4.72 -8.64 -2.80
N PHE A 867 5.70 -8.20 -3.60
CA PHE A 867 6.02 -6.80 -3.85
C PHE A 867 6.67 -6.67 -5.24
N LEU A 868 6.76 -5.45 -5.78
CA LEU A 868 7.33 -5.15 -7.10
C LEU A 868 8.66 -5.88 -7.35
N ASP A 869 9.57 -5.85 -6.38
CA ASP A 869 10.92 -6.44 -6.45
C ASP A 869 10.92 -7.95 -6.78
N SER A 870 9.97 -8.71 -6.21
CA SER A 870 9.79 -10.15 -6.48
C SER A 870 8.93 -10.46 -7.71
N VAL A 871 8.41 -9.43 -8.40
CA VAL A 871 7.80 -9.53 -9.74
C VAL A 871 8.84 -9.27 -10.83
N ILE A 872 9.69 -8.25 -10.66
CA ILE A 872 10.70 -7.85 -11.66
C ILE A 872 12.07 -8.51 -11.45
N LEU A 873 12.27 -9.21 -10.34
CA LEU A 873 13.49 -9.95 -9.96
C LEU A 873 14.76 -9.07 -10.02
N ASN A 874 14.66 -7.85 -9.48
CA ASN A 874 15.74 -6.87 -9.46
C ASN A 874 16.87 -7.19 -8.46
N GLY A 875 16.67 -8.19 -7.59
CA GLY A 875 17.64 -8.57 -6.57
C GLY A 875 17.41 -7.98 -5.18
N TYR A 876 16.50 -7.03 -4.95
CA TYR A 876 16.20 -6.52 -3.59
C TYR A 876 15.31 -7.45 -2.77
N ALA A 877 14.51 -8.29 -3.43
CA ALA A 877 13.75 -9.37 -2.80
C ALA A 877 14.46 -10.72 -2.98
N PHE A 878 15.06 -11.28 -1.92
CA PHE A 878 15.82 -12.52 -1.94
C PHE A 878 15.65 -13.35 -0.65
N SER A 879 15.93 -14.65 -0.74
CA SER A 879 15.79 -15.61 0.39
C SER A 879 17.13 -16.14 0.91
N ASP A 880 18.20 -16.05 0.13
CA ASP A 880 19.58 -16.38 0.53
C ASP A 880 20.53 -15.28 0.05
N ARG A 881 20.98 -14.43 0.98
CA ARG A 881 21.85 -13.28 0.69
C ARG A 881 23.27 -13.66 0.26
N TYR A 882 23.68 -14.91 0.48
CA TYR A 882 24.98 -15.38 0.00
C TYR A 882 24.90 -15.88 -1.44
N ASP A 883 23.71 -16.12 -2.02
CA ASP A 883 23.56 -16.64 -3.38
C ASP A 883 23.69 -15.56 -4.46
N LEU A 884 24.93 -15.20 -4.79
CA LEU A 884 25.25 -14.30 -5.91
C LEU A 884 25.39 -15.11 -7.21
N ALA A 885 24.24 -15.54 -7.74
CA ALA A 885 24.10 -16.35 -8.95
C ALA A 885 24.89 -17.68 -8.94
N MET A 886 24.90 -18.37 -7.79
CA MET A 886 25.56 -19.66 -7.61
C MET A 886 24.60 -20.86 -7.73
N SER A 887 23.34 -20.76 -7.27
CA SER A 887 22.34 -21.82 -7.47
C SER A 887 21.76 -21.85 -8.89
N LYS A 888 21.56 -20.66 -9.47
CA LYS A 888 21.07 -20.39 -10.83
C LYS A 888 21.53 -18.99 -11.25
N ASN A 889 21.45 -18.67 -12.54
CA ASN A 889 21.63 -17.29 -12.99
C ASN A 889 20.60 -16.38 -12.31
N ASN A 890 21.06 -15.21 -11.85
CA ASN A 890 20.16 -14.12 -11.44
C ASN A 890 19.69 -13.35 -12.71
N LYS A 891 18.97 -12.23 -12.53
CA LYS A 891 18.53 -11.38 -13.65
C LYS A 891 19.69 -10.81 -14.48
N TYR A 892 20.85 -10.62 -13.86
CA TYR A 892 22.02 -9.94 -14.40
C TYR A 892 23.08 -10.86 -15.00
N GLY A 893 23.03 -12.17 -14.72
CA GLY A 893 23.90 -13.19 -15.31
C GLY A 893 24.17 -14.39 -14.41
N SER A 894 25.17 -15.18 -14.81
CA SER A 894 25.81 -16.18 -13.94
C SER A 894 26.86 -15.53 -13.04
N LYS A 895 27.33 -16.27 -12.02
CA LYS A 895 28.52 -15.86 -11.24
C LYS A 895 29.76 -15.60 -12.12
N GLN A 896 29.92 -16.29 -13.25
CA GLN A 896 31.05 -16.03 -14.14
C GLN A 896 30.91 -14.68 -14.86
N ASP A 897 29.68 -14.30 -15.22
CA ASP A 897 29.41 -13.00 -15.82
C ASP A 897 29.66 -11.88 -14.81
N LEU A 898 29.28 -12.06 -13.54
CA LEU A 898 29.60 -11.12 -12.46
C LEU A 898 31.12 -10.95 -12.28
N ALA A 899 31.87 -12.06 -12.19
CA ALA A 899 33.33 -12.00 -12.08
C ALA A 899 33.97 -11.30 -13.31
N ASN A 900 33.46 -11.56 -14.51
CA ASN A 900 33.92 -10.91 -15.74
C ASN A 900 33.58 -9.40 -15.76
N ALA A 901 32.42 -9.01 -15.23
CA ALA A 901 31.99 -7.60 -15.15
C ALA A 901 32.91 -6.81 -14.21
N ILE A 902 33.16 -7.32 -13.01
CA ILE A 902 34.06 -6.70 -12.01
C ILE A 902 35.46 -6.52 -12.62
N LYS A 903 36.02 -7.58 -13.21
CA LYS A 903 37.34 -7.54 -13.84
C LYS A 903 37.40 -6.58 -15.03
N GLY A 904 36.36 -6.54 -15.86
CA GLY A 904 36.22 -5.57 -16.96
C GLY A 904 36.28 -4.12 -16.47
N LEU A 905 35.50 -3.79 -15.44
CA LEU A 905 35.49 -2.47 -14.81
C LEU A 905 36.85 -2.12 -14.16
N GLN A 906 37.43 -3.03 -13.37
CA GLN A 906 38.71 -2.79 -12.68
C GLN A 906 39.88 -2.67 -13.66
N SER A 907 39.91 -3.43 -14.76
CA SER A 907 40.89 -3.27 -15.84
C SER A 907 40.80 -1.91 -16.54
N ALA A 908 39.60 -1.32 -16.61
CA ALA A 908 39.40 0.04 -17.08
C ALA A 908 39.84 1.09 -16.03
N GLY A 909 40.08 0.70 -14.79
CA GLY A 909 40.42 1.58 -13.66
C GLY A 909 39.21 2.07 -12.87
N ILE A 910 38.08 1.37 -12.97
CA ILE A 910 36.80 1.70 -12.33
C ILE A 910 36.60 0.79 -11.11
N LYS A 911 36.26 1.39 -9.98
CA LYS A 911 35.94 0.72 -8.72
C LYS A 911 34.51 0.22 -8.71
N VAL A 912 34.24 -0.89 -8.04
CA VAL A 912 32.91 -1.55 -8.10
C VAL A 912 32.25 -1.59 -6.73
N LEU A 913 31.03 -1.04 -6.63
CA LEU A 913 30.21 -1.08 -5.43
C LEU A 913 29.24 -2.25 -5.50
N SER A 914 29.21 -3.06 -4.45
CA SER A 914 28.11 -4.01 -4.21
C SER A 914 26.97 -3.29 -3.50
N ASP A 915 25.73 -3.63 -3.82
CA ASP A 915 24.64 -3.35 -2.89
C ASP A 915 24.78 -4.25 -1.65
N LEU A 916 24.49 -3.70 -0.47
CA LEU A 916 24.41 -4.39 0.80
C LEU A 916 23.01 -4.12 1.37
N VAL A 917 22.18 -5.16 1.37
CA VAL A 917 20.78 -5.12 1.82
C VAL A 917 20.64 -5.85 3.17
N PRO A 918 20.74 -5.14 4.32
CA PRO A 918 20.68 -5.75 5.65
C PRO A 918 19.27 -5.84 6.25
N ASN A 919 18.27 -5.19 5.63
CA ASN A 919 16.97 -4.93 6.25
C ASN A 919 16.03 -6.16 6.26
N GLN A 920 15.76 -6.76 5.11
CA GLN A 920 14.72 -7.81 4.98
C GLN A 920 15.18 -9.12 4.31
N LEU A 921 14.40 -10.19 4.53
CA LEU A 921 14.47 -11.45 3.79
C LEU A 921 13.08 -11.91 3.33
N TYR A 922 12.98 -12.34 2.07
CA TYR A 922 11.74 -12.78 1.44
C TYR A 922 11.58 -14.30 1.44
N ASN A 923 10.34 -14.78 1.37
CA ASN A 923 9.97 -16.18 1.00
C ASN A 923 10.78 -17.29 1.70
N LEU A 924 11.07 -17.12 2.99
CA LEU A 924 11.81 -18.13 3.75
C LEU A 924 10.96 -19.40 3.85
N PRO A 925 11.46 -20.58 3.44
CA PRO A 925 10.61 -21.75 3.19
C PRO A 925 9.99 -22.38 4.45
N GLY A 926 10.63 -22.27 5.62
CA GLY A 926 10.22 -22.95 6.84
C GLY A 926 9.25 -22.13 7.70
N LYS A 927 8.15 -22.77 8.10
CA LYS A 927 7.15 -22.23 9.03
C LYS A 927 7.64 -22.25 10.48
N GLU A 928 7.26 -21.26 11.28
CA GLU A 928 7.37 -21.25 12.75
C GLU A 928 6.12 -20.67 13.41
N VAL A 929 5.83 -21.06 14.66
CA VAL A 929 4.78 -20.41 15.47
C VAL A 929 5.39 -19.32 16.35
N VAL A 930 5.16 -18.07 15.97
CA VAL A 930 5.54 -16.87 16.72
C VAL A 930 4.36 -16.34 17.54
N THR A 931 4.62 -15.57 18.60
CA THR A 931 3.57 -14.72 19.19
C THR A 931 3.64 -13.36 18.51
N ALA A 932 2.55 -12.91 17.87
CA ALA A 932 2.54 -11.71 17.02
C ALA A 932 1.54 -10.64 17.49
N THR A 933 1.79 -9.39 17.11
CA THR A 933 0.88 -8.24 17.25
C THR A 933 0.80 -7.47 15.94
N ARG A 934 -0.40 -7.13 15.45
CA ARG A 934 -0.60 -6.30 14.26
C ARG A 934 -0.18 -4.85 14.54
N VAL A 935 0.76 -4.35 13.75
CA VAL A 935 1.40 -3.04 13.90
C VAL A 935 1.49 -2.30 12.57
N ASN A 936 1.67 -0.98 12.60
CA ASN A 936 2.12 -0.20 11.45
C ASN A 936 3.65 -0.32 11.23
N GLN A 937 4.18 0.33 10.20
CA GLN A 937 5.61 0.39 9.86
C GLN A 937 6.54 0.82 11.01
N TYR A 938 6.06 1.60 11.98
CA TYR A 938 6.83 2.05 13.15
C TYR A 938 6.84 1.03 14.30
N GLY A 939 6.13 -0.09 14.19
CA GLY A 939 5.92 -1.06 15.26
C GLY A 939 4.82 -0.68 16.27
N GLN A 940 3.98 0.32 15.96
CA GLN A 940 2.88 0.75 16.83
C GLN A 940 1.65 -0.14 16.64
N ALA A 941 1.08 -0.66 17.73
CA ALA A 941 -0.05 -1.59 17.68
C ALA A 941 -1.32 -0.95 17.09
N LYS A 942 -2.00 -1.70 16.21
CA LYS A 942 -3.27 -1.29 15.60
C LYS A 942 -4.43 -1.53 16.58
N SER A 943 -5.14 -0.46 16.93
CA SER A 943 -6.28 -0.54 17.85
C SER A 943 -7.37 -1.48 17.31
N GLY A 944 -7.93 -2.33 18.18
CA GLY A 944 -8.99 -3.27 17.82
C GLY A 944 -8.57 -4.45 16.95
N ALA A 945 -7.29 -4.61 16.60
CA ALA A 945 -6.85 -5.72 15.75
C ALA A 945 -6.96 -7.08 16.44
N THR A 946 -7.33 -8.12 15.67
CA THR A 946 -7.52 -9.48 16.20
C THR A 946 -6.19 -10.13 16.60
N ILE A 947 -5.12 -9.85 15.84
CA ILE A 947 -3.76 -10.33 16.14
C ILE A 947 -3.14 -9.38 17.16
N ASN A 948 -3.20 -9.75 18.44
CA ASN A 948 -2.63 -8.97 19.55
C ASN A 948 -2.07 -9.92 20.62
N LYS A 949 -0.74 -10.11 20.59
CA LYS A 949 -0.01 -11.11 21.40
C LYS A 949 -0.58 -12.53 21.28
N THR A 950 -0.96 -12.91 20.07
CA THR A 950 -1.52 -14.24 19.74
C THR A 950 -0.50 -15.09 18.96
N PRO A 951 -0.43 -16.41 19.20
CA PRO A 951 0.20 -17.36 18.31
C PRO A 951 -0.23 -17.18 16.85
N TYR A 952 0.75 -17.11 15.96
CA TYR A 952 0.58 -16.92 14.52
C TYR A 952 1.68 -17.69 13.79
N VAL A 953 1.37 -18.22 12.60
CA VAL A 953 2.36 -18.97 11.81
C VAL A 953 3.10 -18.01 10.88
N ALA A 954 4.39 -17.81 11.09
CA ALA A 954 5.26 -17.01 10.24
C ALA A 954 6.12 -17.89 9.31
N ASN A 955 6.76 -17.30 8.31
CA ASN A 955 7.75 -17.96 7.44
C ASN A 955 9.12 -17.35 7.70
N THR A 956 9.86 -17.93 8.64
CA THR A 956 11.07 -17.35 9.24
C THR A 956 12.27 -18.29 9.27
N ARG A 957 12.08 -19.59 8.98
CA ARG A 957 13.19 -20.55 8.86
C ARG A 957 13.73 -20.58 7.43
N SER A 958 15.01 -20.25 7.27
CA SER A 958 15.73 -20.50 6.01
C SER A 958 16.12 -21.98 5.91
N TYR A 959 16.24 -22.48 4.67
CA TYR A 959 16.94 -23.72 4.33
C TYR A 959 17.85 -23.45 3.12
N GLY A 960 18.65 -22.37 3.20
CA GLY A 960 19.46 -21.86 2.10
C GLY A 960 20.80 -22.57 2.00
N ASP A 961 21.11 -23.13 0.82
CA ASP A 961 22.34 -23.88 0.56
C ASP A 961 23.60 -23.01 0.85
N TYR A 962 23.54 -21.67 0.69
CA TYR A 962 24.68 -20.76 0.85
C TYR A 962 24.71 -20.00 2.18
N GLN A 963 23.57 -19.66 2.75
CA GLN A 963 23.50 -19.19 4.15
C GLN A 963 24.03 -20.27 5.11
N GLU A 964 23.78 -21.55 4.84
CA GLU A 964 24.36 -22.65 5.63
C GLU A 964 25.89 -22.76 5.41
N GLN A 965 26.35 -22.57 4.18
CA GLN A 965 27.77 -22.69 3.81
C GLN A 965 28.66 -21.53 4.28
N TYR A 966 28.14 -20.30 4.31
CA TYR A 966 28.93 -19.07 4.53
C TYR A 966 28.52 -18.28 5.79
N GLY A 967 27.35 -18.55 6.37
CA GLY A 967 26.88 -17.89 7.59
C GLY A 967 27.84 -18.02 8.77
N GLY A 968 28.32 -16.89 9.28
CA GLY A 968 29.26 -16.76 10.38
C GLY A 968 30.67 -17.32 10.13
N LYS A 969 30.97 -17.81 8.92
CA LYS A 969 32.18 -18.57 8.57
C LYS A 969 33.49 -17.80 8.80
N PHE A 970 33.50 -16.49 8.57
CA PHE A 970 34.70 -15.66 8.58
C PHE A 970 34.95 -14.98 9.94
N LEU A 971 34.00 -15.08 10.87
CA LEU A 971 34.03 -14.32 12.13
C LEU A 971 35.20 -14.67 13.04
N ASP A 972 35.63 -15.94 13.08
CA ASP A 972 36.74 -16.35 13.94
C ASP A 972 38.08 -15.79 13.43
N ASP A 973 38.24 -15.68 12.11
CA ASP A 973 39.45 -15.10 11.50
C ASP A 973 39.43 -13.58 11.54
N LEU A 974 38.27 -12.97 11.30
CA LEU A 974 38.04 -11.54 11.56
C LEU A 974 38.34 -11.16 13.01
N GLN A 975 37.99 -12.00 14.00
CA GLN A 975 38.27 -11.73 15.40
C GLN A 975 39.76 -11.81 15.75
N LYS A 976 40.52 -12.71 15.09
CA LYS A 976 41.99 -12.78 15.22
C LYS A 976 42.67 -11.57 14.58
N LEU A 977 42.23 -11.18 13.38
CA LEU A 977 42.82 -10.08 12.61
C LEU A 977 42.47 -8.70 13.19
N TYR A 978 41.22 -8.51 13.61
CA TYR A 978 40.66 -7.20 13.96
C TYR A 978 39.92 -7.24 15.33
N PRO A 979 40.61 -7.58 16.44
CA PRO A 979 39.98 -7.79 17.75
C PRO A 979 39.24 -6.55 18.30
N ARG A 980 39.54 -5.34 17.80
CA ARG A 980 38.80 -4.11 18.13
C ARG A 980 37.34 -4.13 17.66
N LEU A 981 37.02 -4.77 16.53
CA LEU A 981 35.63 -4.87 16.03
C LEU A 981 34.73 -5.63 17.03
N PHE A 982 35.29 -6.67 17.64
CA PHE A 982 34.59 -7.57 18.57
C PHE A 982 34.68 -7.14 20.04
N SER A 983 35.26 -5.96 20.32
CA SER A 983 35.34 -5.37 21.66
C SER A 983 34.77 -3.95 21.73
N THR A 984 34.54 -3.30 20.59
CA THR A 984 33.86 -1.99 20.48
C THR A 984 32.38 -2.15 20.79
N LYS A 985 31.89 -1.41 21.79
CA LYS A 985 30.46 -1.38 22.15
C LYS A 985 29.68 -0.56 21.14
N GLN A 986 28.63 -1.16 20.60
CA GLN A 986 27.70 -0.51 19.69
C GLN A 986 26.74 0.42 20.47
N ILE A 987 26.26 1.48 19.82
CA ILE A 987 25.61 2.61 20.51
C ILE A 987 24.19 2.23 20.93
N SER A 988 23.44 1.52 20.09
CA SER A 988 22.04 1.21 20.39
C SER A 988 21.88 0.14 21.48
N THR A 989 22.85 -0.78 21.59
CA THR A 989 22.83 -1.96 22.47
C THR A 989 23.67 -1.81 23.74
N GLY A 990 24.71 -0.97 23.72
CA GLY A 990 25.72 -0.88 24.77
C GLY A 990 26.61 -2.13 24.90
N LYS A 991 26.57 -3.05 23.93
CA LYS A 991 27.35 -4.31 23.88
C LYS A 991 28.26 -4.35 22.65
N PRO A 992 29.36 -5.10 22.68
CA PRO A 992 30.04 -5.49 21.44
C PRO A 992 29.18 -6.47 20.63
N ILE A 993 29.50 -6.61 19.34
CA ILE A 993 28.95 -7.68 18.49
C ILE A 993 29.33 -9.06 19.05
N ASP A 994 28.47 -10.06 18.86
CA ASP A 994 28.64 -11.40 19.42
C ASP A 994 28.94 -12.45 18.32
N PRO A 995 30.21 -12.84 18.13
CA PRO A 995 30.58 -13.86 17.15
C PRO A 995 30.39 -15.29 17.65
N SER A 996 29.93 -15.51 18.89
CA SER A 996 29.89 -16.86 19.50
C SER A 996 28.84 -17.78 18.87
N VAL A 997 27.83 -17.21 18.22
CA VAL A 997 26.77 -17.93 17.50
C VAL A 997 26.87 -17.63 16.02
N LYS A 998 27.00 -18.68 15.18
CA LYS A 998 26.98 -18.53 13.72
C LYS A 998 25.55 -18.71 13.21
N ILE A 999 25.03 -17.75 12.45
CA ILE A 999 23.70 -17.89 11.83
C ILE A 999 23.85 -18.68 10.52
N THR A 1000 23.91 -20.01 10.60
CA THR A 1000 23.82 -20.87 9.41
C THR A 1000 22.38 -21.03 8.92
N ASN A 1001 21.41 -20.79 9.81
CA ASN A 1001 19.98 -20.80 9.49
C ASN A 1001 19.26 -19.67 10.24
N TRP A 1002 18.45 -18.90 9.52
CA TRP A 1002 17.54 -17.90 10.08
C TRP A 1002 16.37 -18.56 10.83
N SER A 1003 15.80 -17.83 11.79
CA SER A 1003 14.63 -18.20 12.58
C SER A 1003 14.06 -16.95 13.27
N ALA A 1004 12.81 -16.99 13.72
CA ALA A 1004 12.02 -15.85 14.21
C ALA A 1004 12.68 -15.03 15.32
N LYS A 1005 13.56 -15.63 16.12
CA LYS A 1005 14.37 -14.95 17.17
C LYS A 1005 15.40 -13.95 16.62
N TYR A 1006 15.66 -13.94 15.32
CA TYR A 1006 16.55 -13.00 14.63
C TYR A 1006 15.79 -11.98 13.76
N PHE A 1007 14.46 -11.93 13.88
CA PHE A 1007 13.61 -10.97 13.18
C PHE A 1007 12.84 -10.11 14.20
N ASN A 1008 12.67 -8.83 13.90
CA ASN A 1008 11.74 -7.94 14.58
C ASN A 1008 10.30 -8.39 14.31
N GLY A 1009 10.00 -8.69 13.05
CA GLY A 1009 8.66 -8.98 12.59
C GLY A 1009 8.58 -9.50 11.15
N SER A 1010 7.39 -9.40 10.57
CA SER A 1010 7.10 -9.78 9.18
C SER A 1010 5.93 -8.95 8.65
N ASN A 1011 5.74 -8.87 7.33
CA ASN A 1011 4.49 -8.40 6.75
C ASN A 1011 3.30 -9.31 7.16
N ILE A 1012 2.06 -8.82 7.01
CA ILE A 1012 0.88 -9.69 7.12
C ILE A 1012 0.89 -10.73 5.99
N LEU A 1013 0.55 -12.00 6.29
CA LEU A 1013 0.77 -13.14 5.38
C LEU A 1013 -0.53 -13.76 4.84
N GLY A 1014 -1.69 -13.21 5.20
CA GLY A 1014 -3.00 -13.67 4.72
C GLY A 1014 -3.41 -15.06 5.21
N ARG A 1015 -2.89 -15.50 6.36
CA ARG A 1015 -3.18 -16.80 6.98
C ARG A 1015 -4.43 -16.78 7.84
N GLY A 1016 -4.75 -15.62 8.41
CA GLY A 1016 -5.83 -15.35 9.34
C GLY A 1016 -5.44 -15.48 10.81
N ALA A 1017 -6.05 -14.63 11.64
CA ALA A 1017 -5.75 -14.48 13.05
C ALA A 1017 -6.04 -15.73 13.91
N LYS A 1018 -6.84 -16.68 13.40
CA LYS A 1018 -7.17 -17.94 14.09
C LYS A 1018 -6.68 -19.19 13.33
N TYR A 1019 -5.68 -19.04 12.45
CA TYR A 1019 -5.11 -20.16 11.69
C TYR A 1019 -4.41 -21.18 12.59
N VAL A 1020 -3.79 -20.73 13.68
CA VAL A 1020 -3.41 -21.61 14.81
C VAL A 1020 -4.69 -21.93 15.58
N LEU A 1021 -5.06 -23.22 15.65
CA LEU A 1021 -6.34 -23.66 16.19
C LEU A 1021 -6.41 -23.51 17.71
N SER A 1022 -7.57 -23.13 18.23
CA SER A 1022 -7.85 -23.03 19.67
C SER A 1022 -9.28 -23.45 20.03
N GLU A 1023 -9.50 -23.78 21.31
CA GLU A 1023 -10.82 -23.82 21.94
C GLU A 1023 -10.85 -22.70 23.00
N GLY A 1024 -11.52 -21.58 22.68
CA GLY A 1024 -11.39 -20.34 23.44
C GLY A 1024 -9.94 -19.85 23.48
N ASN A 1025 -9.41 -19.63 24.68
CA ASN A 1025 -8.05 -19.12 24.91
C ASN A 1025 -6.97 -20.24 24.98
N LYS A 1026 -7.31 -21.50 24.71
CA LYS A 1026 -6.35 -22.63 24.71
C LYS A 1026 -6.05 -23.09 23.30
N TYR A 1027 -4.81 -22.92 22.87
CA TYR A 1027 -4.35 -23.39 21.56
C TYR A 1027 -4.17 -24.92 21.55
N LEU A 1028 -4.52 -25.55 20.44
CA LEU A 1028 -4.32 -26.98 20.22
C LEU A 1028 -2.82 -27.23 20.04
N ASN A 1029 -2.23 -27.94 21.00
CA ASN A 1029 -0.79 -28.17 21.09
C ASN A 1029 -0.49 -29.58 21.58
N LEU A 1030 0.60 -30.18 21.10
CA LEU A 1030 1.01 -31.56 21.41
C LEU A 1030 2.29 -31.67 22.26
N ALA A 1031 2.90 -30.55 22.67
CA ALA A 1031 4.11 -30.58 23.48
C ALA A 1031 3.80 -30.94 24.95
N ASP A 1032 4.71 -31.68 25.58
CA ASP A 1032 4.63 -32.00 27.01
C ASP A 1032 4.44 -30.74 27.87
N GLY A 1033 3.53 -30.82 28.85
CA GLY A 1033 3.14 -29.70 29.70
C GLY A 1033 2.22 -28.67 29.04
N LYS A 1034 2.08 -28.66 27.71
CA LYS A 1034 1.15 -27.82 26.93
C LYS A 1034 0.03 -28.61 26.25
N LEU A 1035 0.06 -29.94 26.29
CA LEU A 1035 -0.87 -30.84 25.60
C LEU A 1035 -2.33 -30.43 25.80
N PHE A 1036 -2.96 -30.03 24.70
CA PHE A 1036 -4.38 -29.70 24.64
C PHE A 1036 -4.98 -30.17 23.31
N LEU A 1037 -5.93 -31.10 23.40
CA LEU A 1037 -6.69 -31.64 22.29
C LEU A 1037 -8.18 -31.73 22.67
N PRO A 1038 -9.11 -31.33 21.78
CA PRO A 1038 -10.54 -31.58 21.92
C PRO A 1038 -10.84 -33.06 22.15
N THR A 1039 -11.87 -33.38 22.95
CA THR A 1039 -12.22 -34.76 23.32
C THR A 1039 -12.45 -35.71 22.12
N VAL A 1040 -12.87 -35.17 20.97
CA VAL A 1040 -13.09 -35.95 19.73
C VAL A 1040 -11.79 -36.31 18.99
N LEU A 1041 -10.67 -35.63 19.29
CA LEU A 1041 -9.33 -35.97 18.77
C LEU A 1041 -8.47 -36.65 19.85
N ASN A 1042 -8.69 -36.35 21.12
CA ASN A 1042 -7.84 -36.81 22.22
C ASN A 1042 -8.02 -38.32 22.50
N ASN A 1043 -6.92 -39.08 22.39
CA ASN A 1043 -6.86 -40.53 22.58
C ASN A 1043 -7.14 -40.98 24.03
N THR A 1044 -6.85 -40.13 25.03
CA THR A 1044 -6.90 -40.50 26.46
C THR A 1044 -8.33 -40.66 26.98
N TYR A 1045 -9.32 -40.01 26.35
CA TYR A 1045 -10.72 -40.21 26.73
C TYR A 1045 -11.24 -41.52 26.13
N GLY A 1046 -11.52 -42.50 27.00
CA GLY A 1046 -12.16 -43.75 26.63
C GLY A 1046 -13.55 -43.57 26.03
N GLN A 1047 -14.14 -44.67 25.54
CA GLN A 1047 -15.49 -44.70 24.96
C GLN A 1047 -16.49 -43.91 25.82
N PRO A 1048 -17.27 -42.96 25.26
CA PRO A 1048 -18.24 -42.18 26.04
C PRO A 1048 -19.27 -43.13 26.68
N GLN A 1049 -19.28 -43.17 28.02
CA GLN A 1049 -20.18 -44.02 28.80
C GLN A 1049 -21.59 -43.44 28.76
N VAL A 1050 -22.56 -44.28 28.36
CA VAL A 1050 -23.99 -43.93 28.34
C VAL A 1050 -24.41 -43.51 29.75
N SER A 1051 -24.85 -42.26 29.86
CA SER A 1051 -25.14 -41.60 31.13
C SER A 1051 -26.13 -40.48 30.88
N ALA A 1052 -26.88 -40.09 31.92
CA ALA A 1052 -27.90 -39.06 31.80
C ALA A 1052 -27.26 -37.73 31.38
N ASN A 1053 -27.68 -37.18 30.24
CA ASN A 1053 -27.24 -35.89 29.71
C ASN A 1053 -28.44 -34.94 29.57
N GLY A 1054 -28.17 -33.63 29.55
CA GLY A 1054 -29.21 -32.60 29.51
C GLY A 1054 -29.38 -31.82 30.82
N PHE A 1055 -30.43 -31.00 30.88
CA PHE A 1055 -30.72 -30.16 32.04
C PHE A 1055 -31.36 -30.95 33.18
N ILE A 1056 -30.90 -30.72 34.40
CA ILE A 1056 -31.44 -31.32 35.63
C ILE A 1056 -31.74 -30.23 36.66
N SER A 1057 -32.75 -30.46 37.50
CA SER A 1057 -33.00 -29.61 38.68
C SER A 1057 -32.32 -30.24 39.89
N LYS A 1058 -31.46 -29.47 40.57
CA LYS A 1058 -30.63 -29.93 41.68
C LYS A 1058 -30.37 -28.76 42.64
N ASN A 1059 -30.49 -28.99 43.95
CA ASN A 1059 -30.13 -28.02 45.00
C ASN A 1059 -30.68 -26.58 44.83
N GLY A 1060 -31.90 -26.41 44.29
CA GLY A 1060 -32.47 -25.08 44.04
C GLY A 1060 -31.81 -24.32 42.87
N GLY A 1061 -31.25 -25.04 41.91
CA GLY A 1061 -30.72 -24.53 40.65
C GLY A 1061 -30.99 -25.48 39.49
N ILE A 1062 -30.80 -24.98 38.26
CA ILE A 1062 -30.74 -25.81 37.06
C ILE A 1062 -29.26 -26.08 36.80
N HIS A 1063 -28.90 -27.34 36.56
CA HIS A 1063 -27.56 -27.81 36.24
C HIS A 1063 -27.61 -28.51 34.87
N TYR A 1064 -26.46 -28.74 34.23
CA TYR A 1064 -26.41 -29.50 32.97
C TYR A 1064 -25.38 -30.63 33.05
N LEU A 1065 -25.81 -31.83 32.66
CA LEU A 1065 -24.94 -32.99 32.50
C LEU A 1065 -24.50 -33.10 31.03
N ASP A 1066 -23.20 -33.18 30.80
CA ASP A 1066 -22.63 -33.36 29.47
C ASP A 1066 -22.92 -34.76 28.90
N LYS A 1067 -22.47 -35.05 27.67
CA LYS A 1067 -22.70 -36.35 27.02
C LYS A 1067 -22.06 -37.55 27.73
N ASN A 1068 -21.22 -37.32 28.73
CA ASN A 1068 -20.57 -38.32 29.58
C ASN A 1068 -21.16 -38.29 31.01
N GLY A 1069 -22.29 -37.61 31.23
CA GLY A 1069 -22.97 -37.50 32.52
C GLY A 1069 -22.23 -36.62 33.52
N GLN A 1070 -21.20 -35.89 33.08
CA GLN A 1070 -20.43 -35.01 33.95
C GLN A 1070 -21.13 -33.67 34.10
N GLU A 1071 -21.26 -33.22 35.34
CA GLU A 1071 -21.84 -31.93 35.67
C GLU A 1071 -20.94 -30.81 35.11
N VAL A 1072 -21.48 -29.99 34.20
CA VAL A 1072 -20.78 -28.86 33.62
C VAL A 1072 -20.61 -27.78 34.68
N LYS A 1073 -19.35 -27.40 34.96
CA LYS A 1073 -18.99 -26.40 35.99
C LYS A 1073 -17.95 -25.42 35.48
N ASN A 1074 -18.01 -24.21 36.02
CA ASN A 1074 -17.11 -23.09 35.78
C ASN A 1074 -16.77 -22.87 34.29
N ARG A 1075 -17.76 -23.02 33.40
CA ARG A 1075 -17.57 -22.86 31.96
C ARG A 1075 -18.84 -22.45 31.23
N PHE A 1076 -18.62 -21.78 30.12
CA PHE A 1076 -19.61 -21.64 29.07
C PHE A 1076 -19.87 -22.98 28.37
N LYS A 1077 -21.11 -23.20 27.96
CA LYS A 1077 -21.55 -24.39 27.23
C LYS A 1077 -22.67 -24.03 26.26
N GLU A 1078 -22.42 -24.29 24.98
CA GLU A 1078 -23.46 -24.27 23.96
C GLU A 1078 -24.35 -25.53 24.06
N ILE A 1079 -25.66 -25.31 24.02
CA ILE A 1079 -26.71 -26.32 24.10
C ILE A 1079 -27.82 -25.89 23.13
N SER A 1080 -28.06 -26.68 22.08
CA SER A 1080 -29.10 -26.43 21.05
C SER A 1080 -29.02 -25.01 20.43
N GLY A 1081 -27.81 -24.57 20.08
CA GLY A 1081 -27.56 -23.25 19.47
C GLY A 1081 -27.69 -22.05 20.41
N SER A 1082 -27.98 -22.27 21.69
CA SER A 1082 -27.96 -21.23 22.73
C SER A 1082 -26.77 -21.45 23.67
N TRP A 1083 -26.12 -20.37 24.09
CA TRP A 1083 -25.03 -20.45 25.06
C TRP A 1083 -25.55 -20.31 26.48
N TYR A 1084 -24.93 -21.01 27.42
CA TYR A 1084 -25.23 -21.00 28.85
C TYR A 1084 -23.91 -20.91 29.62
N TYR A 1085 -23.92 -20.40 30.85
CA TYR A 1085 -22.79 -20.54 31.77
C TYR A 1085 -23.22 -21.27 33.03
N PHE A 1086 -22.37 -22.18 33.50
CA PHE A 1086 -22.54 -22.89 34.75
C PHE A 1086 -21.42 -22.48 35.69
N ASP A 1087 -21.77 -22.04 36.90
CA ASP A 1087 -20.84 -21.53 37.90
C ASP A 1087 -19.98 -22.63 38.54
N SER A 1088 -19.24 -22.28 39.60
CA SER A 1088 -18.38 -23.22 40.35
C SER A 1088 -19.14 -24.38 40.98
N ASP A 1089 -20.42 -24.21 41.32
CA ASP A 1089 -21.27 -25.25 41.90
C ASP A 1089 -21.95 -26.10 40.80
N GLY A 1090 -21.95 -25.60 39.56
CA GLY A 1090 -22.60 -26.17 38.39
C GLY A 1090 -23.99 -25.62 38.13
N LYS A 1091 -24.38 -24.55 38.83
CA LYS A 1091 -25.68 -23.90 38.68
C LYS A 1091 -25.64 -22.93 37.49
N MET A 1092 -26.71 -22.99 36.70
CA MET A 1092 -26.91 -22.16 35.52
C MET A 1092 -27.06 -20.68 35.92
N ALA A 1093 -26.24 -19.83 35.32
CA ALA A 1093 -26.30 -18.39 35.54
C ALA A 1093 -27.59 -17.78 34.96
N THR A 1094 -28.09 -16.74 35.62
CA THR A 1094 -29.24 -15.93 35.21
C THR A 1094 -29.00 -14.47 35.63
N GLY A 1095 -29.58 -13.52 34.90
CA GLY A 1095 -29.32 -12.09 35.08
C GLY A 1095 -27.96 -11.64 34.53
N LYS A 1096 -27.52 -10.43 34.91
CA LYS A 1096 -26.16 -9.95 34.64
C LYS A 1096 -25.17 -10.75 35.49
N THR A 1097 -24.17 -11.37 34.87
CA THR A 1097 -23.16 -12.19 35.56
C THR A 1097 -21.77 -11.80 35.09
N LYS A 1098 -20.86 -11.52 36.02
CA LYS A 1098 -19.46 -11.22 35.73
C LYS A 1098 -18.63 -12.51 35.75
N ILE A 1099 -17.92 -12.80 34.67
CA ILE A 1099 -17.13 -14.03 34.51
C ILE A 1099 -15.72 -13.61 34.06
N GLY A 1100 -14.75 -13.72 34.97
CA GLY A 1100 -13.44 -13.08 34.79
C GLY A 1100 -13.56 -11.56 34.82
N ASN A 1101 -12.98 -10.90 33.82
CA ASN A 1101 -13.06 -9.44 33.67
C ASN A 1101 -14.34 -8.98 32.96
N ASP A 1102 -14.95 -9.85 32.16
CA ASP A 1102 -16.07 -9.51 31.29
C ASP A 1102 -17.43 -9.68 31.99
N THR A 1103 -18.42 -8.90 31.55
CA THR A 1103 -19.81 -9.00 32.05
C THR A 1103 -20.71 -9.54 30.96
N TYR A 1104 -21.52 -10.54 31.30
CA TYR A 1104 -22.43 -11.25 30.42
C TYR A 1104 -23.86 -11.06 30.90
N LEU A 1105 -24.85 -11.28 30.03
CA LEU A 1105 -26.25 -11.35 30.41
C LEU A 1105 -26.79 -12.73 30.08
N PHE A 1106 -27.30 -13.42 31.10
CA PHE A 1106 -28.08 -14.64 30.95
C PHE A 1106 -29.54 -14.33 31.24
N MET A 1107 -30.41 -14.85 30.39
CA MET A 1107 -31.85 -14.64 30.45
C MET A 1107 -32.45 -15.49 31.59
N PRO A 1108 -33.72 -15.32 31.98
CA PRO A 1108 -34.31 -16.14 33.07
C PRO A 1108 -34.23 -17.65 32.81
N ASN A 1109 -34.19 -18.06 31.55
CA ASN A 1109 -33.98 -19.45 31.10
C ASN A 1109 -32.50 -19.86 30.93
N GLY A 1110 -31.56 -19.01 31.34
CA GLY A 1110 -30.11 -19.24 31.32
C GLY A 1110 -29.43 -19.07 29.96
N LYS A 1111 -30.17 -18.85 28.88
CA LYS A 1111 -29.60 -18.53 27.56
C LYS A 1111 -28.85 -17.19 27.64
N GLN A 1112 -27.66 -17.12 27.06
CA GLN A 1112 -26.82 -15.94 26.99
C GLN A 1112 -27.30 -14.99 25.88
N LEU A 1113 -27.36 -13.68 26.15
CA LEU A 1113 -27.55 -12.66 25.12
C LEU A 1113 -26.23 -12.47 24.35
N LYS A 1114 -26.29 -12.55 23.02
CA LYS A 1114 -25.17 -12.36 22.08
C LYS A 1114 -25.66 -11.51 20.91
N GLU A 1115 -24.81 -10.62 20.40
CA GLU A 1115 -25.12 -9.68 19.30
C GLU A 1115 -26.42 -8.88 19.51
N GLY A 1116 -26.75 -8.59 20.76
CA GLY A 1116 -28.08 -8.16 21.19
C GLY A 1116 -28.07 -7.00 22.17
N VAL A 1117 -29.21 -6.33 22.31
CA VAL A 1117 -29.39 -5.17 23.20
C VAL A 1117 -30.21 -5.56 24.42
N TRP A 1118 -29.76 -5.12 25.59
CA TRP A 1118 -30.53 -5.18 26.84
C TRP A 1118 -30.85 -3.78 27.34
N TYR A 1119 -32.13 -3.44 27.41
CA TYR A 1119 -32.64 -2.19 27.98
C TYR A 1119 -33.21 -2.42 29.39
N ASP A 1120 -32.59 -1.83 30.40
CA ASP A 1120 -32.97 -2.05 31.81
C ASP A 1120 -34.16 -1.20 32.30
N GLY A 1121 -34.83 -0.50 31.38
CA GLY A 1121 -35.83 0.52 31.68
C GLY A 1121 -35.25 1.94 31.82
N LYS A 1122 -33.92 2.11 31.75
CA LYS A 1122 -33.23 3.42 31.82
C LYS A 1122 -32.05 3.52 30.85
N LYS A 1123 -31.25 2.47 30.71
CA LYS A 1123 -30.02 2.38 29.93
C LYS A 1123 -30.03 1.13 29.05
N ALA A 1124 -29.52 1.27 27.83
CA ALA A 1124 -29.30 0.16 26.92
C ALA A 1124 -27.83 -0.28 26.94
N TYR A 1125 -27.61 -1.59 26.89
CA TYR A 1125 -26.29 -2.23 26.88
C TYR A 1125 -26.22 -3.19 25.69
N TYR A 1126 -25.11 -3.19 24.95
CA TYR A 1126 -24.88 -4.16 23.87
C TYR A 1126 -23.99 -5.31 24.34
N TYR A 1127 -24.28 -6.51 23.83
CA TYR A 1127 -23.49 -7.71 24.05
C TYR A 1127 -22.92 -8.20 22.71
N ASP A 1128 -21.61 -8.44 22.64
CA ASP A 1128 -20.88 -8.73 21.41
C ASP A 1128 -21.13 -10.15 20.83
N ASP A 1129 -20.37 -10.54 19.80
CA ASP A 1129 -20.37 -11.87 19.18
C ASP A 1129 -19.94 -12.99 20.13
N ASN A 1130 -19.30 -12.65 21.25
CA ASN A 1130 -18.95 -13.52 22.36
C ASN A 1130 -19.93 -13.37 23.55
N GLY A 1131 -20.91 -12.47 23.41
CA GLY A 1131 -21.90 -12.06 24.40
C GLY A 1131 -21.32 -11.35 25.63
N ARG A 1132 -20.20 -10.64 25.48
CA ARG A 1132 -19.60 -9.76 26.49
C ARG A 1132 -20.21 -8.36 26.35
N THR A 1133 -20.40 -7.67 27.47
CA THR A 1133 -20.86 -6.27 27.46
C THR A 1133 -19.81 -5.40 26.78
N TRP A 1134 -20.17 -4.71 25.70
CA TRP A 1134 -19.24 -3.87 24.96
C TRP A 1134 -18.93 -2.57 25.71
N THR A 1135 -17.68 -2.39 26.17
CA THR A 1135 -17.25 -1.23 26.98
C THR A 1135 -16.36 -0.23 26.25
N ASN A 1136 -15.90 -0.52 25.02
CA ASN A 1136 -15.06 0.42 24.27
C ASN A 1136 -15.86 1.67 23.88
N LYS A 1137 -15.39 2.85 24.29
CA LYS A 1137 -16.01 4.15 23.93
C LYS A 1137 -15.80 4.47 22.45
N GLY A 1138 -16.81 5.03 21.80
CA GLY A 1138 -16.71 5.59 20.45
C GLY A 1138 -17.75 5.04 19.49
N PHE A 1139 -17.59 5.37 18.21
CA PHE A 1139 -18.39 4.83 17.12
C PHE A 1139 -17.91 3.43 16.72
N VAL A 1140 -18.86 2.56 16.44
CA VAL A 1140 -18.62 1.20 15.95
C VAL A 1140 -19.56 0.93 14.78
N GLU A 1141 -19.00 0.47 13.68
CA GLU A 1141 -19.71 0.07 12.47
C GLU A 1141 -20.28 -1.34 12.63
N PHE A 1142 -21.54 -1.53 12.19
CA PHE A 1142 -22.23 -2.80 12.15
C PHE A 1142 -22.88 -2.94 10.78
N ARG A 1143 -22.60 -4.06 10.09
CA ARG A 1143 -23.25 -4.33 8.81
C ARG A 1143 -24.62 -4.95 9.02
N VAL A 1144 -25.67 -4.16 8.78
CA VAL A 1144 -27.08 -4.51 8.95
C VAL A 1144 -27.75 -4.48 7.59
N ASP A 1145 -28.39 -5.59 7.18
CA ASP A 1145 -29.04 -5.74 5.87
C ASP A 1145 -28.14 -5.40 4.66
N GLY A 1146 -26.83 -5.61 4.83
CA GLY A 1146 -25.82 -5.30 3.81
C GLY A 1146 -25.42 -3.83 3.71
N GLN A 1147 -26.00 -2.94 4.52
CA GLN A 1147 -25.56 -1.55 4.70
C GLN A 1147 -24.83 -1.35 6.02
N ASP A 1148 -23.99 -0.33 6.10
CA ASP A 1148 -23.15 -0.07 7.26
C ASP A 1148 -23.83 0.95 8.18
N LYS A 1149 -24.34 0.47 9.32
CA LYS A 1149 -25.01 1.27 10.36
C LYS A 1149 -24.08 1.45 11.55
N TRP A 1150 -24.08 2.64 12.15
CA TRP A 1150 -23.15 2.99 13.22
C TRP A 1150 -23.84 2.98 14.58
N ARG A 1151 -23.19 2.54 15.65
CA ARG A 1151 -23.64 2.78 17.04
C ARG A 1151 -22.59 3.59 17.79
N TYR A 1152 -23.01 4.39 18.77
CA TYR A 1152 -22.07 5.05 19.69
C TYR A 1152 -22.13 4.43 21.09
N PHE A 1153 -20.95 4.21 21.65
CA PHE A 1153 -20.75 3.66 22.98
C PHE A 1153 -20.18 4.73 23.92
N ASN A 1154 -20.82 4.92 25.08
CA ASN A 1154 -20.44 5.96 26.03
C ASN A 1154 -19.17 5.64 26.85
N GLY A 1155 -18.69 4.39 26.80
CA GLY A 1155 -17.53 3.90 27.54
C GLY A 1155 -17.83 3.28 28.90
N ASP A 1156 -19.07 3.42 29.42
CA ASP A 1156 -19.55 2.78 30.64
C ASP A 1156 -20.32 1.46 30.38
N GLY A 1157 -20.22 0.94 29.16
CA GLY A 1157 -21.00 -0.20 28.66
C GLY A 1157 -22.35 0.16 28.04
N THR A 1158 -22.79 1.44 28.11
CA THR A 1158 -24.05 1.85 27.50
C THR A 1158 -23.91 2.29 26.06
N ILE A 1159 -24.95 2.02 25.26
CA ILE A 1159 -25.12 2.60 23.92
C ILE A 1159 -25.91 3.90 24.00
N ALA A 1160 -25.63 4.81 23.06
CA ALA A 1160 -26.45 5.98 22.80
C ALA A 1160 -27.82 5.55 22.23
N ILE A 1161 -28.89 6.13 22.76
CA ILE A 1161 -30.27 6.06 22.26
C ILE A 1161 -30.88 7.46 22.42
N GLY A 1162 -31.67 7.89 21.43
CA GLY A 1162 -32.26 9.23 21.40
C GLY A 1162 -31.28 10.31 20.95
N LEU A 1163 -31.60 11.57 21.25
CA LEU A 1163 -30.72 12.72 21.02
C LEU A 1163 -29.51 12.67 21.96
N VAL A 1164 -28.30 12.64 21.41
CA VAL A 1164 -27.05 12.65 22.17
C VAL A 1164 -26.11 13.72 21.62
N SER A 1165 -25.54 14.54 22.49
CA SER A 1165 -24.52 15.53 22.12
C SER A 1165 -23.11 15.01 22.41
N LEU A 1166 -22.30 14.90 21.36
CA LEU A 1166 -20.93 14.38 21.36
C LEU A 1166 -20.02 15.39 20.67
N ASP A 1167 -19.02 15.92 21.40
CA ASP A 1167 -17.96 16.78 20.85
C ASP A 1167 -18.47 17.91 19.93
N ASN A 1168 -19.40 18.73 20.45
CA ASN A 1168 -20.13 19.82 19.77
C ASN A 1168 -21.07 19.42 18.63
N ARG A 1169 -21.28 18.12 18.37
CA ARG A 1169 -22.26 17.61 17.41
C ARG A 1169 -23.43 17.01 18.17
N THR A 1170 -24.66 17.30 17.78
CA THR A 1170 -25.85 16.59 18.30
C THR A 1170 -26.24 15.54 17.29
N LEU A 1171 -26.48 14.31 17.71
CA LEU A 1171 -26.81 13.16 16.86
C LEU A 1171 -28.10 12.52 17.37
N TYR A 1172 -28.69 11.64 16.57
CA TYR A 1172 -29.77 10.77 17.04
C TYR A 1172 -29.47 9.31 16.77
N PHE A 1173 -29.77 8.49 17.77
CA PHE A 1173 -29.66 7.03 17.70
C PHE A 1173 -31.05 6.42 17.94
N ASP A 1174 -31.45 5.44 17.13
CA ASP A 1174 -32.75 4.78 17.20
C ASP A 1174 -32.91 3.89 18.45
N ALA A 1175 -34.05 3.20 18.58
CA ALA A 1175 -34.34 2.31 19.72
C ALA A 1175 -33.40 1.08 19.83
N TYR A 1176 -32.68 0.75 18.75
CA TYR A 1176 -31.63 -0.27 18.71
C TYR A 1176 -30.23 0.33 18.95
N GLY A 1177 -30.12 1.65 19.02
CA GLY A 1177 -28.89 2.41 19.18
C GLY A 1177 -28.12 2.66 17.88
N TYR A 1178 -28.72 2.47 16.71
CA TYR A 1178 -28.11 2.85 15.43
C TYR A 1178 -28.29 4.32 15.13
N GLN A 1179 -27.22 4.97 14.68
CA GLN A 1179 -27.21 6.36 14.27
C GLN A 1179 -28.12 6.56 13.06
N VAL A 1180 -29.04 7.50 13.19
CA VAL A 1180 -29.87 7.94 12.07
C VAL A 1180 -29.07 8.93 11.22
N LYS A 1181 -28.96 8.63 9.93
CA LYS A 1181 -28.37 9.47 8.89
C LYS A 1181 -29.36 9.69 7.76
N GLY A 1182 -29.43 10.90 7.22
CA GLY A 1182 -30.25 11.25 6.05
C GLY A 1182 -31.76 11.15 6.27
N GLN A 1183 -32.24 11.26 7.51
CA GLN A 1183 -33.66 11.14 7.85
C GLN A 1183 -34.09 12.25 8.79
N THR A 1184 -35.38 12.58 8.74
CA THR A 1184 -36.03 13.41 9.77
C THR A 1184 -36.69 12.49 10.80
N VAL A 1185 -36.38 12.67 12.08
CA VAL A 1185 -36.96 11.96 13.23
C VAL A 1185 -37.71 12.95 14.09
N THR A 1186 -38.91 12.65 14.56
CA THR A 1186 -39.68 13.60 15.38
C THR A 1186 -39.86 13.12 16.80
N ILE A 1187 -39.44 13.97 17.73
CA ILE A 1187 -39.26 13.68 19.14
C ILE A 1187 -40.08 14.72 19.89
N ASN A 1188 -41.04 14.28 20.71
CA ASN A 1188 -41.93 15.15 21.48
C ASN A 1188 -42.60 16.26 20.63
N GLY A 1189 -43.05 15.91 19.42
CA GLY A 1189 -43.68 16.83 18.48
C GLY A 1189 -42.75 17.73 17.66
N LYS A 1190 -41.42 17.69 17.89
CA LYS A 1190 -40.44 18.52 17.18
C LYS A 1190 -39.61 17.70 16.18
N SER A 1191 -39.49 18.21 14.95
CA SER A 1191 -38.78 17.54 13.84
C SER A 1191 -37.27 17.76 13.89
N TYR A 1192 -36.56 16.63 13.95
CA TYR A 1192 -35.14 16.34 14.02
C TYR A 1192 -34.51 15.92 12.67
N THR A 1193 -33.99 16.81 11.82
CA THR A 1193 -33.32 16.37 10.57
C THR A 1193 -31.84 16.05 10.80
N PHE A 1194 -31.37 14.89 10.36
CA PHE A 1194 -29.98 14.45 10.50
C PHE A 1194 -29.32 14.28 9.13
N ASP A 1195 -28.08 14.77 9.03
CA ASP A 1195 -27.25 14.77 7.83
C ASP A 1195 -27.04 13.36 7.25
N ALA A 1196 -26.87 13.27 5.93
CA ALA A 1196 -26.74 12.00 5.22
C ALA A 1196 -25.37 11.34 5.43
N ASP A 1197 -24.29 12.13 5.54
CA ASP A 1197 -22.92 11.61 5.57
C ASP A 1197 -22.44 11.38 7.01
N GLN A 1198 -22.56 12.40 7.85
CA GLN A 1198 -22.08 12.38 9.24
C GLN A 1198 -23.16 11.93 10.24
N GLY A 1199 -24.44 12.09 9.91
CA GLY A 1199 -25.55 11.91 10.86
C GLY A 1199 -25.62 13.00 11.93
N ASP A 1200 -25.00 14.14 11.66
CA ASP A 1200 -25.06 15.33 12.49
C ASP A 1200 -26.47 15.92 12.42
N LEU A 1201 -27.01 16.37 13.56
CA LEU A 1201 -28.22 17.19 13.61
C LEU A 1201 -27.97 18.39 12.71
N VAL A 1202 -28.74 18.46 11.63
CA VAL A 1202 -28.80 19.63 10.77
C VAL A 1202 -29.27 20.77 11.66
N GLN A 1203 -28.31 21.63 12.06
CA GLN A 1203 -28.66 22.86 12.75
C GLN A 1203 -29.37 23.74 11.74
N THR A 1204 -30.69 23.74 11.81
CA THR A 1204 -31.54 24.85 11.38
C THR A 1204 -31.27 26.04 12.31
N ASP A 1205 -30.06 26.58 12.15
CA ASP A 1205 -29.44 27.75 12.75
C ASP A 1205 -30.27 28.44 13.83
N ASN A 1206 -30.09 28.00 15.07
CA ASN A 1206 -30.63 28.67 16.25
C ASN A 1206 -29.82 28.42 17.54
N ALA A 1207 -28.74 27.64 17.48
CA ALA A 1207 -27.99 27.19 18.67
C ALA A 1207 -26.68 27.94 18.93
N ASN A 1208 -26.26 28.84 18.04
CA ASN A 1208 -25.11 29.71 18.28
C ASN A 1208 -25.38 31.08 17.64
N PRO A 1209 -25.94 32.07 18.37
CA PRO A 1209 -26.26 33.37 17.81
C PRO A 1209 -24.97 34.04 17.34
N ALA A 1210 -24.88 34.24 16.02
CA ALA A 1210 -23.88 35.15 15.48
C ALA A 1210 -24.08 36.55 16.10
N PRO A 1211 -23.03 37.36 16.26
CA PRO A 1211 -23.16 38.74 16.71
C PRO A 1211 -24.24 39.45 15.89
N GLN A 1212 -25.17 40.09 16.60
CA GLN A 1212 -26.40 40.66 16.06
C GLN A 1212 -26.06 41.63 14.90
N GLY A 1213 -26.59 41.37 13.70
CA GLY A 1213 -26.49 42.27 12.54
C GLY A 1213 -25.62 41.83 11.34
N GLN A 1214 -25.07 40.61 11.29
CA GLN A 1214 -24.44 40.08 10.06
C GLN A 1214 -25.37 39.16 9.26
N ALA A 1215 -25.72 39.59 8.06
CA ALA A 1215 -26.32 38.75 7.02
C ALA A 1215 -25.27 38.39 5.95
N GLY A 1216 -25.38 37.21 5.34
CA GLY A 1216 -24.49 36.81 4.25
C GLY A 1216 -24.45 35.32 3.95
N TRP A 1217 -23.91 35.00 2.77
CA TRP A 1217 -23.69 33.64 2.30
C TRP A 1217 -22.70 32.86 3.18
N LYS A 1218 -22.98 31.57 3.39
CA LYS A 1218 -22.15 30.61 4.11
C LYS A 1218 -22.04 29.32 3.32
N LEU A 1219 -20.83 28.79 3.23
CA LEU A 1219 -20.59 27.42 2.78
C LEU A 1219 -20.94 26.49 3.96
N LEU A 1220 -21.86 25.54 3.72
CA LEU A 1220 -22.38 24.58 4.70
C LEU A 1220 -21.73 23.19 4.54
N GLY A 1221 -21.18 22.91 3.35
CA GLY A 1221 -20.48 21.68 2.97
C GLY A 1221 -19.90 21.85 1.57
N ASP A 1222 -19.34 20.78 0.98
CA ASP A 1222 -18.75 20.84 -0.36
C ASP A 1222 -19.77 21.32 -1.41
N ASN A 1223 -19.53 22.53 -1.92
CA ASN A 1223 -20.40 23.29 -2.84
C ASN A 1223 -21.87 23.51 -2.37
N GLN A 1224 -22.18 23.21 -1.10
CA GLN A 1224 -23.48 23.49 -0.48
C GLN A 1224 -23.45 24.88 0.15
N TRP A 1225 -24.28 25.80 -0.34
CA TRP A 1225 -24.36 27.18 0.13
C TRP A 1225 -25.67 27.42 0.87
N GLY A 1226 -25.64 28.27 1.89
CA GLY A 1226 -26.84 28.82 2.53
C GLY A 1226 -26.66 30.31 2.79
N TYR A 1227 -27.71 31.01 3.21
CA TYR A 1227 -27.63 32.43 3.58
C TYR A 1227 -28.07 32.64 5.02
N ARG A 1228 -27.14 33.10 5.88
CA ARG A 1228 -27.46 33.50 7.24
C ARG A 1228 -28.03 34.91 7.26
N LYS A 1229 -29.07 35.13 8.06
CA LYS A 1229 -29.61 36.44 8.41
C LYS A 1229 -30.16 36.39 9.85
N ASP A 1230 -29.81 37.39 10.66
CA ASP A 1230 -30.25 37.50 12.06
C ASP A 1230 -30.00 36.24 12.92
N GLY A 1231 -28.90 35.53 12.62
CA GLY A 1231 -28.49 34.30 13.30
C GLY A 1231 -29.15 33.02 12.79
N GLN A 1232 -30.09 33.12 11.83
CA GLN A 1232 -30.82 32.00 11.23
C GLN A 1232 -30.40 31.79 9.76
N LEU A 1233 -30.38 30.54 9.30
CA LEU A 1233 -30.29 30.18 7.89
C LEU A 1233 -31.67 30.40 7.28
N LEU A 1234 -31.74 31.14 6.18
CA LEU A 1234 -32.98 31.32 5.46
C LEU A 1234 -33.42 29.99 4.82
N THR A 1235 -34.74 29.75 4.80
CA THR A 1235 -35.39 28.58 4.19
C THR A 1235 -36.51 29.05 3.24
N GLY A 1236 -36.97 28.16 2.35
CA GLY A 1236 -37.99 28.45 1.34
C GLY A 1236 -37.50 29.38 0.22
N GLU A 1237 -38.45 29.92 -0.56
CA GLU A 1237 -38.15 30.94 -1.58
C GLU A 1237 -37.78 32.28 -0.90
N GLN A 1238 -36.66 32.84 -1.30
CA GLN A 1238 -36.13 34.12 -0.81
C GLN A 1238 -35.73 35.00 -1.99
N THR A 1239 -35.78 36.32 -1.81
CA THR A 1239 -35.17 37.27 -2.76
C THR A 1239 -33.94 37.89 -2.12
N ILE A 1240 -32.77 37.57 -2.66
CA ILE A 1240 -31.46 38.04 -2.18
C ILE A 1240 -30.79 38.76 -3.33
N ASP A 1241 -30.34 40.01 -3.10
CA ASP A 1241 -29.69 40.86 -4.10
C ASP A 1241 -30.47 40.97 -5.43
N GLY A 1242 -31.81 40.93 -5.33
CA GLY A 1242 -32.74 41.00 -6.46
C GLY A 1242 -33.02 39.68 -7.18
N GLN A 1243 -32.32 38.60 -6.80
CA GLN A 1243 -32.49 37.26 -7.39
C GLN A 1243 -33.37 36.39 -6.50
N LYS A 1244 -34.32 35.69 -7.10
CA LYS A 1244 -35.09 34.65 -6.40
C LYS A 1244 -34.23 33.40 -6.28
N VAL A 1245 -34.06 32.91 -5.06
CA VAL A 1245 -33.35 31.68 -4.72
C VAL A 1245 -34.25 30.83 -3.83
N PHE A 1246 -34.04 29.52 -3.78
CA PHE A 1246 -34.73 28.65 -2.84
C PHE A 1246 -33.72 27.95 -1.94
N PHE A 1247 -33.97 27.97 -0.64
CA PHE A 1247 -33.23 27.18 0.33
C PHE A 1247 -34.14 26.06 0.82
N GLN A 1248 -33.63 24.82 0.80
CA GLN A 1248 -34.30 23.67 1.40
C GLN A 1248 -34.48 23.89 2.91
N ASP A 1249 -35.27 23.03 3.58
CA ASP A 1249 -35.55 23.18 5.01
C ASP A 1249 -34.30 23.06 5.93
N ASN A 1250 -33.19 22.54 5.40
CA ASN A 1250 -31.87 22.53 6.04
C ASN A 1250 -31.04 23.83 5.83
N GLY A 1251 -31.56 24.80 5.09
CA GLY A 1251 -30.87 26.04 4.71
C GLY A 1251 -29.91 25.93 3.51
N VAL A 1252 -29.81 24.77 2.86
CA VAL A 1252 -28.99 24.58 1.65
C VAL A 1252 -29.74 25.09 0.42
N GLN A 1253 -29.08 25.92 -0.37
CA GLN A 1253 -29.60 26.49 -1.62
C GLN A 1253 -29.81 25.39 -2.66
N VAL A 1254 -30.98 25.40 -3.30
CA VAL A 1254 -31.28 24.57 -4.46
C VAL A 1254 -30.50 25.13 -5.65
N LYS A 1255 -29.56 24.34 -6.17
CA LYS A 1255 -28.79 24.63 -7.39
C LYS A 1255 -28.91 23.45 -8.33
N GLY A 1256 -29.25 23.73 -9.59
CA GLY A 1256 -29.48 22.71 -10.63
C GLY A 1256 -30.65 21.77 -10.28
N GLY A 1257 -31.72 22.30 -9.68
CA GLY A 1257 -32.80 21.48 -9.15
C GLY A 1257 -34.15 22.19 -9.09
N THR A 1258 -35.21 21.40 -8.90
CA THR A 1258 -36.58 21.90 -8.73
C THR A 1258 -36.94 22.09 -7.27
N ALA A 1259 -37.70 23.13 -6.95
CA ALA A 1259 -38.35 23.30 -5.65
C ALA A 1259 -39.74 23.94 -5.80
N THR A 1260 -40.67 23.50 -4.95
CA THR A 1260 -42.04 24.00 -4.94
C THR A 1260 -42.12 25.31 -4.16
N ASP A 1261 -42.61 26.37 -4.79
CA ASP A 1261 -42.79 27.67 -4.13
C ASP A 1261 -43.95 27.65 -3.10
N ALA A 1262 -44.09 28.75 -2.35
CA ALA A 1262 -45.13 28.89 -1.33
C ALA A 1262 -46.58 28.86 -1.88
N SER A 1263 -46.77 28.95 -3.20
CA SER A 1263 -48.07 28.80 -3.87
C SER A 1263 -48.33 27.39 -4.41
N GLY A 1264 -47.43 26.42 -4.15
CA GLY A 1264 -47.56 25.05 -4.62
C GLY A 1264 -47.05 24.84 -6.05
N VAL A 1265 -46.36 25.83 -6.64
CA VAL A 1265 -45.87 25.78 -8.03
C VAL A 1265 -44.43 25.28 -8.04
N LEU A 1266 -44.17 24.18 -8.74
CA LEU A 1266 -42.82 23.65 -8.94
C LEU A 1266 -42.01 24.61 -9.82
N ARG A 1267 -40.88 25.12 -9.33
CA ARG A 1267 -39.95 26.02 -10.05
C ARG A 1267 -38.58 25.37 -10.19
N PHE A 1268 -37.74 25.85 -11.10
CA PHE A 1268 -36.36 25.39 -11.29
C PHE A 1268 -35.35 26.50 -10.96
N TYR A 1269 -34.21 26.10 -10.38
CA TYR A 1269 -33.12 26.98 -9.97
C TYR A 1269 -31.82 26.53 -10.63
N ASP A 1270 -31.07 27.46 -11.23
CA ASP A 1270 -29.92 27.16 -12.09
C ASP A 1270 -28.74 26.48 -11.35
N ARG A 1271 -27.84 25.84 -12.09
CA ARG A 1271 -26.71 25.04 -11.54
C ARG A 1271 -25.58 25.91 -10.98
N ASP A 1272 -25.38 27.11 -11.51
CA ASP A 1272 -24.19 27.93 -11.27
C ASP A 1272 -24.39 28.89 -10.09
N GLN A 1273 -25.54 29.55 -10.03
CA GLN A 1273 -25.90 30.58 -9.05
C GLN A 1273 -27.09 30.20 -8.17
N GLY A 1274 -27.95 29.26 -8.60
CA GLY A 1274 -29.15 28.86 -7.86
C GLY A 1274 -30.28 29.88 -7.89
N HIS A 1275 -30.35 30.68 -8.96
CA HIS A 1275 -31.41 31.64 -9.24
C HIS A 1275 -32.59 30.96 -9.95
N GLN A 1276 -33.81 31.41 -9.67
CA GLN A 1276 -35.02 30.93 -10.33
C GLN A 1276 -35.00 31.27 -11.82
N VAL A 1277 -35.18 30.27 -12.68
CA VAL A 1277 -35.11 30.46 -14.14
C VAL A 1277 -36.46 30.86 -14.76
N GLY A 1278 -36.42 31.31 -16.02
CA GLY A 1278 -37.58 31.61 -16.86
C GLY A 1278 -37.99 30.43 -17.75
N LYS A 1279 -38.72 30.71 -18.84
CA LYS A 1279 -39.15 29.70 -19.83
C LYS A 1279 -37.94 29.05 -20.52
N GLY A 1280 -37.89 27.73 -20.57
CA GLY A 1280 -36.86 27.00 -21.32
C GLY A 1280 -36.64 25.55 -20.88
N TRP A 1281 -35.74 24.86 -21.59
CA TRP A 1281 -35.18 23.58 -21.19
C TRP A 1281 -33.98 23.78 -20.26
N TYR A 1282 -33.90 23.02 -19.18
CA TYR A 1282 -32.79 23.08 -18.22
C TYR A 1282 -32.35 21.68 -17.78
N SER A 1283 -31.05 21.51 -17.57
CA SER A 1283 -30.47 20.27 -17.02
C SER A 1283 -30.33 20.36 -15.50
N THR A 1284 -30.74 19.33 -14.78
CA THR A 1284 -30.49 19.21 -13.34
C THR A 1284 -29.02 18.90 -13.04
N SER A 1285 -28.65 18.91 -11.76
CA SER A 1285 -27.31 18.51 -11.29
C SER A 1285 -26.96 17.06 -11.61
N ASP A 1286 -27.97 16.21 -11.80
CA ASP A 1286 -27.86 14.79 -12.19
C ASP A 1286 -28.02 14.58 -13.72
N ASP A 1287 -27.79 15.65 -14.50
CA ASP A 1287 -27.89 15.72 -15.97
C ASP A 1287 -29.24 15.25 -16.58
N ASN A 1288 -30.30 15.25 -15.77
CA ASN A 1288 -31.68 15.03 -16.19
C ASN A 1288 -32.30 16.31 -16.77
N TRP A 1289 -33.34 16.22 -17.60
CA TRP A 1289 -33.95 17.39 -18.26
C TRP A 1289 -35.30 17.78 -17.68
N VAL A 1290 -35.54 19.09 -17.52
CA VAL A 1290 -36.84 19.69 -17.18
C VAL A 1290 -37.23 20.76 -18.20
N TYR A 1291 -38.52 21.07 -18.31
CA TYR A 1291 -38.99 22.24 -19.06
C TYR A 1291 -39.81 23.18 -18.19
N VAL A 1292 -39.50 24.47 -18.26
CA VAL A 1292 -40.18 25.55 -17.53
C VAL A 1292 -41.02 26.37 -18.51
N ASN A 1293 -42.27 26.64 -18.14
CA ASN A 1293 -43.23 27.40 -18.95
C ASN A 1293 -43.09 28.93 -18.76
N GLU A 1294 -43.94 29.71 -19.43
CA GLU A 1294 -43.91 31.19 -19.40
C GLU A 1294 -44.20 31.79 -18.01
N SER A 1295 -44.91 31.09 -17.13
CA SER A 1295 -45.12 31.52 -15.72
C SER A 1295 -43.98 31.13 -14.76
N GLY A 1296 -42.91 30.49 -15.26
CA GLY A 1296 -41.82 29.99 -14.43
C GLY A 1296 -42.18 28.70 -13.67
N GLN A 1297 -43.19 27.96 -14.14
CA GLN A 1297 -43.60 26.66 -13.61
C GLN A 1297 -42.96 25.54 -14.42
N VAL A 1298 -42.36 24.56 -13.74
CA VAL A 1298 -41.88 23.31 -14.31
C VAL A 1298 -43.07 22.45 -14.73
N LEU A 1299 -43.05 21.94 -15.96
CA LEU A 1299 -44.10 21.08 -16.48
C LEU A 1299 -43.96 19.63 -15.98
N THR A 1300 -45.09 18.99 -15.71
CA THR A 1300 -45.21 17.57 -15.34
C THR A 1300 -46.19 16.86 -16.28
N GLY A 1301 -46.25 15.53 -16.24
CA GLY A 1301 -47.18 14.72 -17.04
C GLY A 1301 -46.83 14.68 -18.54
N LEU A 1302 -47.81 14.29 -19.37
CA LEU A 1302 -47.64 14.23 -20.82
C LEU A 1302 -47.77 15.63 -21.46
N GLN A 1303 -46.72 16.10 -22.13
CA GLN A 1303 -46.64 17.46 -22.69
C GLN A 1303 -46.30 17.44 -24.18
N THR A 1304 -46.67 18.50 -24.91
CA THR A 1304 -46.19 18.72 -26.29
C THR A 1304 -45.45 20.05 -26.37
N ILE A 1305 -44.14 19.98 -26.58
CA ILE A 1305 -43.21 21.12 -26.61
C ILE A 1305 -42.50 21.09 -27.96
N ASP A 1306 -42.52 22.19 -28.70
CA ASP A 1306 -41.86 22.36 -30.01
C ASP A 1306 -42.14 21.20 -31.00
N GLY A 1307 -43.36 20.65 -30.95
CA GLY A 1307 -43.83 19.53 -31.79
C GLY A 1307 -43.46 18.13 -31.29
N GLN A 1308 -42.67 18.00 -30.22
CA GLN A 1308 -42.32 16.73 -29.59
C GLN A 1308 -43.31 16.41 -28.47
N THR A 1309 -43.81 15.17 -28.41
CA THR A 1309 -44.64 14.70 -27.30
C THR A 1309 -43.74 14.00 -26.29
N VAL A 1310 -43.52 14.64 -25.15
CA VAL A 1310 -42.62 14.17 -24.08
C VAL A 1310 -43.44 13.88 -22.83
N TYR A 1311 -42.85 13.18 -21.87
CA TYR A 1311 -43.44 13.01 -20.53
C TYR A 1311 -42.45 13.47 -19.47
N PHE A 1312 -42.94 14.17 -18.47
CA PHE A 1312 -42.18 14.54 -17.27
C PHE A 1312 -42.83 13.87 -16.05
N ASP A 1313 -42.04 13.36 -15.11
CA ASP A 1313 -42.59 12.80 -13.87
C ASP A 1313 -43.12 13.89 -12.92
N ASP A 1314 -43.55 13.48 -11.72
CA ASP A 1314 -44.09 14.36 -10.67
C ASP A 1314 -43.08 15.39 -10.14
N LYS A 1315 -41.78 15.17 -10.39
CA LYS A 1315 -40.68 16.11 -10.11
C LYS A 1315 -40.28 16.94 -11.34
N GLY A 1316 -40.99 16.79 -12.46
CA GLY A 1316 -40.71 17.50 -13.70
C GLY A 1316 -39.54 16.93 -14.50
N ILE A 1317 -39.06 15.72 -14.19
CA ILE A 1317 -37.93 15.09 -14.89
C ILE A 1317 -38.40 14.36 -16.14
N GLN A 1318 -37.78 14.65 -17.28
CA GLN A 1318 -38.14 14.07 -18.58
C GLN A 1318 -37.90 12.56 -18.62
N ALA A 1319 -38.88 11.81 -19.10
CA ALA A 1319 -38.72 10.40 -19.43
C ALA A 1319 -37.91 10.24 -20.73
N LYS A 1320 -36.74 9.61 -20.61
CA LYS A 1320 -35.89 9.20 -21.74
C LYS A 1320 -35.53 7.72 -21.60
N GLY A 1321 -35.59 6.97 -22.69
CA GLY A 1321 -35.18 5.55 -22.75
C GLY A 1321 -36.03 4.56 -21.96
N LYS A 1322 -37.14 4.99 -21.35
CA LYS A 1322 -38.00 4.19 -20.47
C LYS A 1322 -39.44 4.11 -20.96
N ALA A 1323 -40.10 3.01 -20.59
CA ALA A 1323 -41.54 2.89 -20.68
C ALA A 1323 -42.18 3.61 -19.48
N VAL A 1324 -43.34 4.24 -19.68
CA VAL A 1324 -44.08 4.98 -18.65
C VAL A 1324 -45.56 4.68 -18.80
N TRP A 1325 -46.24 4.44 -17.68
CA TRP A 1325 -47.69 4.41 -17.62
C TRP A 1325 -48.20 5.85 -17.47
N ASP A 1326 -48.98 6.31 -18.44
CA ASP A 1326 -49.58 7.65 -18.38
C ASP A 1326 -50.68 7.75 -17.31
N GLU A 1327 -51.13 8.98 -17.04
CA GLU A 1327 -52.19 9.31 -16.07
C GLU A 1327 -53.51 8.56 -16.32
N ASN A 1328 -53.72 8.02 -17.53
CA ASN A 1328 -54.89 7.25 -17.94
C ASN A 1328 -54.64 5.73 -17.91
N GLY A 1329 -53.51 5.27 -17.38
CA GLY A 1329 -53.15 3.86 -17.28
C GLY A 1329 -52.70 3.23 -18.60
N ASN A 1330 -52.22 4.01 -19.58
CA ASN A 1330 -51.69 3.49 -20.84
C ASN A 1330 -50.16 3.44 -20.83
N LEU A 1331 -49.59 2.30 -21.23
CA LEU A 1331 -48.16 2.17 -21.42
C LEU A 1331 -47.71 2.89 -22.70
N ARG A 1332 -46.78 3.82 -22.54
CA ARG A 1332 -46.08 4.58 -23.59
C ARG A 1332 -44.58 4.35 -23.46
N TYR A 1333 -43.82 4.64 -24.50
CA TYR A 1333 -42.35 4.59 -24.45
C TYR A 1333 -41.75 5.87 -24.99
N PHE A 1334 -40.73 6.38 -24.32
CA PHE A 1334 -40.04 7.61 -24.70
C PHE A 1334 -38.61 7.29 -25.14
N ASP A 1335 -38.24 7.84 -26.29
CA ASP A 1335 -36.98 7.60 -26.98
C ASP A 1335 -35.76 7.93 -26.10
N ALA A 1336 -34.65 7.20 -26.27
CA ALA A 1336 -33.47 7.33 -25.41
C ALA A 1336 -32.74 8.67 -25.61
N ASP A 1337 -32.66 9.13 -26.86
CA ASP A 1337 -31.86 10.30 -27.22
C ASP A 1337 -32.70 11.58 -27.15
N SER A 1338 -33.92 11.53 -27.66
CA SER A 1338 -34.82 12.69 -27.75
C SER A 1338 -35.82 12.83 -26.60
N GLY A 1339 -36.17 11.73 -25.92
CA GLY A 1339 -37.29 11.71 -24.96
C GLY A 1339 -38.67 11.92 -25.59
N ASN A 1340 -38.77 11.89 -26.92
CA ASN A 1340 -40.03 12.00 -27.66
C ASN A 1340 -40.75 10.64 -27.70
N MET A 1341 -42.08 10.65 -27.71
CA MET A 1341 -42.91 9.45 -27.64
C MET A 1341 -42.78 8.59 -28.91
N LEU A 1342 -42.47 7.30 -28.71
CA LEU A 1342 -42.47 6.30 -29.77
C LEU A 1342 -43.88 6.13 -30.38
N ARG A 1343 -43.95 6.13 -31.71
CA ARG A 1343 -45.17 5.87 -32.50
C ARG A 1343 -44.84 4.96 -33.68
N ASP A 1344 -45.80 4.14 -34.06
CA ASP A 1344 -45.80 3.20 -35.18
C ASP A 1344 -44.59 2.24 -35.25
N ARG A 1345 -44.05 1.83 -34.09
CA ARG A 1345 -42.83 0.99 -34.01
C ARG A 1345 -42.81 0.01 -32.83
N TRP A 1346 -42.07 -1.08 -33.03
CA TRP A 1346 -41.79 -2.10 -32.02
C TRP A 1346 -40.68 -1.67 -31.06
N LYS A 1347 -40.81 -2.04 -29.78
CA LYS A 1347 -39.74 -1.89 -28.79
C LYS A 1347 -39.80 -3.04 -27.77
N ASN A 1348 -38.63 -3.57 -27.41
CA ASN A 1348 -38.49 -4.48 -26.27
C ASN A 1348 -38.43 -3.65 -24.97
N VAL A 1349 -39.27 -4.02 -24.00
CA VAL A 1349 -39.35 -3.45 -22.66
C VAL A 1349 -39.35 -4.61 -21.68
N ASP A 1350 -38.33 -4.68 -20.82
CA ASP A 1350 -38.15 -5.73 -19.80
C ASP A 1350 -38.37 -7.15 -20.35
N GLY A 1351 -37.68 -7.46 -21.46
CA GLY A 1351 -37.73 -8.75 -22.14
C GLY A 1351 -38.96 -8.98 -23.02
N ASN A 1352 -40.01 -8.16 -22.91
CA ASN A 1352 -41.27 -8.31 -23.66
C ASN A 1352 -41.31 -7.34 -24.86
N TRP A 1353 -41.80 -7.80 -26.01
CA TRP A 1353 -42.00 -6.93 -27.18
C TRP A 1353 -43.39 -6.29 -27.18
N TYR A 1354 -43.42 -4.98 -27.39
CA TYR A 1354 -44.65 -4.19 -27.53
C TYR A 1354 -44.61 -3.41 -28.84
N TYR A 1355 -45.76 -3.31 -29.52
CA TYR A 1355 -45.95 -2.39 -30.63
C TYR A 1355 -46.64 -1.12 -30.13
N PHE A 1356 -45.98 0.03 -30.30
CA PHE A 1356 -46.56 1.33 -29.99
C PHE A 1356 -47.22 1.88 -31.25
N ASN A 1357 -48.55 2.02 -31.24
CA ASN A 1357 -49.31 2.45 -32.42
C ASN A 1357 -49.16 3.95 -32.72
N ARG A 1358 -49.85 4.47 -33.73
CA ARG A 1358 -49.87 5.89 -34.12
C ARG A 1358 -50.17 6.87 -32.98
N ASN A 1359 -50.93 6.43 -31.98
CA ASN A 1359 -51.27 7.23 -30.80
C ASN A 1359 -50.27 7.07 -29.64
N GLY A 1360 -49.19 6.28 -29.85
CA GLY A 1360 -48.16 5.97 -28.86
C GLY A 1360 -48.60 4.96 -27.80
N LEU A 1361 -49.68 4.23 -28.02
CA LEU A 1361 -50.23 3.25 -27.07
C LEU A 1361 -49.63 1.86 -27.33
N ALA A 1362 -49.12 1.21 -26.29
CA ALA A 1362 -48.59 -0.15 -26.39
C ALA A 1362 -49.69 -1.20 -26.64
N THR A 1363 -49.44 -2.11 -27.56
CA THR A 1363 -50.14 -3.39 -27.68
C THR A 1363 -49.12 -4.50 -27.45
N ARG A 1364 -49.39 -5.41 -26.49
CA ARG A 1364 -48.53 -6.57 -26.22
C ARG A 1364 -48.72 -7.63 -27.31
N TRP A 1365 -47.65 -8.34 -27.66
CA TRP A 1365 -47.69 -9.54 -28.50
C TRP A 1365 -47.50 -10.80 -27.64
#